data_AF-A0A968Z492-F1
#
_entry.id   AF-A0A968Z492-F1
#
_cell.length_a   1.000
_cell.length_b   1.000
_cell.length_c   1.000
_cell.angle_alpha   90.00
_cell.angle_beta   90.00
_cell.angle_gamma   90.00
#
_symmetry.space_group_name_H-M   'P 1'
#
loop_
_entity.id
_entity.type
_entity.pdbx_description
1 polymer ?
#
loop_
_entity_poly.entity_id
_entity_poly.type
_entity_poly.pdbx_seq_one_letter_code
_entity_poly.pdbx_strand_id
1 'polypeptide(L)'
;MGGTVVNTGTLKAPGGNVSAIVVPGTSRVRLSQEGQLLSLEVELPKKASGESVRVRGLDLPTLLTGSDVETGLQVTSAQEVKLTESGTTIPTDPGTTVISGTVDASNPQGTGGEINLLGDRVGIIDANINASGQTGGGTVLIGGDYKGQGTIPRAEVTVIDKNSTIRVDAIENGRGGRAIAWAEKTTAFGGNILARGGENSGNGGFVEVSGKDQLIYRGNVDVSAQNGNPGTLLLDPENIIVVDGMEGQNDSAISDGQILAGESPGATFTISEEMLESTRGNVVLEANNNISIADLSDNRLFLFGDSISFRADADSSGAGAFLMNAGDAIATRNRDVTISGARLTVGSIDTKPDGNGDPGGDVSLRATNGAIAINGLDANENTILGRSITINTPDRLSVAGSLNARSDGSAGSGNITIGNTLAPSSIAVGRISTRNLGDGNGGNINIRTTGSFNATASFTEAGNPAPDPNNPNNRSIASEAEGRGGNITIDAGGSITTAAGVFSNSRIAGNGGNIRLTAGGNIRTGTVDSSSRTGQAGAIALRSDRGSITVAGETNASSQASNGGTVNFTAARNINAGNITTSAQTGNGGDIILNSRERILLRQATTLSTGAREGNIGIAGTIDGRQPLTLQVGTGSVVILDPIGTTTPLSSLNISANTIAINDIGSPTTAGVSGATNLNATTAITFTGRTYNANQQTYTANNAFNITGGSTSFIASGDNITFTPGTINLLVPSLPSLTILSNGGNVTVPDIKATNAIATVPNEQRIFSQLVPEQPENEITSDRIRPGFNSNILARNDDGSTDLVPIGFRVGFFGREFNRLYVNNNGNVTFDQRLSEFTPFNLTRTQRLIVAPFFADIDTRNPASGVTSYGTGTADGRAAFGVTWRNVGYFSQKVDKTNSFQVVLIDRSDTGANNFDIEFNYDRIQWETGDASGGTNGLGGSSARVGYSNGTGQPGTFFEIPGSAVNGAFLDGNVNTGLVNRSLNASQLGRYVFEARNNTVEIPRPDVTIDAGGGIVNAGSIGETGQPLGDVRISAGGDINTNNINARGVTITSTEGGINTRNLNTSSSGDGGNVTLDARNDIVLSTINTEGGIDGRGGDVTITTERFFRATDTFTAQNGQRASISAINGGNITINHGGNGITPFTIGDAQLNGTAGEITRGENAIASGSFRFNEIEGGIAILSGIQPPTPPKNRNQLPPKNRNNHRITSKKPYSKKLPKTIATQDNFSPLRPRNSPLPFPHPSFPFLPSTKHGKFSEQSNKKPP
;
A
#
# COMPACT_ATOMS: atom_id res chain seq x y z
N MET A 1 -10.95 71.35 10.42
CA MET A 1 -10.03 70.61 11.32
C MET A 1 -9.56 71.51 12.45
N GLY A 2 -9.25 70.97 13.63
CA GLY A 2 -8.70 71.68 14.78
C GLY A 2 -8.45 70.76 16.00
N GLY A 3 -8.04 71.30 17.15
CA GLY A 3 -7.85 70.51 18.38
C GLY A 3 -9.16 70.10 19.10
N THR A 4 -10.23 70.86 18.85
CA THR A 4 -11.64 70.57 19.20
C THR A 4 -12.47 71.09 18.03
N VAL A 5 -13.49 70.35 17.59
CA VAL A 5 -14.38 70.77 16.48
C VAL A 5 -15.82 70.75 16.96
N VAL A 6 -16.56 71.84 16.78
CA VAL A 6 -17.99 71.92 17.09
C VAL A 6 -18.74 72.49 15.89
N ASN A 7 -19.76 71.79 15.40
CA ASN A 7 -20.69 72.30 14.39
C ASN A 7 -22.13 72.37 14.93
N THR A 8 -22.58 73.57 15.24
CA THR A 8 -23.97 73.92 15.56
C THR A 8 -24.76 74.41 14.33
N GLY A 9 -24.09 74.63 13.19
CA GLY A 9 -24.70 75.17 11.97
C GLY A 9 -24.83 74.15 10.83
N THR A 10 -24.99 74.66 9.61
CA THR A 10 -25.15 73.83 8.40
C THR A 10 -23.86 73.76 7.59
N LEU A 11 -23.33 72.55 7.42
CA LEU A 11 -22.30 72.23 6.43
C LEU A 11 -22.95 71.53 5.24
N LYS A 12 -22.66 71.96 4.00
CA LYS A 12 -23.26 71.37 2.79
C LYS A 12 -22.27 71.25 1.63
N ALA A 13 -22.19 70.05 1.04
CA ALA A 13 -21.35 69.71 -0.12
C ALA A 13 -22.05 68.64 -0.98
N PRO A 14 -23.03 68.99 -1.85
CA PRO A 14 -23.91 68.02 -2.50
C PRO A 14 -23.15 67.02 -3.38
N GLY A 15 -23.25 65.73 -3.08
CA GLY A 15 -22.49 64.66 -3.75
C GLY A 15 -20.97 64.71 -3.56
N GLY A 16 -20.47 65.54 -2.64
CA GLY A 16 -19.05 65.71 -2.34
C GLY A 16 -18.69 65.27 -0.91
N ASN A 17 -17.51 65.70 -0.45
CA ASN A 17 -16.93 65.24 0.81
C ASN A 17 -17.08 66.30 1.91
N VAL A 18 -17.51 65.89 3.11
CA VAL A 18 -17.47 66.70 4.33
C VAL A 18 -16.64 65.98 5.39
N SER A 19 -15.76 66.68 6.10
CA SER A 19 -14.89 66.05 7.10
C SER A 19 -14.63 66.94 8.33
N ALA A 20 -15.19 66.54 9.46
CA ALA A 20 -14.97 67.12 10.77
C ALA A 20 -13.93 66.27 11.53
N ILE A 21 -12.65 66.55 11.29
CA ILE A 21 -11.52 65.82 11.87
C ILE A 21 -10.83 66.66 12.94
N VAL A 22 -10.62 66.07 14.12
CA VAL A 22 -9.76 66.63 15.19
C VAL A 22 -8.34 66.07 15.11
N VAL A 23 -7.36 66.92 15.42
CA VAL A 23 -5.95 66.54 15.60
C VAL A 23 -5.48 67.03 16.97
N PRO A 24 -5.28 66.13 17.96
CA PRO A 24 -4.87 66.52 19.31
C PRO A 24 -3.62 67.39 19.36
N GLY A 25 -3.57 68.32 20.31
CA GLY A 25 -2.46 69.27 20.48
C GLY A 25 -2.39 70.40 19.44
N THR A 26 -3.23 70.42 18.40
CA THR A 26 -3.21 71.50 17.40
C THR A 26 -4.07 72.70 17.80
N SER A 27 -3.52 73.91 17.68
CA SER A 27 -4.25 75.19 17.87
C SER A 27 -4.59 75.89 16.56
N ARG A 28 -4.48 75.19 15.42
CA ARG A 28 -4.78 75.70 14.08
C ARG A 28 -6.19 75.29 13.70
N VAL A 29 -7.06 76.26 13.44
CA VAL A 29 -8.34 76.01 12.78
C VAL A 29 -8.12 76.09 11.27
N ARG A 30 -8.50 75.04 10.53
CA ARG A 30 -8.46 75.03 9.06
C ARG A 30 -9.84 74.73 8.47
N LEU A 31 -10.27 75.61 7.57
CA LEU A 31 -11.41 75.47 6.68
C LEU A 31 -10.94 75.58 5.22
N SER A 32 -11.32 74.63 4.37
CA SER A 32 -10.93 74.57 2.96
C SER A 32 -11.97 73.78 2.16
N GLN A 33 -12.26 74.23 0.93
CA GLN A 33 -13.07 73.48 -0.04
C GLN A 33 -12.18 72.71 -1.02
N GLU A 34 -12.60 71.52 -1.40
CA GLU A 34 -11.90 70.70 -2.38
C GLU A 34 -11.87 71.41 -3.75
N GLY A 35 -10.73 71.35 -4.44
CA GLY A 35 -10.50 72.08 -5.71
C GLY A 35 -10.22 73.59 -5.57
N GLN A 36 -10.29 74.20 -4.38
CA GLN A 36 -9.93 75.61 -4.19
C GLN A 36 -8.55 75.82 -3.55
N LEU A 37 -7.77 76.76 -4.11
CA LEU A 37 -6.45 77.15 -3.60
C LEU A 37 -6.52 77.98 -2.30
N LEU A 38 -7.68 78.54 -1.96
CA LEU A 38 -7.88 79.37 -0.78
C LEU A 38 -8.38 78.52 0.40
N SER A 39 -7.53 78.32 1.40
CA SER A 39 -7.90 77.77 2.70
C SER A 39 -7.78 78.84 3.77
N LEU A 40 -8.82 79.00 4.59
CA LEU A 40 -8.74 79.81 5.81
C LEU A 40 -8.05 78.99 6.90
N GLU A 41 -6.76 79.25 7.11
CA GLU A 41 -6.01 78.78 8.28
C GLU A 41 -5.89 79.90 9.30
N VAL A 42 -6.38 79.67 10.52
CA VAL A 42 -6.31 80.62 11.64
C VAL A 42 -5.47 80.00 12.74
N GLU A 43 -4.32 80.64 13.00
CA GLU A 43 -3.52 80.40 14.20
C GLU A 43 -3.80 81.49 15.24
N LEU A 44 -3.83 81.12 16.52
CA LEU A 44 -4.11 82.06 17.59
C LEU A 44 -3.03 83.17 17.65
N PRO A 45 -3.41 84.45 17.77
CA PRO A 45 -2.45 85.54 17.87
C PRO A 45 -1.57 85.36 19.12
N LYS A 46 -0.26 85.54 18.94
CA LYS A 46 0.73 85.48 20.02
C LYS A 46 1.02 86.89 20.52
N LYS A 47 1.17 87.04 21.83
CA LYS A 47 1.76 88.24 22.46
C LYS A 47 3.18 88.43 21.90
N ALA A 48 3.72 89.64 22.00
CA ALA A 48 5.12 89.92 21.64
C ALA A 48 6.16 89.11 22.45
N SER A 49 5.75 88.47 23.57
CA SER A 49 6.54 87.52 24.37
C SER A 49 6.54 86.08 23.82
N GLY A 50 5.78 85.78 22.76
CA GLY A 50 5.64 84.44 22.19
C GLY A 50 4.50 83.58 22.76
N GLU A 51 3.92 83.97 23.91
CA GLU A 51 2.74 83.30 24.47
C GLU A 51 1.50 83.50 23.61
N SER A 52 0.68 82.47 23.41
CA SER A 52 -0.65 82.59 22.79
C SER A 52 -1.59 83.46 23.63
N VAL A 53 -2.43 84.26 22.97
CA VAL A 53 -3.56 84.97 23.63
C VAL A 53 -4.65 83.96 24.00
N ARG A 54 -5.22 84.08 25.22
CA ARG A 54 -6.33 83.24 25.69
C ARG A 54 -7.65 83.67 25.04
N VAL A 55 -7.88 83.20 23.83
CA VAL A 55 -9.16 83.28 23.12
C VAL A 55 -10.09 82.19 23.69
N ARG A 56 -11.32 82.54 24.11
CA ARG A 56 -12.36 81.57 24.48
C ARG A 56 -13.04 81.04 23.21
N GLY A 57 -13.67 79.86 23.28
CA GLY A 57 -14.38 79.30 22.11
C GLY A 57 -15.46 80.23 21.53
N LEU A 58 -16.12 81.03 22.38
CA LEU A 58 -17.10 82.05 21.96
C LEU A 58 -16.48 83.33 21.38
N ASP A 59 -15.20 83.60 21.61
CA ASP A 59 -14.53 84.79 21.07
C ASP A 59 -14.16 84.59 19.58
N LEU A 60 -14.04 83.33 19.13
CA LEU A 60 -13.64 82.96 17.77
C LEU A 60 -14.64 83.44 16.69
N PRO A 61 -15.97 83.25 16.82
CA PRO A 61 -16.92 83.76 15.85
C PRO A 61 -16.83 85.28 15.67
N THR A 62 -16.81 86.06 16.76
CA THR A 62 -16.63 87.52 16.71
C THR A 62 -15.28 87.93 16.09
N LEU A 63 -14.21 87.14 16.30
CA LEU A 63 -12.90 87.28 15.65
C LEU A 63 -12.91 86.96 14.14
N LEU A 64 -13.83 86.12 13.67
CA LEU A 64 -13.93 85.66 12.28
C LEU A 64 -14.92 86.48 11.43
N THR A 65 -15.95 87.05 12.05
CA THR A 65 -17.02 87.81 11.36
C THR A 65 -16.99 89.31 11.64
N GLY A 66 -16.31 89.75 12.71
CA GLY A 66 -16.26 91.14 13.15
C GLY A 66 -17.49 91.62 13.93
N SER A 67 -18.43 90.73 14.25
CA SER A 67 -19.64 91.01 15.01
C SER A 67 -20.03 89.82 15.88
N ASP A 68 -20.77 90.05 16.97
CA ASP A 68 -21.34 88.94 17.74
C ASP A 68 -22.35 88.17 16.87
N VAL A 69 -22.15 86.86 16.76
CA VAL A 69 -22.97 85.92 15.99
C VAL A 69 -23.47 84.85 16.94
N GLU A 70 -24.74 84.49 16.85
CA GLU A 70 -25.32 83.40 17.63
C GLU A 70 -24.66 82.07 17.27
N THR A 71 -23.97 81.47 18.24
CA THR A 71 -23.06 80.33 18.00
C THR A 71 -23.71 78.97 18.25
N GLY A 72 -24.96 78.94 18.73
CA GLY A 72 -25.56 77.75 19.34
C GLY A 72 -24.87 77.29 20.64
N LEU A 73 -23.94 78.08 21.20
CA LEU A 73 -23.15 77.75 22.40
C LEU A 73 -23.25 78.83 23.48
N GLN A 74 -23.32 78.39 24.73
CA GLN A 74 -23.31 79.21 25.93
C GLN A 74 -22.20 78.78 26.90
N VAL A 75 -21.73 79.68 27.75
CA VAL A 75 -20.82 79.37 28.86
C VAL A 75 -21.55 79.63 30.18
N THR A 76 -21.62 78.63 31.06
CA THR A 76 -22.32 78.75 32.34
C THR A 76 -21.52 79.54 33.37
N SER A 77 -22.17 79.92 34.48
CA SER A 77 -21.51 80.46 35.67
C SER A 77 -20.47 79.51 36.30
N ALA A 78 -20.52 78.21 35.97
CA ALA A 78 -19.52 77.21 36.35
C ALA A 78 -18.34 77.09 35.35
N GLN A 79 -18.29 77.95 34.32
CA GLN A 79 -17.32 77.93 33.20
C GLN A 79 -17.43 76.71 32.27
N GLU A 80 -18.52 75.93 32.35
CA GLU A 80 -18.81 74.87 31.38
C GLU A 80 -19.27 75.47 30.04
N VAL A 81 -18.79 74.94 28.91
CA VAL A 81 -19.38 75.19 27.58
C VAL A 81 -20.57 74.26 27.40
N LYS A 82 -21.73 74.77 26.96
CA LYS A 82 -22.91 73.95 26.63
C LYS A 82 -23.51 74.34 25.30
N LEU A 83 -24.17 73.38 24.64
CA LEU A 83 -25.13 73.66 23.58
C LEU A 83 -26.28 74.49 24.15
N THR A 84 -26.76 75.48 23.39
CA THR A 84 -27.81 76.41 23.84
C THR A 84 -29.18 75.74 23.81
N GLU A 85 -29.46 74.95 22.77
CA GLU A 85 -30.77 74.31 22.55
C GLU A 85 -30.92 73.02 23.38
N SER A 86 -29.97 72.08 23.29
CA SER A 86 -30.03 70.80 24.01
C SER A 86 -29.53 70.86 25.46
N GLY A 87 -28.91 71.97 25.88
CA GLY A 87 -28.33 72.13 27.23
C GLY A 87 -27.13 71.21 27.55
N THR A 88 -26.65 70.42 26.59
CA THR A 88 -25.60 69.41 26.77
C THR A 88 -24.23 70.07 27.01
N THR A 89 -23.51 69.68 28.07
CA THR A 89 -22.13 70.11 28.33
C THR A 89 -21.18 69.53 27.27
N ILE A 90 -20.42 70.40 26.60
CA ILE A 90 -19.35 69.99 25.67
C ILE A 90 -18.04 69.82 26.44
N PRO A 91 -17.37 68.65 26.35
CA PRO A 91 -16.02 68.48 26.87
C PRO A 91 -15.05 69.46 26.18
N THR A 92 -14.33 70.25 26.97
CA THR A 92 -13.33 71.21 26.45
C THR A 92 -11.93 70.61 26.31
N ASP A 93 -11.81 69.29 26.48
CA ASP A 93 -10.58 68.55 26.23
C ASP A 93 -10.26 68.51 24.73
N PRO A 94 -8.98 68.66 24.34
CA PRO A 94 -8.51 68.32 23.00
C PRO A 94 -8.88 66.86 22.65
N GLY A 95 -9.16 66.60 21.38
CA GLY A 95 -9.66 65.30 20.91
C GLY A 95 -11.16 65.27 20.62
N THR A 96 -11.93 66.26 21.09
CA THR A 96 -13.41 66.23 21.05
C THR A 96 -13.99 66.84 19.76
N THR A 97 -14.83 66.07 19.04
CA THR A 97 -15.68 66.51 17.92
C THR A 97 -17.15 66.47 18.33
N VAL A 98 -17.90 67.57 18.17
CA VAL A 98 -19.35 67.63 18.43
C VAL A 98 -20.10 68.17 17.20
N ILE A 99 -21.13 67.45 16.76
CA ILE A 99 -22.06 67.89 15.70
C ILE A 99 -23.46 68.01 16.32
N SER A 100 -24.11 69.14 16.07
CA SER A 100 -25.47 69.44 16.57
C SER A 100 -26.34 70.17 15.54
N GLY A 101 -25.75 70.70 14.46
CA GLY A 101 -26.50 71.22 13.31
C GLY A 101 -26.65 70.21 12.15
N THR A 102 -26.76 70.74 10.93
CA THR A 102 -26.92 69.94 9.70
C THR A 102 -25.58 69.64 9.05
N VAL A 103 -25.40 68.42 8.51
CA VAL A 103 -24.25 68.05 7.66
C VAL A 103 -24.76 67.29 6.43
N ASP A 104 -24.75 67.95 5.27
CA ASP A 104 -25.48 67.52 4.06
C ASP A 104 -24.54 67.32 2.85
N ALA A 105 -24.26 66.07 2.53
CA ALA A 105 -23.56 65.62 1.33
C ALA A 105 -24.50 64.94 0.30
N SER A 106 -25.82 65.12 0.43
CA SER A 106 -26.80 64.41 -0.41
C SER A 106 -26.72 64.79 -1.89
N ASN A 107 -27.10 63.86 -2.78
CA ASN A 107 -27.02 64.02 -4.22
C ASN A 107 -28.35 63.72 -4.93
N PRO A 108 -29.14 64.74 -5.31
CA PRO A 108 -30.44 64.54 -5.96
C PRO A 108 -30.34 64.09 -7.42
N GLN A 109 -29.15 63.85 -7.98
CA GLN A 109 -28.94 63.45 -9.38
C GLN A 109 -27.93 62.29 -9.55
N GLY A 110 -27.54 61.62 -8.46
CA GLY A 110 -26.55 60.53 -8.49
C GLY A 110 -26.38 59.87 -7.12
N THR A 111 -25.25 59.21 -6.89
CA THR A 111 -24.90 58.63 -5.58
C THR A 111 -24.54 59.72 -4.57
N GLY A 112 -24.97 59.56 -3.30
CA GLY A 112 -24.65 60.48 -2.21
C GLY A 112 -23.14 60.56 -1.90
N GLY A 113 -22.71 61.66 -1.27
CA GLY A 113 -21.30 61.93 -0.94
C GLY A 113 -20.77 61.21 0.31
N GLU A 114 -19.65 61.69 0.85
CA GLU A 114 -18.98 61.12 2.02
C GLU A 114 -18.92 62.11 3.20
N ILE A 115 -19.21 61.64 4.42
CA ILE A 115 -19.20 62.45 5.65
C ILE A 115 -18.39 61.76 6.74
N ASN A 116 -17.23 62.33 7.12
CA ASN A 116 -16.33 61.76 8.12
C ASN A 116 -16.29 62.63 9.40
N LEU A 117 -16.68 62.07 10.54
CA LEU A 117 -16.85 62.76 11.83
C LEU A 117 -15.95 62.10 12.89
N LEU A 118 -14.77 62.68 13.14
CA LEU A 118 -13.62 61.97 13.71
C LEU A 118 -12.92 62.76 14.82
N GLY A 119 -12.43 62.05 15.83
CA GLY A 119 -11.65 62.57 16.97
C GLY A 119 -11.59 61.53 18.09
N ASP A 120 -10.75 61.75 19.09
CA ASP A 120 -10.63 60.90 20.29
C ASP A 120 -11.97 60.74 21.03
N ARG A 121 -12.88 61.71 20.89
CA ARG A 121 -14.27 61.63 21.37
C ARG A 121 -15.19 62.27 20.34
N VAL A 122 -16.28 61.59 19.96
CA VAL A 122 -17.27 62.10 19.00
C VAL A 122 -18.66 62.18 19.63
N GLY A 123 -19.36 63.31 19.47
CA GLY A 123 -20.71 63.53 19.99
C GLY A 123 -21.64 64.07 18.92
N ILE A 124 -22.71 63.36 18.59
CA ILE A 124 -23.72 63.73 17.61
C ILE A 124 -25.01 63.99 18.40
N ILE A 125 -25.42 65.25 18.54
CA ILE A 125 -26.41 65.72 19.53
C ILE A 125 -27.44 66.64 18.85
N ASP A 126 -28.67 66.18 18.62
CA ASP A 126 -29.72 66.86 17.84
C ASP A 126 -29.35 67.11 16.34
N ALA A 127 -28.40 66.36 15.81
CA ALA A 127 -27.84 66.61 14.48
C ALA A 127 -28.65 65.99 13.34
N ASN A 128 -28.62 66.61 12.15
CA ASN A 128 -29.19 66.07 10.92
C ASN A 128 -28.09 65.83 9.88
N ILE A 129 -27.62 64.59 9.77
CA ILE A 129 -26.57 64.16 8.83
C ILE A 129 -27.24 63.49 7.63
N ASN A 130 -26.87 63.89 6.41
CA ASN A 130 -27.54 63.41 5.20
C ASN A 130 -26.54 63.23 4.03
N ALA A 131 -26.32 61.99 3.62
CA ALA A 131 -25.63 61.60 2.40
C ALA A 131 -26.50 60.65 1.55
N SER A 132 -27.82 60.81 1.54
CA SER A 132 -28.71 60.09 0.61
C SER A 132 -28.47 60.48 -0.85
N GLY A 133 -28.82 59.62 -1.80
CA GLY A 133 -28.65 59.89 -3.24
C GLY A 133 -29.70 59.25 -4.15
N GLN A 134 -29.93 59.87 -5.30
CA GLN A 134 -30.94 59.46 -6.28
C GLN A 134 -30.71 58.04 -6.83
N THR A 135 -29.44 57.69 -7.09
CA THR A 135 -29.01 56.43 -7.71
C THR A 135 -28.21 55.52 -6.75
N GLY A 136 -28.26 55.81 -5.46
CA GLY A 136 -27.52 55.10 -4.42
C GLY A 136 -27.17 55.99 -3.22
N GLY A 137 -27.13 55.42 -2.02
CA GLY A 137 -26.69 56.14 -0.83
C GLY A 137 -25.18 56.35 -0.76
N GLY A 138 -24.75 57.41 -0.06
CA GLY A 138 -23.36 57.75 0.19
C GLY A 138 -22.74 57.02 1.40
N THR A 139 -21.68 57.58 1.98
CA THR A 139 -21.01 57.05 3.19
C THR A 139 -21.00 58.06 4.33
N VAL A 140 -21.23 57.60 5.56
CA VAL A 140 -21.06 58.36 6.80
C VAL A 140 -20.22 57.54 7.79
N LEU A 141 -19.07 58.06 8.22
CA LEU A 141 -18.19 57.43 9.23
C LEU A 141 -18.13 58.30 10.49
N ILE A 142 -18.40 57.72 11.65
CA ILE A 142 -18.52 58.41 12.94
C ILE A 142 -17.64 57.70 13.97
N GLY A 143 -16.57 58.34 14.40
CA GLY A 143 -15.61 57.80 15.38
C GLY A 143 -14.70 56.66 14.88
N GLY A 144 -14.97 56.06 13.72
CA GLY A 144 -14.07 55.05 13.11
C GLY A 144 -14.58 54.51 11.78
N ASP A 145 -13.80 53.59 11.21
CA ASP A 145 -14.12 52.79 10.02
C ASP A 145 -14.56 51.36 10.43
N TYR A 146 -14.94 50.53 9.46
CA TYR A 146 -15.49 49.18 9.64
C TYR A 146 -14.74 48.30 10.65
N LYS A 147 -15.45 47.77 11.66
CA LYS A 147 -14.92 47.02 12.81
C LYS A 147 -13.69 47.67 13.49
N GLY A 148 -13.57 49.00 13.42
CA GLY A 148 -12.41 49.72 13.95
C GLY A 148 -11.11 49.43 13.23
N GLN A 149 -11.16 48.97 11.97
CA GLN A 149 -9.98 48.68 11.15
C GLN A 149 -9.60 49.91 10.30
N GLY A 150 -8.82 49.72 9.24
CA GLY A 150 -8.44 50.78 8.31
C GLY A 150 -7.33 51.71 8.81
N THR A 151 -7.29 52.94 8.28
CA THR A 151 -6.26 53.96 8.59
C THR A 151 -6.84 55.25 9.18
N ILE A 152 -8.15 55.27 9.42
CA ILE A 152 -8.90 56.42 9.92
C ILE A 152 -8.73 56.50 11.45
N PRO A 153 -8.54 57.70 12.05
CA PRO A 153 -8.45 57.86 13.50
C PRO A 153 -9.67 57.28 14.23
N ARG A 154 -9.41 56.60 15.35
CA ARG A 154 -10.43 55.89 16.15
C ARG A 154 -10.73 56.63 17.45
N ALA A 155 -12.01 56.86 17.71
CA ALA A 155 -12.48 57.45 18.96
C ALA A 155 -12.32 56.49 20.14
N GLU A 156 -12.03 57.02 21.33
CA GLU A 156 -12.24 56.27 22.58
C GLU A 156 -13.73 56.15 22.89
N VAL A 157 -14.51 57.20 22.62
CA VAL A 157 -15.94 57.28 22.93
C VAL A 157 -16.70 57.96 21.79
N THR A 158 -17.76 57.31 21.31
CA THR A 158 -18.69 57.85 20.30
C THR A 158 -20.10 57.91 20.89
N VAL A 159 -20.72 59.08 20.93
CA VAL A 159 -22.09 59.29 21.42
C VAL A 159 -22.95 59.80 20.28
N ILE A 160 -24.12 59.21 20.06
CA ILE A 160 -25.17 59.72 19.18
C ILE A 160 -26.45 59.79 20.02
N ASP A 161 -27.04 60.97 20.15
CA ASP A 161 -28.23 61.18 20.98
C ASP A 161 -29.53 60.77 20.28
N LYS A 162 -30.63 60.74 21.03
CA LYS A 162 -31.95 60.29 20.54
C LYS A 162 -32.67 61.25 19.59
N ASN A 163 -32.25 62.51 19.50
CA ASN A 163 -32.83 63.46 18.55
C ASN A 163 -32.12 63.40 17.19
N SER A 164 -30.84 62.99 17.18
CA SER A 164 -30.04 62.91 15.96
C SER A 164 -30.59 61.96 14.90
N THR A 165 -30.42 62.33 13.63
CA THR A 165 -30.77 61.51 12.46
C THR A 165 -29.63 61.51 11.44
N ILE A 166 -29.28 60.33 10.94
CA ILE A 166 -28.30 60.09 9.88
C ILE A 166 -29.03 59.43 8.70
N ARG A 167 -28.84 59.93 7.48
CA ARG A 167 -29.42 59.34 6.27
C ARG A 167 -28.34 59.02 5.23
N VAL A 168 -28.42 57.82 4.67
CA VAL A 168 -27.64 57.31 3.54
C VAL A 168 -28.57 56.50 2.62
N ASP A 169 -29.81 56.96 2.42
CA ASP A 169 -30.79 56.29 1.57
C ASP A 169 -30.42 56.34 0.08
N ALA A 170 -30.78 55.30 -0.66
CA ALA A 170 -31.07 55.44 -2.08
C ALA A 170 -32.52 55.92 -2.25
N ILE A 171 -32.77 56.89 -3.13
CA ILE A 171 -34.10 57.49 -3.29
C ILE A 171 -34.92 56.71 -4.35
N GLU A 172 -34.58 56.81 -5.63
CA GLU A 172 -35.37 56.18 -6.69
C GLU A 172 -34.88 54.78 -7.06
N ASN A 173 -33.56 54.61 -7.21
CA ASN A 173 -32.94 53.39 -7.71
C ASN A 173 -31.57 53.16 -7.05
N GLY A 174 -31.14 51.91 -6.97
CA GLY A 174 -29.82 51.55 -6.47
C GLY A 174 -29.80 51.22 -4.98
N ARG A 175 -28.60 50.87 -4.48
CA ARG A 175 -28.42 50.37 -3.12
C ARG A 175 -28.37 51.50 -2.10
N GLY A 176 -28.97 51.29 -0.94
CA GLY A 176 -28.69 52.10 0.25
C GLY A 176 -27.18 52.18 0.54
N GLY A 177 -26.78 53.27 1.18
CA GLY A 177 -25.39 53.62 1.44
C GLY A 177 -24.81 52.94 2.68
N ARG A 178 -23.78 53.55 3.25
CA ARG A 178 -23.02 53.03 4.38
C ARG A 178 -22.97 54.00 5.55
N ALA A 179 -23.37 53.59 6.75
CA ALA A 179 -23.19 54.37 7.97
C ALA A 179 -22.45 53.56 9.04
N ILE A 180 -21.42 54.12 9.66
CA ILE A 180 -20.62 53.44 10.69
C ILE A 180 -20.48 54.36 11.91
N ALA A 181 -20.80 53.83 13.10
CA ALA A 181 -20.57 54.48 14.38
C ALA A 181 -19.73 53.55 15.28
N TRP A 182 -18.48 53.93 15.54
CA TRP A 182 -17.48 53.08 16.17
C TRP A 182 -16.68 53.77 17.28
N ALA A 183 -16.22 53.02 18.29
CA ALA A 183 -15.30 53.49 19.34
C ALA A 183 -14.50 52.34 20.00
N GLU A 184 -13.28 52.64 20.47
CA GLU A 184 -12.38 51.73 21.19
C GLU A 184 -12.95 51.28 22.53
N LYS A 185 -13.63 52.18 23.26
CA LYS A 185 -14.20 51.91 24.58
C LYS A 185 -15.72 51.86 24.48
N THR A 186 -16.38 53.02 24.35
CA THR A 186 -17.84 53.11 24.46
C THR A 186 -18.46 53.77 23.24
N THR A 187 -19.28 53.02 22.50
CA THR A 187 -20.26 53.63 21.58
C THR A 187 -21.61 53.70 22.30
N ALA A 188 -22.21 54.88 22.38
CA ALA A 188 -23.52 55.10 22.98
C ALA A 188 -24.47 55.70 21.93
N PHE A 189 -25.30 54.86 21.33
CA PHE A 189 -26.15 55.22 20.19
C PHE A 189 -27.62 55.24 20.60
N GLY A 190 -28.26 56.41 20.56
CA GLY A 190 -29.69 56.61 20.76
C GLY A 190 -30.44 57.14 19.53
N GLY A 191 -29.72 57.54 18.46
CA GLY A 191 -30.30 58.25 17.33
C GLY A 191 -30.97 57.37 16.27
N ASN A 192 -31.19 57.96 15.10
CA ASN A 192 -31.85 57.30 13.96
C ASN A 192 -30.85 57.18 12.80
N ILE A 193 -30.68 56.00 12.20
CA ILE A 193 -29.95 55.84 10.92
C ILE A 193 -30.93 55.29 9.87
N LEU A 194 -30.96 55.89 8.68
CA LEU A 194 -31.73 55.39 7.54
C LEU A 194 -30.77 55.10 6.37
N ALA A 195 -30.82 53.89 5.84
CA ALA A 195 -29.93 53.37 4.81
C ALA A 195 -30.70 52.52 3.79
N ARG A 196 -31.85 53.00 3.33
CA ARG A 196 -32.81 52.21 2.56
C ARG A 196 -32.41 52.03 1.10
N GLY A 197 -32.91 50.95 0.50
CA GLY A 197 -32.85 50.72 -0.96
C GLY A 197 -33.86 51.58 -1.72
N GLY A 198 -33.56 51.92 -2.98
CA GLY A 198 -34.38 52.83 -3.78
C GLY A 198 -35.80 52.32 -4.06
N GLU A 199 -36.77 53.24 -4.12
CA GLU A 199 -38.21 52.93 -4.24
C GLU A 199 -38.54 51.98 -5.41
N ASN A 200 -37.87 52.12 -6.55
CA ASN A 200 -38.14 51.30 -7.75
C ASN A 200 -37.25 50.05 -7.83
N SER A 201 -36.02 50.12 -7.34
CA SER A 201 -35.08 48.99 -7.37
C SER A 201 -33.89 49.18 -6.44
N GLY A 202 -33.42 48.08 -5.85
CA GLY A 202 -32.12 48.02 -5.16
C GLY A 202 -32.21 47.58 -3.71
N ASN A 203 -31.12 47.02 -3.20
CA ASN A 203 -31.05 46.47 -1.85
C ASN A 203 -30.84 47.57 -0.79
N GLY A 204 -31.12 47.26 0.46
CA GLY A 204 -30.76 48.12 1.58
C GLY A 204 -29.24 48.22 1.76
N GLY A 205 -28.81 49.22 2.51
CA GLY A 205 -27.41 49.58 2.69
C GLY A 205 -26.64 48.68 3.65
N PHE A 206 -25.68 49.30 4.32
CA PHE A 206 -24.91 48.71 5.41
C PHE A 206 -24.82 49.70 6.56
N VAL A 207 -25.15 49.25 7.77
CA VAL A 207 -25.00 50.05 8.99
C VAL A 207 -24.20 49.24 10.01
N GLU A 208 -23.22 49.86 10.64
CA GLU A 208 -22.51 49.31 11.81
C GLU A 208 -22.65 50.27 12.98
N VAL A 209 -23.00 49.74 14.15
CA VAL A 209 -22.96 50.48 15.41
C VAL A 209 -22.29 49.57 16.44
N SER A 210 -21.01 49.81 16.72
CA SER A 210 -20.16 48.92 17.50
C SER A 210 -19.30 49.69 18.50
N GLY A 211 -19.01 49.10 19.66
CA GLY A 211 -18.11 49.67 20.66
C GLY A 211 -17.31 48.54 21.30
N LYS A 212 -15.98 48.63 21.23
CA LYS A 212 -15.10 47.47 21.45
C LYS A 212 -15.00 47.01 22.91
N ASP A 213 -15.09 47.92 23.89
CA ASP A 213 -15.24 47.54 25.30
C ASP A 213 -16.73 47.53 25.73
N GLN A 214 -17.57 48.39 25.12
CA GLN A 214 -19.00 48.55 25.46
C GLN A 214 -19.83 49.20 24.34
N LEU A 215 -21.05 48.71 24.13
CA LEU A 215 -22.06 49.32 23.25
C LEU A 215 -23.37 49.63 24.00
N ILE A 216 -23.65 50.91 24.24
CA ILE A 216 -24.93 51.37 24.81
C ILE A 216 -25.87 51.72 23.66
N TYR A 217 -26.51 50.71 23.07
CA TYR A 217 -27.51 50.93 22.02
C TYR A 217 -28.90 51.22 22.64
N ARG A 218 -29.61 52.19 22.04
CA ARG A 218 -30.93 52.74 22.43
C ARG A 218 -31.69 53.41 21.27
N GLY A 219 -31.16 53.37 20.05
CA GLY A 219 -31.69 54.10 18.89
C GLY A 219 -32.51 53.24 17.93
N ASN A 220 -32.58 53.65 16.68
CA ASN A 220 -33.31 52.98 15.60
C ASN A 220 -32.49 52.98 14.29
N VAL A 221 -32.56 51.90 13.51
CA VAL A 221 -31.87 51.75 12.22
C VAL A 221 -32.80 51.13 11.16
N ASP A 222 -33.12 51.91 10.13
CA ASP A 222 -33.89 51.44 8.97
C ASP A 222 -32.96 51.11 7.78
N VAL A 223 -32.71 49.81 7.57
CA VAL A 223 -32.00 49.26 6.40
C VAL A 223 -32.94 48.60 5.38
N SER A 224 -34.24 48.93 5.39
CA SER A 224 -35.23 48.26 4.53
C SER A 224 -35.04 48.53 3.03
N ALA A 225 -35.65 47.70 2.19
CA ALA A 225 -35.77 47.90 0.76
C ALA A 225 -37.12 47.37 0.27
N GLN A 226 -37.88 48.20 -0.44
CA GLN A 226 -39.22 47.82 -0.91
C GLN A 226 -39.17 46.89 -2.14
N ASN A 227 -38.16 47.08 -3.01
CA ASN A 227 -37.97 46.36 -4.27
C ASN A 227 -36.53 45.81 -4.38
N GLY A 228 -36.08 45.17 -3.30
CA GLY A 228 -34.77 44.53 -3.19
C GLY A 228 -34.61 43.80 -1.85
N ASN A 229 -33.46 43.18 -1.62
CA ASN A 229 -33.16 42.55 -0.33
C ASN A 229 -32.92 43.63 0.74
N PRO A 230 -33.37 43.44 2.00
CA PRO A 230 -32.96 44.29 3.11
C PRO A 230 -31.44 44.42 3.23
N GLY A 231 -30.99 45.54 3.78
CA GLY A 231 -29.59 45.81 4.07
C GLY A 231 -29.10 45.08 5.32
N THR A 232 -27.85 45.31 5.66
CA THR A 232 -27.19 44.66 6.81
C THR A 232 -27.00 45.66 7.94
N LEU A 233 -27.24 45.20 9.16
CA LEU A 233 -27.00 45.92 10.40
C LEU A 233 -26.07 45.09 11.28
N LEU A 234 -24.87 45.62 11.55
CA LEU A 234 -23.82 44.98 12.32
C LEU A 234 -23.77 45.52 13.75
N LEU A 235 -23.86 44.60 14.69
CA LEU A 235 -23.48 44.72 16.10
C LEU A 235 -22.35 43.73 16.38
N ASP A 236 -21.45 44.07 17.31
CA ASP A 236 -20.27 43.25 17.59
C ASP A 236 -20.02 43.09 19.11
N PRO A 237 -20.94 42.44 19.86
CA PRO A 237 -20.82 42.26 21.31
C PRO A 237 -19.67 41.32 21.68
N GLU A 238 -19.19 41.42 22.92
CA GLU A 238 -18.15 40.50 23.40
C GLU A 238 -18.68 39.06 23.52
N ASN A 239 -19.87 38.85 24.10
CA ASN A 239 -20.46 37.51 24.25
C ASN A 239 -21.97 37.51 23.90
N ILE A 240 -22.49 36.37 23.47
CA ILE A 240 -23.93 36.10 23.32
C ILE A 240 -24.33 34.90 24.19
N ILE A 241 -25.47 34.96 24.87
CA ILE A 241 -26.06 33.83 25.61
C ILE A 241 -27.50 33.61 25.16
N VAL A 242 -27.86 32.35 24.83
CA VAL A 242 -29.24 31.88 24.65
C VAL A 242 -29.73 31.24 25.95
N VAL A 243 -30.90 31.62 26.44
CA VAL A 243 -31.51 31.11 27.69
C VAL A 243 -32.89 30.48 27.48
N ASP A 244 -33.28 29.57 28.37
CA ASP A 244 -34.58 28.87 28.40
C ASP A 244 -35.79 29.83 28.51
N GLY A 245 -36.91 29.47 27.88
CA GLY A 245 -38.21 30.15 28.01
C GLY A 245 -38.31 31.53 27.34
N MET A 246 -38.85 32.53 28.08
CA MET A 246 -39.15 33.91 27.62
C MET A 246 -38.41 35.00 28.42
N GLU A 247 -37.40 34.67 29.23
CA GLU A 247 -36.74 35.64 30.14
C GLU A 247 -35.40 36.19 29.59
N GLY A 248 -35.27 36.29 28.25
CA GLY A 248 -34.10 36.87 27.61
C GLY A 248 -34.07 38.39 27.75
N GLN A 249 -33.01 38.93 28.36
CA GLN A 249 -32.93 40.36 28.70
C GLN A 249 -33.00 41.30 27.50
N ASN A 250 -32.73 40.81 26.28
CA ASN A 250 -32.75 41.59 25.05
C ASN A 250 -33.75 41.08 24.00
N ASP A 251 -34.73 40.24 24.37
CA ASP A 251 -35.68 39.62 23.43
C ASP A 251 -36.47 40.63 22.58
N SER A 252 -36.76 41.80 23.15
CA SER A 252 -37.45 42.88 22.44
C SER A 252 -36.71 43.34 21.19
N ALA A 253 -35.39 43.16 21.11
CA ALA A 253 -34.54 43.54 19.98
C ALA A 253 -34.70 42.68 18.71
N ILE A 254 -35.57 41.66 18.71
CA ILE A 254 -35.63 40.66 17.64
C ILE A 254 -37.03 40.59 17.00
N SER A 255 -38.05 41.08 17.71
CA SER A 255 -39.48 40.80 17.46
C SER A 255 -40.11 41.45 16.22
N ASP A 256 -39.45 42.41 15.57
CA ASP A 256 -39.92 43.13 14.39
C ASP A 256 -39.14 42.81 13.09
N GLY A 257 -38.11 41.94 13.17
CA GLY A 257 -37.23 41.62 12.06
C GLY A 257 -36.10 42.63 11.82
N GLN A 258 -35.93 43.61 12.70
CA GLN A 258 -34.78 44.51 12.77
C GLN A 258 -34.08 44.27 14.12
N ILE A 259 -32.75 44.06 14.12
CA ILE A 259 -32.01 43.66 15.34
C ILE A 259 -31.98 44.77 16.41
N LEU A 260 -32.58 45.95 16.18
CA LEU A 260 -32.29 47.16 16.94
C LEU A 260 -33.44 48.19 17.05
N ALA A 261 -34.19 48.08 18.14
CA ALA A 261 -34.81 49.23 18.80
C ALA A 261 -34.73 49.09 20.33
N GLY A 262 -33.95 49.96 20.99
CA GLY A 262 -33.99 50.18 22.45
C GLY A 262 -33.04 49.37 23.35
N GLU A 263 -32.57 48.19 22.95
CA GLU A 263 -31.78 47.29 23.81
C GLU A 263 -30.28 47.59 23.89
N SER A 264 -29.69 47.44 25.08
CA SER A 264 -28.27 47.74 25.35
C SER A 264 -27.40 46.47 25.44
N PRO A 265 -26.65 46.09 24.38
CA PRO A 265 -25.69 45.00 24.43
C PRO A 265 -24.48 45.35 25.31
N GLY A 266 -24.43 44.80 26.52
CA GLY A 266 -23.23 44.86 27.35
C GLY A 266 -22.10 43.99 26.77
N ALA A 267 -21.09 43.68 27.60
CA ALA A 267 -20.13 42.61 27.32
C ALA A 267 -20.79 41.21 27.20
N THR A 268 -22.10 41.12 27.41
CA THR A 268 -22.94 39.96 27.10
C THR A 268 -24.29 40.45 26.61
N PHE A 269 -24.77 39.87 25.51
CA PHE A 269 -26.11 40.05 24.95
C PHE A 269 -26.91 38.77 25.19
N THR A 270 -28.09 38.88 25.80
CA THR A 270 -28.86 37.72 26.28
C THR A 270 -30.23 37.64 25.61
N ILE A 271 -30.43 36.56 24.87
CA ILE A 271 -31.59 36.24 24.04
C ILE A 271 -32.24 34.96 24.59
N SER A 272 -33.56 34.82 24.51
CA SER A 272 -34.25 33.58 24.86
C SER A 272 -34.43 32.64 23.67
N GLU A 273 -34.62 31.37 24.00
CA GLU A 273 -34.99 30.30 23.08
C GLU A 273 -36.25 30.66 22.30
N GLU A 274 -37.40 30.89 22.95
CA GLU A 274 -38.68 31.16 22.26
C GLU A 274 -38.59 32.34 21.28
N MET A 275 -37.81 33.37 21.62
CA MET A 275 -37.56 34.50 20.72
C MET A 275 -36.73 34.07 19.48
N LEU A 276 -35.63 33.35 19.69
CA LEU A 276 -34.78 32.82 18.62
C LEU A 276 -35.53 31.83 17.71
N GLU A 277 -36.43 31.02 18.27
CA GLU A 277 -37.30 30.09 17.53
C GLU A 277 -38.30 30.81 16.62
N SER A 278 -38.92 31.87 17.14
CA SER A 278 -39.91 32.67 16.39
C SER A 278 -39.33 33.41 15.19
N THR A 279 -37.99 33.55 15.14
CA THR A 279 -37.26 34.37 14.17
C THR A 279 -37.21 33.71 12.78
N ARG A 280 -37.86 34.36 11.80
CA ARG A 280 -37.96 33.90 10.40
C ARG A 280 -36.86 34.48 9.52
N GLY A 281 -36.27 33.62 8.68
CA GLY A 281 -35.25 34.00 7.68
C GLY A 281 -33.87 33.44 7.99
N ASN A 282 -32.82 34.15 7.54
CA ASN A 282 -31.43 33.84 7.86
C ASN A 282 -31.08 34.42 9.23
N VAL A 283 -30.55 33.60 10.14
CA VAL A 283 -30.11 34.02 11.47
C VAL A 283 -28.58 34.02 11.52
N VAL A 284 -27.97 35.13 11.94
CA VAL A 284 -26.52 35.22 12.17
C VAL A 284 -26.29 35.79 13.56
N LEU A 285 -25.66 35.00 14.43
CA LEU A 285 -25.21 35.42 15.75
C LEU A 285 -23.68 35.49 15.72
N GLU A 286 -23.13 36.69 15.82
CA GLU A 286 -21.69 36.98 15.79
C GLU A 286 -21.27 37.63 17.11
N ALA A 287 -20.20 37.12 17.73
CA ALA A 287 -19.66 37.60 19.00
C ALA A 287 -18.13 37.48 19.00
N ASN A 288 -17.44 38.50 19.51
CA ASN A 288 -15.98 38.53 19.49
C ASN A 288 -15.34 37.47 20.39
N ASN A 289 -15.97 37.13 21.52
CA ASN A 289 -15.56 36.08 22.44
C ASN A 289 -16.53 34.87 22.34
N ASN A 290 -17.40 34.62 23.33
CA ASN A 290 -18.18 33.37 23.39
C ASN A 290 -19.62 33.50 22.89
N ILE A 291 -20.15 32.41 22.32
CA ILE A 291 -21.59 32.18 22.16
C ILE A 291 -21.95 30.96 23.00
N SER A 292 -22.89 31.09 23.93
CA SER A 292 -23.30 30.00 24.83
C SER A 292 -24.81 29.76 24.76
N ILE A 293 -25.23 28.52 24.51
CA ILE A 293 -26.59 28.06 24.75
C ILE A 293 -26.62 27.46 26.17
N ALA A 294 -27.56 27.92 27.00
CA ALA A 294 -27.79 27.41 28.35
C ALA A 294 -28.43 26.00 28.33
N ASP A 295 -28.72 25.44 29.51
CA ASP A 295 -29.49 24.20 29.65
C ASP A 295 -30.97 24.46 29.32
N LEU A 296 -31.51 23.83 28.27
CA LEU A 296 -32.83 24.15 27.70
C LEU A 296 -33.88 23.16 28.23
N SER A 297 -35.05 23.64 28.70
CA SER A 297 -35.97 22.80 29.48
C SER A 297 -36.62 21.66 28.69
N ASP A 298 -36.80 21.81 27.38
CA ASP A 298 -37.24 20.75 26.46
C ASP A 298 -36.07 20.03 25.73
N ASN A 299 -34.85 20.57 25.89
CA ASN A 299 -33.58 20.13 25.27
C ASN A 299 -33.52 20.38 23.73
N ARG A 300 -34.25 21.34 23.13
CA ARG A 300 -34.31 21.48 21.66
C ARG A 300 -34.63 22.88 21.08
N LEU A 301 -33.60 23.72 20.93
CA LEU A 301 -33.69 24.99 20.17
C LEU A 301 -34.18 24.79 18.71
N PHE A 302 -35.37 25.30 18.40
CA PHE A 302 -36.12 24.98 17.17
C PHE A 302 -36.26 26.15 16.17
N LEU A 303 -35.72 26.00 14.95
CA LEU A 303 -35.51 27.11 14.02
C LEU A 303 -36.21 26.93 12.64
N PHE A 304 -36.77 28.01 12.08
CA PHE A 304 -37.59 27.99 10.84
C PHE A 304 -37.11 29.03 9.79
N GLY A 305 -36.54 28.62 8.64
CA GLY A 305 -36.04 29.57 7.63
C GLY A 305 -35.03 28.96 6.66
N ASP A 306 -34.08 29.77 6.17
CA ASP A 306 -33.12 29.37 5.13
C ASP A 306 -31.76 28.88 5.70
N SER A 307 -31.14 29.61 6.64
CA SER A 307 -29.89 29.20 7.29
C SER A 307 -29.74 29.76 8.72
N ILE A 308 -28.83 29.17 9.51
CA ILE A 308 -28.29 29.78 10.73
C ILE A 308 -26.77 29.71 10.79
N SER A 309 -26.14 30.81 11.20
CA SER A 309 -24.72 30.88 11.51
C SER A 309 -24.47 31.37 12.94
N PHE A 310 -23.62 30.65 13.67
CA PHE A 310 -23.05 31.05 14.95
C PHE A 310 -21.54 31.28 14.78
N ARG A 311 -21.06 32.46 15.15
CA ARG A 311 -19.67 32.90 14.99
C ARG A 311 -19.13 33.50 16.31
N ALA A 312 -18.60 32.63 17.17
CA ALA A 312 -17.67 33.02 18.22
C ALA A 312 -16.26 33.28 17.61
N ASP A 313 -15.31 33.83 18.38
CA ASP A 313 -13.96 34.21 17.87
C ASP A 313 -14.06 35.13 16.63
N ALA A 314 -15.05 36.04 16.64
CA ALA A 314 -15.39 36.86 15.47
C ALA A 314 -14.30 37.87 15.09
N ASP A 315 -13.49 38.32 16.06
CA ASP A 315 -12.29 39.12 15.85
C ASP A 315 -11.09 38.28 15.38
N SER A 316 -11.18 36.95 15.47
CA SER A 316 -10.10 35.99 15.22
C SER A 316 -8.88 36.19 16.13
N SER A 317 -9.11 36.62 17.38
CA SER A 317 -8.12 36.67 18.46
C SER A 317 -7.58 35.29 18.87
N GLY A 318 -8.27 34.20 18.49
CA GLY A 318 -7.97 32.84 18.91
C GLY A 318 -8.53 32.50 20.31
N ALA A 319 -9.38 33.38 20.85
CA ALA A 319 -10.20 33.20 22.04
C ALA A 319 -11.68 33.30 21.67
N GLY A 320 -12.57 32.75 22.51
CA GLY A 320 -14.00 32.67 22.20
C GLY A 320 -14.45 31.28 21.76
N ALA A 321 -15.47 30.75 22.42
CA ALA A 321 -15.99 29.41 22.20
C ALA A 321 -17.46 29.42 21.82
N PHE A 322 -17.87 28.47 20.99
CA PHE A 322 -19.26 28.02 20.98
C PHE A 322 -19.44 26.98 22.09
N LEU A 323 -20.44 27.19 22.95
CA LEU A 323 -20.78 26.33 24.08
C LEU A 323 -22.29 26.04 24.05
N MET A 324 -22.68 24.84 24.46
CA MET A 324 -24.05 24.32 24.45
C MET A 324 -24.10 23.12 25.41
N ASN A 325 -25.24 22.79 26.03
CA ASN A 325 -25.29 21.57 26.83
C ASN A 325 -25.14 20.34 25.92
N ALA A 326 -24.60 19.25 26.47
CA ALA A 326 -24.54 17.97 25.80
C ALA A 326 -25.94 17.30 25.68
N GLY A 327 -26.90 17.69 26.52
CA GLY A 327 -28.29 17.23 26.44
C GLY A 327 -29.03 17.77 25.23
N ASP A 328 -28.86 19.07 24.95
CA ASP A 328 -29.65 19.80 23.96
C ASP A 328 -29.42 19.36 22.51
N ALA A 329 -30.34 19.76 21.64
CA ALA A 329 -30.25 19.67 20.19
C ALA A 329 -30.55 21.02 19.51
N ILE A 330 -29.77 21.39 18.50
CA ILE A 330 -30.17 22.46 17.55
C ILE A 330 -30.96 21.80 16.42
N ALA A 331 -32.21 22.20 16.26
CA ALA A 331 -33.16 21.61 15.32
C ALA A 331 -33.67 22.63 14.31
N THR A 332 -33.57 22.36 13.00
CA THR A 332 -33.59 23.48 12.04
C THR A 332 -34.47 23.35 10.78
N ARG A 333 -35.30 22.31 10.67
CA ARG A 333 -36.25 22.05 9.56
C ARG A 333 -35.75 22.62 8.22
N ASN A 334 -34.73 21.98 7.65
CA ASN A 334 -34.13 22.27 6.33
C ASN A 334 -33.07 23.38 6.30
N ARG A 335 -32.89 24.21 7.34
CA ARG A 335 -31.82 25.23 7.36
C ARG A 335 -30.43 24.62 7.42
N ASP A 336 -29.51 25.16 6.63
CA ASP A 336 -28.06 24.95 6.81
C ASP A 336 -27.59 25.52 8.17
N VAL A 337 -26.65 24.83 8.83
CA VAL A 337 -26.11 25.18 10.15
C VAL A 337 -24.60 25.36 10.09
N THR A 338 -24.12 26.59 10.29
CA THR A 338 -22.68 26.89 10.39
C THR A 338 -22.31 27.32 11.80
N ILE A 339 -21.32 26.66 12.42
CA ILE A 339 -20.79 27.03 13.75
C ILE A 339 -19.28 27.24 13.67
N SER A 340 -18.81 28.38 14.16
CA SER A 340 -17.39 28.73 14.20
C SER A 340 -16.97 29.39 15.51
N GLY A 341 -15.69 29.23 15.88
CA GLY A 341 -15.09 29.75 17.11
C GLY A 341 -13.66 29.26 17.30
N ALA A 342 -12.99 29.65 18.39
CA ALA A 342 -11.67 29.13 18.73
C ALA A 342 -11.71 27.64 19.11
N ARG A 343 -12.77 27.22 19.81
CA ARG A 343 -13.10 25.83 20.17
C ARG A 343 -14.63 25.67 20.17
N LEU A 344 -15.13 24.45 19.95
CA LEU A 344 -16.58 24.17 19.94
C LEU A 344 -16.93 23.05 20.93
N THR A 345 -17.94 23.27 21.76
CA THR A 345 -18.68 22.23 22.48
C THR A 345 -20.14 22.31 22.03
N VAL A 346 -20.62 21.24 21.39
CA VAL A 346 -21.95 21.16 20.77
C VAL A 346 -22.69 19.94 21.36
N GLY A 347 -23.98 20.07 21.60
CA GLY A 347 -24.86 18.94 21.91
C GLY A 347 -25.14 18.11 20.66
N SER A 348 -26.41 17.97 20.30
CA SER A 348 -26.84 17.39 19.02
C SER A 348 -27.13 18.47 17.98
N ILE A 349 -27.00 18.16 16.69
CA ILE A 349 -27.61 18.95 15.60
C ILE A 349 -28.47 18.00 14.77
N ASP A 350 -29.69 18.42 14.47
CA ASP A 350 -30.73 17.67 13.75
C ASP A 350 -31.38 18.59 12.71
N THR A 351 -30.86 18.64 11.49
CA THR A 351 -31.40 19.55 10.46
C THR A 351 -32.69 19.03 9.81
N LYS A 352 -33.17 17.85 10.21
CA LYS A 352 -34.33 17.18 9.64
C LYS A 352 -35.65 17.65 10.28
N PRO A 353 -36.73 17.84 9.50
CA PRO A 353 -38.08 18.01 10.03
C PRO A 353 -38.71 16.71 10.55
N ASP A 354 -39.62 16.88 11.50
CA ASP A 354 -40.57 15.94 12.08
C ASP A 354 -41.73 15.58 11.11
N GLY A 355 -41.40 15.28 9.86
CA GLY A 355 -42.36 14.91 8.82
C GLY A 355 -41.72 14.16 7.65
N ASN A 356 -42.52 13.34 6.96
CA ASN A 356 -42.08 12.62 5.76
C ASN A 356 -42.19 13.52 4.52
N GLY A 357 -41.05 14.04 4.05
CA GLY A 357 -40.95 14.62 2.69
C GLY A 357 -39.79 15.59 2.51
N ASP A 358 -39.55 16.44 3.50
CA ASP A 358 -38.68 17.59 3.32
C ASP A 358 -37.17 17.27 3.50
N PRO A 359 -36.28 17.97 2.75
CA PRO A 359 -34.83 17.78 2.83
C PRO A 359 -34.18 18.62 3.92
N GLY A 360 -33.30 18.02 4.74
CA GLY A 360 -32.52 18.74 5.76
C GLY A 360 -31.55 19.80 5.20
N GLY A 361 -30.75 20.41 6.08
CA GLY A 361 -29.67 21.36 5.76
C GLY A 361 -28.25 20.80 5.93
N ASP A 362 -27.27 21.42 5.26
CA ASP A 362 -25.83 21.14 5.42
C ASP A 362 -25.33 21.56 6.81
N VAL A 363 -24.32 20.87 7.36
CA VAL A 363 -23.74 21.20 8.67
C VAL A 363 -22.24 21.46 8.55
N SER A 364 -21.80 22.66 8.96
CA SER A 364 -20.42 23.14 8.85
C SER A 364 -19.87 23.57 10.20
N LEU A 365 -18.89 22.83 10.74
CA LEU A 365 -18.26 23.11 12.04
C LEU A 365 -16.77 23.44 11.87
N ARG A 366 -16.34 24.60 12.38
CA ARG A 366 -14.94 25.05 12.28
C ARG A 366 -14.40 25.62 13.58
N ALA A 367 -13.41 24.94 14.18
CA ALA A 367 -12.57 25.52 15.22
C ALA A 367 -11.28 26.11 14.61
N THR A 368 -10.89 27.32 15.02
CA THR A 368 -9.68 27.99 14.53
C THR A 368 -8.40 27.52 15.24
N ASN A 369 -8.48 27.15 16.52
CA ASN A 369 -7.33 26.97 17.41
C ASN A 369 -7.37 25.67 18.25
N GLY A 370 -8.56 25.27 18.72
CA GLY A 370 -8.75 24.18 19.68
C GLY A 370 -9.71 23.08 19.23
N ALA A 371 -10.00 22.17 20.16
CA ALA A 371 -10.81 20.96 19.94
C ALA A 371 -12.28 21.25 19.56
N ILE A 372 -12.91 20.23 18.97
CA ILE A 372 -14.36 20.15 18.76
C ILE A 372 -14.90 18.93 19.52
N ALA A 373 -15.84 19.18 20.44
CA ALA A 373 -16.63 18.15 21.14
C ALA A 373 -18.09 18.22 20.66
N ILE A 374 -18.67 17.06 20.36
CA ILE A 374 -20.04 16.94 19.84
C ILE A 374 -20.73 15.74 20.50
N ASN A 375 -22.01 15.84 20.86
CA ASN A 375 -22.80 14.66 21.22
C ASN A 375 -23.20 13.87 19.95
N GLY A 376 -23.79 14.50 18.94
CA GLY A 376 -24.02 13.89 17.62
C GLY A 376 -24.40 14.88 16.53
N LEU A 377 -24.23 14.52 15.25
CA LEU A 377 -24.75 15.29 14.11
C LEU A 377 -25.61 14.41 13.21
N ASP A 378 -26.79 14.90 12.87
CA ASP A 378 -27.70 14.30 11.90
C ASP A 378 -28.18 15.35 10.88
N ALA A 379 -27.82 15.11 9.62
CA ALA A 379 -28.14 15.91 8.45
C ALA A 379 -28.82 15.05 7.39
N ASN A 380 -29.78 14.22 7.81
CA ASN A 380 -30.47 13.28 6.94
C ASN A 380 -31.58 13.94 6.11
N GLU A 381 -31.83 13.41 4.91
CA GLU A 381 -32.96 13.77 4.05
C GLU A 381 -33.96 12.63 3.87
N ASN A 382 -35.21 12.99 3.53
CA ASN A 382 -36.13 12.10 2.83
C ASN A 382 -36.16 12.35 1.31
N THR A 383 -36.18 13.61 0.84
CA THR A 383 -36.28 13.86 -0.62
C THR A 383 -35.64 15.17 -1.09
N ILE A 384 -34.51 15.05 -1.84
CA ILE A 384 -34.23 15.66 -3.18
C ILE A 384 -32.77 16.12 -3.40
N LEU A 385 -31.92 16.40 -2.38
CA LEU A 385 -30.50 16.78 -2.57
C LEU A 385 -29.60 16.49 -1.34
N GLY A 386 -29.21 15.23 -1.11
CA GLY A 386 -28.51 14.78 0.11
C GLY A 386 -27.44 15.72 0.69
N ARG A 387 -27.65 16.14 1.94
CA ARG A 387 -26.82 17.12 2.66
C ARG A 387 -25.52 16.57 3.20
N SER A 388 -24.54 17.45 3.34
CA SER A 388 -23.17 17.17 3.71
C SER A 388 -22.82 17.69 5.12
N ILE A 389 -21.89 17.00 5.78
CA ILE A 389 -21.29 17.43 7.04
C ILE A 389 -19.81 17.76 6.79
N THR A 390 -19.38 18.97 7.14
CA THR A 390 -17.99 19.41 7.07
C THR A 390 -17.47 19.79 8.46
N ILE A 391 -16.35 19.20 8.90
CA ILE A 391 -15.75 19.45 10.22
C ILE A 391 -14.25 19.77 10.07
N ASN A 392 -13.79 20.88 10.64
CA ASN A 392 -12.39 21.28 10.65
C ASN A 392 -11.93 21.77 12.04
N THR A 393 -10.81 21.24 12.52
CA THR A 393 -10.14 21.66 13.76
C THR A 393 -8.66 21.27 13.68
N PRO A 394 -7.73 22.10 14.19
CA PRO A 394 -6.32 21.72 14.28
C PRO A 394 -6.03 20.74 15.43
N ASP A 395 -6.94 20.60 16.40
CA ASP A 395 -6.78 19.75 17.58
C ASP A 395 -7.79 18.58 17.58
N ARG A 396 -8.29 18.09 18.72
CA ARG A 396 -9.05 16.85 18.79
C ARG A 396 -10.48 17.04 18.31
N LEU A 397 -10.94 16.15 17.43
CA LEU A 397 -12.38 15.92 17.18
C LEU A 397 -12.88 14.77 18.07
N SER A 398 -13.97 15.01 18.78
CA SER A 398 -14.57 14.09 19.75
C SER A 398 -16.08 14.03 19.59
N VAL A 399 -16.60 12.96 18.98
CA VAL A 399 -18.04 12.78 18.73
C VAL A 399 -18.54 11.56 19.51
N ALA A 400 -19.41 11.77 20.51
CA ALA A 400 -19.88 10.67 21.37
C ALA A 400 -20.79 9.67 20.62
N GLY A 401 -21.70 10.20 19.80
CA GLY A 401 -22.69 9.48 19.03
C GLY A 401 -22.29 9.26 17.56
N SER A 402 -23.15 9.69 16.63
CA SER A 402 -22.99 9.45 15.19
C SER A 402 -22.77 10.75 14.41
N LEU A 403 -22.16 10.62 13.23
CA LEU A 403 -22.22 11.59 12.13
C LEU A 403 -23.06 10.96 11.00
N ASN A 404 -24.25 11.47 10.75
CA ASN A 404 -25.17 10.95 9.75
C ASN A 404 -25.47 12.00 8.66
N ALA A 405 -25.29 11.63 7.39
CA ALA A 405 -25.59 12.44 6.21
C ALA A 405 -26.29 11.55 5.17
N ARG A 406 -27.45 11.00 5.57
CA ARG A 406 -28.15 9.88 4.91
C ARG A 406 -29.29 10.40 4.04
N SER A 407 -29.78 9.54 3.15
CA SER A 407 -31.02 9.76 2.40
C SER A 407 -31.87 8.48 2.43
N ASP A 408 -33.19 8.59 2.30
CA ASP A 408 -34.04 7.49 1.83
C ASP A 408 -34.66 7.75 0.43
N GLY A 409 -34.31 8.88 -0.19
CA GLY A 409 -34.77 9.30 -1.51
C GLY A 409 -33.79 9.02 -2.67
N SER A 410 -34.31 9.13 -3.89
CA SER A 410 -33.61 8.82 -5.14
C SER A 410 -32.46 9.76 -5.52
N ALA A 411 -32.35 10.93 -4.90
CA ALA A 411 -31.36 11.95 -5.24
C ALA A 411 -29.91 11.58 -4.86
N GLY A 412 -29.75 10.80 -3.80
CA GLY A 412 -28.45 10.47 -3.22
C GLY A 412 -28.26 11.02 -1.81
N SER A 413 -27.31 10.45 -1.07
CA SER A 413 -26.85 10.93 0.23
C SER A 413 -25.66 11.88 0.08
N GLY A 414 -25.52 12.85 0.99
CA GLY A 414 -24.43 13.83 0.93
C GLY A 414 -23.14 13.35 1.62
N ASN A 415 -22.11 14.19 1.58
CA ASN A 415 -20.75 13.80 1.91
C ASN A 415 -20.40 14.11 3.37
N ILE A 416 -19.59 13.29 4.03
CA ILE A 416 -18.98 13.61 5.33
C ILE A 416 -17.50 13.90 5.11
N THR A 417 -17.09 15.13 5.37
CA THR A 417 -15.72 15.61 5.16
C THR A 417 -15.11 16.12 6.46
N ILE A 418 -14.01 15.51 6.91
CA ILE A 418 -13.32 15.88 8.15
C ILE A 418 -11.87 16.21 7.84
N GLY A 419 -11.42 17.40 8.22
CA GLY A 419 -10.02 17.81 8.17
C GLY A 419 -9.49 18.19 6.79
N ASN A 420 -10.35 18.70 5.89
CA ASN A 420 -9.94 19.11 4.54
C ASN A 420 -9.17 20.44 4.50
N THR A 421 -9.34 21.32 5.50
CA THR A 421 -8.61 22.59 5.61
C THR A 421 -7.81 22.70 6.90
N LEU A 422 -8.31 22.17 8.03
CA LEU A 422 -7.60 22.02 9.29
C LEU A 422 -7.79 20.59 9.79
N ALA A 423 -6.72 19.78 9.68
CA ALA A 423 -6.77 18.34 9.97
C ALA A 423 -6.55 18.05 11.48
N PRO A 424 -7.50 17.38 12.16
CA PRO A 424 -7.45 17.14 13.60
C PRO A 424 -6.15 16.48 14.10
N SER A 425 -5.74 16.83 15.33
CA SER A 425 -4.65 16.16 16.08
C SER A 425 -4.98 14.69 16.37
N SER A 426 -6.27 14.38 16.55
CA SER A 426 -6.82 13.03 16.60
C SER A 426 -8.34 13.06 16.41
N ILE A 427 -8.93 11.93 16.01
CA ILE A 427 -10.38 11.77 15.85
C ILE A 427 -10.84 10.59 16.71
N ALA A 428 -11.83 10.84 17.56
CA ALA A 428 -12.65 9.82 18.21
C ALA A 428 -14.12 10.07 17.84
N VAL A 429 -14.79 9.04 17.34
CA VAL A 429 -16.20 9.10 16.90
C VAL A 429 -16.91 7.80 17.25
N GLY A 430 -18.20 7.83 17.59
CA GLY A 430 -18.99 6.61 17.72
C GLY A 430 -19.16 5.92 16.36
N ARG A 431 -19.93 6.52 15.45
CA ARG A 431 -20.24 6.01 14.09
C ARG A 431 -20.23 7.11 13.03
N ILE A 432 -20.01 6.74 11.76
CA ILE A 432 -20.14 7.65 10.59
C ILE A 432 -20.99 6.97 9.51
N SER A 433 -21.93 7.67 8.89
CA SER A 433 -22.68 7.11 7.75
C SER A 433 -23.30 8.12 6.78
N THR A 434 -23.12 7.82 5.49
CA THR A 434 -23.67 8.48 4.30
C THR A 434 -24.56 7.51 3.50
N ARG A 435 -25.22 6.57 4.20
CA ARG A 435 -26.00 5.49 3.56
C ARG A 435 -27.25 6.05 2.90
N ASN A 436 -27.51 5.66 1.64
CA ASN A 436 -28.84 5.78 1.04
C ASN A 436 -29.69 4.52 1.31
N LEU A 437 -30.96 4.71 1.63
CA LEU A 437 -31.96 3.66 1.86
C LEU A 437 -32.99 3.51 0.71
N GLY A 438 -32.90 4.35 -0.32
CA GLY A 438 -33.61 4.18 -1.60
C GLY A 438 -32.65 4.19 -2.80
N ASP A 439 -33.22 4.24 -4.02
CA ASP A 439 -32.53 4.09 -5.31
C ASP A 439 -31.33 5.02 -5.59
N GLY A 440 -31.16 6.09 -4.80
CA GLY A 440 -30.07 7.07 -4.99
C GLY A 440 -28.70 6.54 -4.56
N ASN A 441 -27.65 7.28 -4.89
CA ASN A 441 -26.27 6.92 -4.54
C ASN A 441 -25.94 7.23 -3.06
N GLY A 442 -24.90 6.58 -2.52
CA GLY A 442 -24.30 6.91 -1.23
C GLY A 442 -23.29 8.05 -1.36
N GLY A 443 -23.17 8.88 -0.32
CA GLY A 443 -22.28 10.03 -0.32
C GLY A 443 -20.87 9.70 0.16
N ASN A 444 -19.85 10.45 -0.24
CA ASN A 444 -18.46 10.08 0.08
C ASN A 444 -18.10 10.43 1.53
N ILE A 445 -17.24 9.61 2.15
CA ILE A 445 -16.69 9.84 3.49
C ILE A 445 -15.19 10.12 3.32
N ASN A 446 -14.76 11.37 3.56
CA ASN A 446 -13.39 11.84 3.37
C ASN A 446 -12.82 12.34 4.70
N ILE A 447 -11.86 11.64 5.27
CA ILE A 447 -11.33 11.91 6.61
C ILE A 447 -9.81 12.06 6.56
N ARG A 448 -9.28 13.15 7.10
CA ARG A 448 -7.85 13.39 7.27
C ARG A 448 -7.53 13.80 8.71
N THR A 449 -6.52 13.19 9.34
CA THR A 449 -6.03 13.54 10.68
C THR A 449 -4.51 13.38 10.78
N THR A 450 -3.86 14.24 11.55
CA THR A 450 -2.40 14.17 11.77
C THR A 450 -2.01 13.08 12.77
N GLY A 451 -2.92 12.70 13.68
CA GLY A 451 -2.76 11.58 14.60
C GLY A 451 -3.65 10.38 14.26
N SER A 452 -4.21 9.75 15.29
CA SER A 452 -4.99 8.51 15.13
C SER A 452 -6.48 8.79 14.90
N PHE A 453 -7.12 7.95 14.08
CA PHE A 453 -8.57 7.88 13.90
C PHE A 453 -9.13 6.65 14.62
N ASN A 454 -10.18 6.83 15.44
CA ASN A 454 -10.84 5.75 16.15
C ASN A 454 -12.37 5.88 16.00
N ALA A 455 -13.01 4.88 15.39
CA ALA A 455 -14.47 4.72 15.41
C ALA A 455 -14.85 3.64 16.43
N THR A 456 -15.51 4.03 17.52
CA THR A 456 -15.60 3.23 18.76
C THR A 456 -16.94 2.54 18.99
N ALA A 457 -17.98 2.88 18.24
CA ALA A 457 -19.31 2.26 18.32
C ALA A 457 -19.66 1.55 17.00
N SER A 458 -20.86 0.93 16.97
CA SER A 458 -21.30 0.15 15.82
C SER A 458 -22.82 0.19 15.57
N PHE A 459 -23.21 -0.02 14.30
CA PHE A 459 -24.59 -0.15 13.82
C PHE A 459 -25.23 -1.48 14.25
N THR A 460 -25.86 -1.49 15.43
CA THR A 460 -26.96 -2.41 15.74
C THR A 460 -28.26 -1.90 15.11
N GLU A 461 -28.92 -2.72 14.31
CA GLU A 461 -30.30 -2.47 13.86
C GLU A 461 -31.29 -2.77 14.99
N ALA A 462 -32.42 -2.06 15.03
CA ALA A 462 -33.35 -2.11 16.16
C ALA A 462 -33.95 -3.51 16.35
N GLY A 463 -33.72 -4.12 17.51
CA GLY A 463 -34.19 -5.46 17.86
C GLY A 463 -33.11 -6.53 17.98
N ASN A 464 -31.87 -6.26 17.56
CA ASN A 464 -30.72 -7.16 17.78
C ASN A 464 -30.05 -6.87 19.15
N PRO A 465 -29.46 -7.87 19.84
CA PRO A 465 -28.78 -7.65 21.12
C PRO A 465 -27.44 -6.91 20.96
N ALA A 466 -26.75 -6.70 22.09
CA ALA A 466 -25.51 -5.93 22.23
C ALA A 466 -24.45 -6.24 21.15
N PRO A 467 -23.60 -5.24 20.77
CA PRO A 467 -22.72 -5.33 19.61
C PRO A 467 -21.67 -6.45 19.73
N ASP A 468 -21.95 -7.56 19.06
CA ASP A 468 -20.98 -8.63 18.81
C ASP A 468 -19.97 -8.18 17.73
N PRO A 469 -18.66 -8.11 18.02
CA PRO A 469 -17.65 -7.74 17.04
C PRO A 469 -17.51 -8.76 15.89
N ASN A 470 -18.09 -9.96 16.01
CA ASN A 470 -18.09 -11.00 14.98
C ASN A 470 -19.33 -10.96 14.07
N ASN A 471 -20.34 -10.14 14.37
CA ASN A 471 -21.54 -10.03 13.53
C ASN A 471 -21.19 -9.29 12.23
N PRO A 472 -21.32 -9.91 11.04
CA PRO A 472 -20.91 -9.31 9.76
C PRO A 472 -21.77 -8.10 9.35
N ASN A 473 -22.91 -7.85 10.00
CA ASN A 473 -23.73 -6.66 9.76
C ASN A 473 -23.32 -5.45 10.61
N ASN A 474 -22.39 -5.64 11.55
CA ASN A 474 -21.95 -4.64 12.51
C ASN A 474 -20.90 -3.70 11.85
N ARG A 475 -21.16 -2.39 11.87
CA ARG A 475 -20.43 -1.38 11.06
C ARG A 475 -20.08 -0.18 11.93
N SER A 476 -18.87 0.37 11.81
CA SER A 476 -18.55 1.68 12.38
C SER A 476 -18.66 2.80 11.34
N ILE A 477 -18.47 2.47 10.05
CA ILE A 477 -18.50 3.41 8.92
C ILE A 477 -19.31 2.80 7.77
N ALA A 478 -20.31 3.52 7.24
CA ALA A 478 -21.20 3.00 6.19
C ALA A 478 -21.63 4.04 5.13
N SER A 479 -21.22 3.81 3.89
CA SER A 479 -21.49 4.59 2.67
C SER A 479 -22.18 3.70 1.61
N GLU A 480 -23.10 2.86 2.07
CA GLU A 480 -23.86 1.94 1.22
C GLU A 480 -25.01 2.65 0.50
N ALA A 481 -25.54 2.02 -0.53
CA ALA A 481 -26.74 2.50 -1.21
C ALA A 481 -27.55 1.35 -1.80
N GLU A 482 -28.80 1.62 -2.18
CA GLU A 482 -29.47 0.78 -3.18
C GLU A 482 -28.94 1.09 -4.58
N GLY A 483 -28.66 2.38 -4.88
CA GLY A 483 -27.85 2.84 -6.00
C GLY A 483 -26.34 2.55 -5.85
N ARG A 484 -25.48 3.43 -6.39
CA ARG A 484 -24.01 3.27 -6.25
C ARG A 484 -23.55 3.60 -4.83
N GLY A 485 -22.65 2.80 -4.26
CA GLY A 485 -22.00 3.14 -2.98
C GLY A 485 -21.04 4.33 -3.11
N GLY A 486 -20.99 5.18 -2.09
CA GLY A 486 -20.06 6.33 -2.03
C GLY A 486 -18.68 5.90 -1.54
N ASN A 487 -17.61 6.57 -1.98
CA ASN A 487 -16.24 6.18 -1.61
C ASN A 487 -15.93 6.51 -0.14
N ILE A 488 -15.11 5.68 0.51
CA ILE A 488 -14.60 5.91 1.85
C ILE A 488 -13.09 6.10 1.77
N THR A 489 -12.60 7.24 2.25
CA THR A 489 -11.19 7.61 2.33
C THR A 489 -10.86 8.05 3.75
N ILE A 490 -9.87 7.39 4.37
CA ILE A 490 -9.30 7.79 5.67
C ILE A 490 -7.79 7.86 5.56
N ASP A 491 -7.23 9.00 5.92
CA ASP A 491 -5.81 9.32 5.92
C ASP A 491 -5.39 9.79 7.31
N ALA A 492 -4.58 9.00 8.02
CA ALA A 492 -4.23 9.21 9.42
C ALA A 492 -2.72 9.10 9.63
N GLY A 493 -2.07 10.15 10.17
CA GLY A 493 -0.64 10.08 10.52
C GLY A 493 -0.32 9.09 11.65
N GLY A 494 -1.32 8.78 12.49
CA GLY A 494 -1.30 7.76 13.53
C GLY A 494 -1.92 6.43 13.08
N SER A 495 -2.61 5.73 13.98
CA SER A 495 -3.29 4.46 13.67
C SER A 495 -4.77 4.68 13.30
N ILE A 496 -5.32 3.77 12.49
CA ILE A 496 -6.76 3.67 12.20
C ILE A 496 -7.31 2.48 12.99
N THR A 497 -8.35 2.72 13.78
CA THR A 497 -9.13 1.68 14.47
C THR A 497 -10.61 1.84 14.17
N THR A 498 -11.28 0.80 13.69
CA THR A 498 -12.75 0.71 13.69
C THR A 498 -13.17 -0.49 14.54
N ALA A 499 -14.05 -0.26 15.52
CA ALA A 499 -14.53 -1.29 16.44
C ALA A 499 -15.37 -2.37 15.74
N ALA A 500 -15.96 -2.02 14.59
CA ALA A 500 -16.63 -2.93 13.67
C ALA A 500 -16.19 -2.63 12.21
N GLY A 501 -16.97 -3.06 11.22
CA GLY A 501 -16.56 -2.99 9.81
C GLY A 501 -16.75 -1.64 9.11
N VAL A 502 -16.24 -1.57 7.88
CA VAL A 502 -16.28 -0.42 6.96
C VAL A 502 -16.97 -0.86 5.65
N PHE A 503 -18.07 -0.20 5.30
CA PHE A 503 -18.99 -0.67 4.24
C PHE A 503 -19.28 0.42 3.20
N SER A 504 -19.16 0.07 1.92
CA SER A 504 -19.28 0.95 0.74
C SER A 504 -20.05 0.24 -0.40
N ASN A 505 -20.76 -0.85 -0.08
CA ASN A 505 -21.38 -1.76 -1.03
C ASN A 505 -22.69 -1.24 -1.66
N SER A 506 -22.97 -1.71 -2.88
CA SER A 506 -24.22 -1.45 -3.64
C SER A 506 -25.20 -2.62 -3.48
N ARG A 507 -26.37 -2.36 -2.89
CA ARG A 507 -27.37 -3.37 -2.50
C ARG A 507 -28.29 -3.83 -3.64
N ILE A 508 -28.61 -2.96 -4.60
CA ILE A 508 -29.56 -3.28 -5.69
C ILE A 508 -28.98 -2.93 -7.08
N ALA A 509 -28.78 -1.65 -7.39
CA ALA A 509 -28.63 -1.09 -8.72
C ALA A 509 -27.44 -0.11 -8.84
N GLY A 510 -26.20 -0.61 -8.87
CA GLY A 510 -25.03 0.26 -9.00
C GLY A 510 -23.68 -0.39 -8.76
N ASN A 511 -22.62 0.42 -8.84
CA ASN A 511 -21.28 0.02 -8.46
C ASN A 511 -21.08 0.14 -6.94
N GLY A 512 -20.23 -0.69 -6.36
CA GLY A 512 -19.70 -0.45 -5.01
C GLY A 512 -18.71 0.72 -5.02
N GLY A 513 -18.64 1.47 -3.92
CA GLY A 513 -17.66 2.53 -3.73
C GLY A 513 -16.29 1.99 -3.30
N ASN A 514 -15.23 2.76 -3.55
CA ASN A 514 -13.88 2.36 -3.18
C ASN A 514 -13.62 2.64 -1.69
N ILE A 515 -12.88 1.76 -1.01
CA ILE A 515 -12.45 1.93 0.38
C ILE A 515 -10.93 2.08 0.42
N ARG A 516 -10.42 3.25 0.85
CA ARG A 516 -8.99 3.49 1.08
C ARG A 516 -8.74 3.91 2.52
N LEU A 517 -7.99 3.08 3.26
CA LEU A 517 -7.50 3.41 4.59
C LEU A 517 -5.97 3.53 4.54
N THR A 518 -5.41 4.65 4.99
CA THR A 518 -3.97 4.93 4.99
C THR A 518 -3.55 5.40 6.37
N ALA A 519 -2.62 4.68 7.00
CA ALA A 519 -2.20 4.90 8.38
C ALA A 519 -0.66 4.97 8.50
N GLY A 520 -0.16 6.01 9.13
CA GLY A 520 1.25 6.10 9.54
C GLY A 520 1.61 5.12 10.68
N GLY A 521 0.60 4.62 11.40
CA GLY A 521 0.63 3.54 12.37
C GLY A 521 -0.14 2.30 11.87
N ASN A 522 -0.79 1.57 12.78
CA ASN A 522 -1.50 0.31 12.45
C ASN A 522 -2.88 0.58 11.83
N ILE A 523 -3.42 -0.38 11.08
CA ILE A 523 -4.84 -0.46 10.73
C ILE A 523 -5.47 -1.64 11.47
N ARG A 524 -6.60 -1.41 12.16
CA ARG A 524 -7.44 -2.46 12.78
C ARG A 524 -8.90 -2.22 12.43
N THR A 525 -9.56 -3.24 11.86
CA THR A 525 -10.96 -3.17 11.42
C THR A 525 -11.67 -4.52 11.58
N GLY A 526 -13.00 -4.48 11.69
CA GLY A 526 -13.86 -5.63 11.35
C GLY A 526 -13.92 -5.87 9.84
N THR A 527 -15.03 -6.40 9.34
CA THR A 527 -15.29 -6.63 7.90
C THR A 527 -15.06 -5.38 7.05
N VAL A 528 -14.56 -5.53 5.82
CA VAL A 528 -14.41 -4.43 4.85
C VAL A 528 -15.11 -4.82 3.55
N ASP A 529 -16.16 -4.10 3.16
CA ASP A 529 -17.06 -4.51 2.07
C ASP A 529 -17.33 -3.37 1.07
N SER A 530 -16.94 -3.59 -0.19
CA SER A 530 -17.15 -2.73 -1.35
C SER A 530 -17.92 -3.45 -2.47
N SER A 531 -18.62 -4.54 -2.13
CA SER A 531 -19.27 -5.42 -3.09
C SER A 531 -20.42 -4.77 -3.87
N SER A 532 -20.83 -5.43 -4.95
CA SER A 532 -21.97 -4.99 -5.76
C SER A 532 -22.87 -6.15 -6.19
N ARG A 533 -24.17 -5.90 -6.22
CA ARG A 533 -25.14 -6.82 -6.82
C ARG A 533 -25.19 -6.76 -8.35
N THR A 534 -25.04 -5.59 -8.96
CA THR A 534 -25.38 -5.40 -10.40
C THR A 534 -24.33 -4.63 -11.20
N GLY A 535 -23.66 -3.65 -10.60
CA GLY A 535 -22.52 -2.96 -11.18
C GLY A 535 -21.18 -3.60 -10.79
N GLN A 536 -20.10 -2.86 -11.01
CA GLN A 536 -18.75 -3.28 -10.61
C GLN A 536 -18.56 -3.08 -9.10
N ALA A 537 -17.83 -3.96 -8.43
CA ALA A 537 -17.45 -3.75 -7.03
C ALA A 537 -16.27 -2.77 -6.91
N GLY A 538 -16.24 -2.01 -5.81
CA GLY A 538 -15.19 -1.02 -5.57
C GLY A 538 -13.88 -1.65 -5.11
N ALA A 539 -12.75 -0.98 -5.35
CA ALA A 539 -11.44 -1.43 -4.87
C ALA A 539 -11.28 -1.18 -3.35
N ILE A 540 -10.51 -2.05 -2.68
CA ILE A 540 -10.17 -1.92 -1.25
C ILE A 540 -8.65 -1.80 -1.13
N ALA A 541 -8.17 -0.66 -0.62
CA ALA A 541 -6.75 -0.36 -0.43
C ALA A 541 -6.46 -0.05 1.05
N LEU A 542 -5.70 -0.92 1.72
CA LEU A 542 -5.25 -0.72 3.11
C LEU A 542 -3.73 -0.53 3.13
N ARG A 543 -3.25 0.61 3.63
CA ARG A 543 -1.81 0.91 3.71
C ARG A 543 -1.37 1.30 5.11
N SER A 544 -0.35 0.62 5.64
CA SER A 544 0.26 0.90 6.95
C SER A 544 1.77 1.17 6.80
N ASP A 545 2.18 2.43 6.91
CA ASP A 545 3.56 2.86 6.58
C ASP A 545 4.63 2.40 7.58
N ARG A 546 4.23 2.12 8.83
CA ARG A 546 5.15 1.71 9.93
C ARG A 546 4.57 0.63 10.84
N GLY A 547 3.40 0.09 10.51
CA GLY A 547 2.62 -0.77 11.39
C GLY A 547 2.12 -2.05 10.73
N SER A 548 1.25 -2.76 11.43
CA SER A 548 0.52 -3.92 10.93
C SER A 548 -0.87 -3.57 10.42
N ILE A 549 -1.38 -4.38 9.49
CA ILE A 549 -2.80 -4.41 9.12
C ILE A 549 -3.47 -5.59 9.83
N THR A 550 -4.66 -5.38 10.37
CA THR A 550 -5.50 -6.44 10.93
C THR A 550 -6.95 -6.24 10.52
N VAL A 551 -7.47 -7.20 9.75
CA VAL A 551 -8.89 -7.33 9.40
C VAL A 551 -9.42 -8.55 10.14
N ALA A 552 -10.29 -8.33 11.12
CA ALA A 552 -10.83 -9.41 11.94
C ALA A 552 -11.95 -10.20 11.23
N GLY A 553 -12.77 -9.48 10.44
CA GLY A 553 -13.80 -10.06 9.59
C GLY A 553 -13.31 -10.41 8.19
N GLU A 554 -14.23 -10.47 7.25
CA GLU A 554 -13.94 -10.74 5.83
C GLU A 554 -13.64 -9.45 5.05
N THR A 555 -13.00 -9.58 3.89
CA THR A 555 -12.81 -8.51 2.92
C THR A 555 -13.55 -8.86 1.64
N ASN A 556 -14.59 -8.11 1.28
CA ASN A 556 -15.51 -8.45 0.20
C ASN A 556 -15.55 -7.33 -0.86
N ALA A 557 -14.94 -7.59 -2.01
CA ALA A 557 -15.04 -6.78 -3.22
C ALA A 557 -15.64 -7.61 -4.37
N SER A 558 -16.57 -8.53 -4.06
CA SER A 558 -17.22 -9.39 -5.05
C SER A 558 -18.37 -8.71 -5.79
N SER A 559 -18.70 -9.22 -6.98
CA SER A 559 -19.77 -8.71 -7.82
C SER A 559 -20.65 -9.83 -8.38
N GLN A 560 -21.97 -9.67 -8.36
CA GLN A 560 -22.88 -10.68 -8.93
C GLN A 560 -23.08 -10.51 -10.44
N ALA A 561 -23.22 -9.29 -10.97
CA ALA A 561 -23.52 -9.07 -12.40
C ALA A 561 -22.45 -8.33 -13.24
N SER A 562 -21.33 -7.90 -12.65
CA SER A 562 -20.20 -7.27 -13.35
C SER A 562 -18.84 -7.69 -12.77
N ASN A 563 -17.78 -6.91 -12.99
CA ASN A 563 -16.43 -7.21 -12.46
C ASN A 563 -16.31 -6.98 -10.94
N GLY A 564 -15.48 -7.80 -10.29
CA GLY A 564 -15.06 -7.62 -8.90
C GLY A 564 -13.99 -6.53 -8.74
N GLY A 565 -13.89 -5.98 -7.53
CA GLY A 565 -12.93 -4.94 -7.17
C GLY A 565 -11.59 -5.52 -6.73
N THR A 566 -10.51 -4.78 -6.96
CA THR A 566 -9.15 -5.18 -6.53
C THR A 566 -8.95 -4.93 -5.04
N VAL A 567 -8.29 -5.86 -4.34
CA VAL A 567 -7.88 -5.72 -2.94
C VAL A 567 -6.36 -5.58 -2.88
N ASN A 568 -5.84 -4.53 -2.26
CA ASN A 568 -4.41 -4.33 -2.02
C ASN A 568 -4.16 -3.96 -0.55
N PHE A 569 -3.48 -4.83 0.19
CA PHE A 569 -3.01 -4.57 1.55
C PHE A 569 -1.49 -4.43 1.54
N THR A 570 -0.96 -3.27 1.93
CA THR A 570 0.47 -2.99 2.02
C THR A 570 0.85 -2.59 3.45
N ALA A 571 1.75 -3.34 4.09
CA ALA A 571 2.18 -3.08 5.47
C ALA A 571 3.71 -3.15 5.62
N ALA A 572 4.27 -2.17 6.34
CA ALA A 572 5.67 -2.20 6.74
C ALA A 572 5.96 -3.24 7.85
N ARG A 573 4.92 -3.82 8.44
CA ARG A 573 4.97 -4.97 9.37
C ARG A 573 3.92 -6.00 8.95
N ASN A 574 3.50 -6.88 9.86
CA ASN A 574 2.63 -8.01 9.53
C ASN A 574 1.24 -7.62 8.98
N ILE A 575 0.70 -8.45 8.08
CA ILE A 575 -0.73 -8.47 7.69
C ILE A 575 -1.39 -9.67 8.36
N ASN A 576 -2.59 -9.50 8.92
CA ASN A 576 -3.45 -10.56 9.43
C ASN A 576 -4.88 -10.30 8.96
N ALA A 577 -5.45 -11.20 8.16
CA ALA A 577 -6.77 -11.04 7.56
C ALA A 577 -7.58 -12.35 7.59
N GLY A 578 -8.90 -12.24 7.69
CA GLY A 578 -9.82 -13.32 7.36
C GLY A 578 -9.92 -13.58 5.86
N ASN A 579 -11.05 -14.13 5.42
CA ASN A 579 -11.29 -14.39 3.99
C ASN A 579 -11.23 -13.10 3.16
N ILE A 580 -10.72 -13.19 1.93
CA ILE A 580 -10.73 -12.10 0.96
C ILE A 580 -11.35 -12.60 -0.34
N THR A 581 -12.44 -11.97 -0.77
CA THR A 581 -13.21 -12.39 -1.95
C THR A 581 -13.37 -11.22 -2.92
N THR A 582 -12.83 -11.37 -4.13
CA THR A 582 -12.92 -10.40 -5.24
C THR A 582 -13.69 -10.96 -6.43
N SER A 583 -14.43 -12.06 -6.22
CA SER A 583 -15.02 -12.88 -7.27
C SER A 583 -16.13 -12.20 -8.06
N ALA A 584 -16.28 -12.58 -9.34
CA ALA A 584 -17.42 -12.22 -10.18
C ALA A 584 -18.17 -13.46 -10.71
N GLN A 585 -19.50 -13.39 -10.82
CA GLN A 585 -20.28 -14.47 -11.45
C GLN A 585 -20.34 -14.33 -12.97
N THR A 586 -20.56 -13.11 -13.48
CA THR A 586 -20.70 -12.81 -14.93
C THR A 586 -19.61 -11.89 -15.49
N GLY A 587 -18.84 -11.21 -14.65
CA GLY A 587 -17.64 -10.43 -15.01
C GLY A 587 -16.34 -11.17 -14.72
N ASN A 588 -15.22 -10.44 -14.63
CA ASN A 588 -13.94 -10.93 -14.11
C ASN A 588 -13.78 -10.58 -12.62
N GLY A 589 -13.05 -11.39 -11.87
CA GLY A 589 -12.67 -11.05 -10.50
C GLY A 589 -11.60 -9.97 -10.44
N GLY A 590 -11.50 -9.30 -9.30
CA GLY A 590 -10.39 -8.37 -9.02
C GLY A 590 -9.13 -9.09 -8.57
N ASP A 591 -7.96 -8.43 -8.68
CA ASP A 591 -6.71 -8.96 -8.13
C ASP A 591 -6.71 -8.85 -6.59
N ILE A 592 -6.02 -9.77 -5.90
CA ILE A 592 -5.75 -9.74 -4.45
C ILE A 592 -4.24 -9.64 -4.26
N ILE A 593 -3.77 -8.51 -3.75
CA ILE A 593 -2.35 -8.21 -3.52
C ILE A 593 -2.11 -8.02 -2.02
N LEU A 594 -1.27 -8.86 -1.42
CA LEU A 594 -0.82 -8.76 -0.04
C LEU A 594 0.69 -8.51 -0.02
N ASN A 595 1.13 -7.39 0.54
CA ASN A 595 2.52 -6.97 0.58
C ASN A 595 2.94 -6.61 2.01
N SER A 596 3.75 -7.46 2.63
CA SER A 596 4.20 -7.33 4.02
C SER A 596 5.72 -7.43 4.11
N ARG A 597 6.38 -6.44 4.73
CA ARG A 597 7.83 -6.52 5.03
C ARG A 597 8.19 -7.42 6.22
N GLU A 598 7.20 -7.96 6.95
CA GLU A 598 7.42 -8.98 7.98
C GLU A 598 6.76 -10.32 7.59
N ARG A 599 5.47 -10.52 7.91
CA ARG A 599 4.73 -11.77 7.64
C ARG A 599 3.28 -11.55 7.24
N ILE A 600 2.73 -12.51 6.49
CA ILE A 600 1.29 -12.78 6.44
C ILE A 600 0.97 -13.79 7.54
N LEU A 601 0.27 -13.35 8.60
CA LEU A 601 -0.02 -14.16 9.78
C LEU A 601 -1.44 -14.73 9.73
N LEU A 602 -1.56 -16.06 9.60
CA LEU A 602 -2.84 -16.75 9.60
C LEU A 602 -3.28 -17.11 11.02
N ARG A 603 -4.29 -16.39 11.55
CA ARG A 603 -4.87 -16.63 12.89
C ARG A 603 -6.11 -17.52 12.88
N GLN A 604 -6.77 -17.63 11.74
CA GLN A 604 -7.93 -18.49 11.47
C GLN A 604 -7.76 -19.16 10.10
N ALA A 605 -8.67 -20.05 9.73
CA ALA A 605 -8.76 -20.56 8.37
C ALA A 605 -9.01 -19.39 7.40
N THR A 606 -8.17 -19.25 6.37
CA THR A 606 -8.23 -18.12 5.43
C THR A 606 -8.35 -18.62 4.00
N THR A 607 -9.37 -18.14 3.31
CA THR A 607 -9.58 -18.32 1.86
C THR A 607 -9.41 -16.98 1.14
N LEU A 608 -8.52 -16.94 0.15
CA LEU A 608 -8.40 -15.82 -0.80
C LEU A 608 -8.97 -16.29 -2.13
N SER A 609 -10.01 -15.64 -2.66
CA SER A 609 -10.74 -16.12 -3.86
C SER A 609 -11.07 -15.01 -4.87
N THR A 610 -10.63 -15.20 -6.12
CA THR A 610 -10.94 -14.33 -7.26
C THR A 610 -12.08 -14.88 -8.14
N GLY A 611 -12.68 -16.02 -7.74
CA GLY A 611 -13.77 -16.68 -8.47
C GLY A 611 -13.29 -17.49 -9.68
N ALA A 612 -14.20 -17.76 -10.62
CA ALA A 612 -14.00 -18.75 -11.69
C ALA A 612 -13.38 -18.19 -12.99
N ARG A 613 -12.91 -16.94 -12.99
CA ARG A 613 -12.44 -16.20 -14.19
C ARG A 613 -11.09 -15.52 -13.93
N GLU A 614 -10.77 -14.48 -14.69
CA GLU A 614 -9.56 -13.68 -14.50
C GLU A 614 -9.64 -12.90 -13.17
N GLY A 615 -8.48 -12.47 -12.68
CA GLY A 615 -8.28 -11.96 -11.32
C GLY A 615 -7.27 -12.84 -10.60
N ASN A 616 -6.19 -12.25 -10.09
CA ASN A 616 -4.97 -12.96 -9.69
C ASN A 616 -4.71 -12.81 -8.18
N ILE A 617 -3.84 -13.64 -7.60
CA ILE A 617 -3.40 -13.50 -6.21
C ILE A 617 -1.89 -13.30 -6.16
N GLY A 618 -1.44 -12.21 -5.57
CA GLY A 618 -0.03 -11.90 -5.32
C GLY A 618 0.25 -11.79 -3.82
N ILE A 619 1.31 -12.45 -3.34
CA ILE A 619 1.74 -12.39 -1.94
C ILE A 619 3.25 -12.14 -1.83
N ALA A 620 3.61 -11.11 -1.06
CA ALA A 620 4.94 -10.84 -0.55
C ALA A 620 4.90 -10.70 0.99
N GLY A 621 5.95 -11.17 1.65
CA GLY A 621 6.02 -11.43 3.10
C GLY A 621 5.76 -12.90 3.45
N THR A 622 6.60 -13.45 4.34
CA THR A 622 6.55 -14.86 4.77
C THR A 622 5.17 -15.25 5.31
N ILE A 623 4.60 -16.36 4.84
CA ILE A 623 3.26 -16.81 5.27
C ILE A 623 3.39 -17.79 6.44
N ASP A 624 2.95 -17.43 7.65
CA ASP A 624 3.11 -18.21 8.89
C ASP A 624 1.78 -18.34 9.65
N GLY A 625 1.50 -19.52 10.24
CA GLY A 625 0.37 -19.72 11.16
C GLY A 625 -0.22 -21.14 11.09
N ARG A 626 -0.57 -21.74 12.24
CA ARG A 626 -1.11 -23.12 12.34
C ARG A 626 -2.58 -23.22 11.90
N GLN A 627 -2.85 -22.84 10.67
CA GLN A 627 -4.18 -22.73 10.08
C GLN A 627 -4.16 -23.18 8.61
N PRO A 628 -5.31 -23.52 8.01
CA PRO A 628 -5.38 -23.88 6.60
C PRO A 628 -5.42 -22.62 5.72
N LEU A 629 -4.67 -22.64 4.63
CA LEU A 629 -4.70 -21.62 3.58
C LEU A 629 -5.31 -22.19 2.31
N THR A 630 -6.32 -21.51 1.76
CA THR A 630 -6.92 -21.82 0.46
C THR A 630 -6.79 -20.61 -0.47
N LEU A 631 -6.13 -20.80 -1.61
CA LEU A 631 -6.01 -19.79 -2.67
C LEU A 631 -6.79 -20.29 -3.89
N GLN A 632 -7.89 -19.63 -4.22
CA GLN A 632 -8.80 -20.05 -5.30
C GLN A 632 -8.85 -19.01 -6.41
N VAL A 633 -8.26 -19.35 -7.55
CA VAL A 633 -8.24 -18.55 -8.77
C VAL A 633 -8.79 -19.38 -9.92
N GLY A 634 -9.52 -18.72 -10.83
CA GLY A 634 -10.01 -19.30 -12.06
C GLY A 634 -8.93 -19.33 -13.14
N THR A 635 -9.07 -18.46 -14.15
CA THR A 635 -8.14 -18.36 -15.29
C THR A 635 -6.92 -17.48 -15.02
N GLY A 636 -6.88 -16.79 -13.87
CA GLY A 636 -5.73 -16.01 -13.39
C GLY A 636 -4.60 -16.86 -12.78
N SER A 637 -3.58 -16.19 -12.28
CA SER A 637 -2.37 -16.77 -11.69
C SER A 637 -2.27 -16.52 -10.18
N VAL A 638 -1.49 -17.35 -9.50
CA VAL A 638 -1.07 -17.17 -8.10
C VAL A 638 0.45 -16.99 -8.06
N VAL A 639 0.93 -15.97 -7.35
CA VAL A 639 2.36 -15.66 -7.19
C VAL A 639 2.67 -15.45 -5.72
N ILE A 640 3.57 -16.25 -5.15
CA ILE A 640 4.05 -16.16 -3.77
C ILE A 640 5.57 -15.98 -3.78
N LEU A 641 6.04 -14.80 -3.38
CA LEU A 641 7.45 -14.40 -3.48
C LEU A 641 8.30 -14.82 -2.28
N ASP A 642 7.70 -15.03 -1.13
CA ASP A 642 8.38 -15.31 0.13
C ASP A 642 8.04 -16.70 0.69
N PRO A 643 8.91 -17.28 1.54
CA PRO A 643 8.70 -18.63 2.05
C PRO A 643 7.40 -18.83 2.85
N ILE A 644 6.91 -20.07 2.87
CA ILE A 644 5.72 -20.50 3.61
C ILE A 644 6.12 -21.36 4.82
N GLY A 645 5.66 -21.00 6.00
CA GLY A 645 5.70 -21.81 7.23
C GLY A 645 7.08 -21.96 7.88
N THR A 646 8.02 -21.04 7.60
CA THR A 646 9.40 -21.09 8.12
C THR A 646 9.49 -20.89 9.64
N THR A 647 8.51 -20.22 10.26
CA THR A 647 8.44 -20.03 11.72
C THR A 647 7.33 -20.83 12.36
N THR A 648 6.19 -20.96 11.67
CA THR A 648 4.97 -21.59 12.16
C THR A 648 4.25 -22.28 11.00
N PRO A 649 4.41 -23.61 10.86
CA PRO A 649 3.87 -24.37 9.74
C PRO A 649 2.34 -24.28 9.60
N LEU A 650 1.86 -24.23 8.36
CA LEU A 650 0.43 -24.27 8.03
C LEU A 650 -0.15 -25.66 8.32
N SER A 651 -1.44 -25.73 8.66
CA SER A 651 -2.09 -27.04 8.85
C SER A 651 -2.45 -27.73 7.52
N SER A 652 -2.66 -26.94 6.47
CA SER A 652 -2.75 -27.39 5.07
C SER A 652 -2.61 -26.22 4.11
N LEU A 653 -2.24 -26.51 2.86
CA LEU A 653 -2.13 -25.53 1.78
C LEU A 653 -2.85 -26.06 0.55
N ASN A 654 -3.86 -25.33 0.05
CA ASN A 654 -4.57 -25.67 -1.17
C ASN A 654 -4.53 -24.47 -2.12
N ILE A 655 -3.99 -24.67 -3.32
CA ILE A 655 -3.96 -23.66 -4.38
C ILE A 655 -4.64 -24.22 -5.63
N SER A 656 -5.52 -23.42 -6.24
CA SER A 656 -6.14 -23.66 -7.54
C SER A 656 -5.95 -22.41 -8.39
N ALA A 657 -5.40 -22.53 -9.60
CA ALA A 657 -5.18 -21.42 -10.53
C ALA A 657 -4.97 -21.90 -11.97
N ASN A 658 -4.75 -20.97 -12.91
CA ASN A 658 -4.21 -21.32 -14.22
C ASN A 658 -2.70 -21.59 -14.15
N THR A 659 -1.95 -20.70 -13.49
CA THR A 659 -0.52 -20.90 -13.17
C THR A 659 -0.22 -20.53 -11.72
N ILE A 660 0.79 -21.19 -11.13
CA ILE A 660 1.19 -21.02 -9.74
C ILE A 660 2.71 -20.82 -9.70
N ALA A 661 3.18 -19.63 -9.34
CA ALA A 661 4.59 -19.37 -9.02
C ALA A 661 4.77 -19.32 -7.49
N ILE A 662 5.69 -20.13 -6.94
CA ILE A 662 5.81 -20.33 -5.49
C ILE A 662 7.27 -20.50 -5.04
N ASN A 663 7.67 -19.70 -4.04
CA ASN A 663 8.97 -19.81 -3.36
C ASN A 663 8.97 -20.98 -2.34
N ASP A 664 9.97 -21.07 -1.46
CA ASP A 664 10.18 -22.16 -0.50
C ASP A 664 8.93 -22.49 0.35
N ILE A 665 8.74 -23.79 0.62
CA ILE A 665 7.85 -24.28 1.68
C ILE A 665 8.72 -24.90 2.76
N GLY A 666 8.68 -24.31 3.96
CA GLY A 666 9.46 -24.72 5.12
C GLY A 666 10.95 -24.41 4.98
N SER A 667 11.77 -25.30 5.52
CA SER A 667 13.24 -25.26 5.46
C SER A 667 13.79 -26.69 5.40
N PRO A 668 15.08 -26.92 5.10
CA PRO A 668 15.64 -28.27 4.99
C PRO A 668 15.44 -29.15 6.23
N THR A 669 15.24 -28.56 7.41
CA THR A 669 15.03 -29.26 8.69
C THR A 669 13.62 -29.15 9.26
N THR A 670 12.70 -28.43 8.63
CA THR A 670 11.36 -28.16 9.20
C THR A 670 10.31 -28.00 8.10
N ALA A 671 9.29 -28.85 8.12
CA ALA A 671 8.17 -28.80 7.18
C ALA A 671 7.35 -27.52 7.36
N GLY A 672 7.09 -26.77 6.26
CA GLY A 672 6.29 -25.54 6.25
C GLY A 672 4.77 -25.79 6.21
N VAL A 673 4.35 -27.00 5.87
CA VAL A 673 2.95 -27.45 5.93
C VAL A 673 2.90 -28.82 6.58
N SER A 674 2.23 -28.95 7.73
CA SER A 674 2.15 -30.18 8.54
C SER A 674 0.97 -31.08 8.19
N GLY A 675 0.40 -30.90 7.00
CA GLY A 675 -0.73 -31.65 6.46
C GLY A 675 -0.67 -31.64 4.94
N ALA A 676 -1.81 -31.80 4.26
CA ALA A 676 -1.83 -31.85 2.80
C ALA A 676 -1.43 -30.50 2.16
N THR A 677 -0.54 -30.60 1.16
CA THR A 677 -0.14 -29.53 0.24
C THR A 677 -0.62 -29.91 -1.16
N ASN A 678 -1.67 -29.26 -1.64
CA ASN A 678 -2.30 -29.54 -2.94
C ASN A 678 -2.20 -28.31 -3.83
N LEU A 679 -1.33 -28.32 -4.83
CA LEU A 679 -1.20 -27.23 -5.80
C LEU A 679 -1.76 -27.69 -7.15
N ASN A 680 -2.77 -27.00 -7.68
CA ASN A 680 -3.48 -27.39 -8.90
C ASN A 680 -3.48 -26.25 -9.91
N ALA A 681 -2.67 -26.38 -10.96
CA ALA A 681 -2.57 -25.42 -12.06
C ALA A 681 -3.19 -26.01 -13.35
N THR A 682 -4.08 -25.27 -14.03
CA THR A 682 -4.60 -25.74 -15.33
C THR A 682 -3.58 -25.69 -16.45
N THR A 683 -2.47 -24.95 -16.28
CA THR A 683 -1.34 -24.91 -17.19
C THR A 683 -0.04 -25.40 -16.53
N ALA A 684 0.55 -24.62 -15.61
CA ALA A 684 1.89 -24.90 -15.08
C ALA A 684 2.11 -24.43 -13.64
N ILE A 685 3.02 -25.10 -12.93
CA ILE A 685 3.55 -24.67 -11.63
C ILE A 685 5.03 -24.30 -11.80
N THR A 686 5.43 -23.14 -11.32
CA THR A 686 6.80 -22.63 -11.34
C THR A 686 7.34 -22.59 -9.91
N PHE A 687 8.30 -23.47 -9.63
CA PHE A 687 8.99 -23.58 -8.35
C PHE A 687 10.21 -22.64 -8.37
N THR A 688 10.13 -21.54 -7.61
CA THR A 688 11.14 -20.47 -7.58
C THR A 688 12.12 -20.59 -6.42
N GLY A 689 11.76 -21.34 -5.38
CA GLY A 689 12.59 -21.68 -4.24
C GLY A 689 13.45 -22.95 -4.45
N ARG A 690 14.15 -23.33 -3.39
CA ARG A 690 15.06 -24.49 -3.30
C ARG A 690 14.54 -25.61 -2.39
N THR A 691 13.59 -25.35 -1.49
CA THR A 691 13.10 -26.34 -0.54
C THR A 691 11.58 -26.37 -0.49
N TYR A 692 11.03 -27.57 -0.67
CA TYR A 692 9.61 -27.88 -0.57
C TYR A 692 9.43 -28.98 0.48
N ASN A 693 9.61 -28.60 1.73
CA ASN A 693 9.47 -29.46 2.90
C ASN A 693 8.04 -29.35 3.44
N ALA A 694 7.26 -30.41 3.23
CA ALA A 694 5.85 -30.51 3.63
C ALA A 694 5.47 -31.99 3.74
N ASN A 695 4.39 -32.30 4.46
CA ASN A 695 3.92 -33.68 4.64
C ASN A 695 3.39 -34.32 3.34
N GLN A 696 2.08 -34.50 3.17
CA GLN A 696 1.52 -35.05 1.94
C GLN A 696 1.58 -34.01 0.82
N GLN A 697 2.22 -34.32 -0.31
CA GLN A 697 2.44 -33.39 -1.42
C GLN A 697 1.78 -33.88 -2.71
N THR A 698 0.87 -33.08 -3.27
CA THR A 698 0.24 -33.31 -4.57
C THR A 698 0.39 -32.07 -5.45
N TYR A 699 1.06 -32.22 -6.58
CA TYR A 699 1.29 -31.19 -7.57
C TYR A 699 0.61 -31.59 -8.89
N THR A 700 -0.46 -30.87 -9.25
CA THR A 700 -1.24 -31.10 -10.46
C THR A 700 -0.97 -29.99 -11.48
N ALA A 701 -0.46 -30.33 -12.67
CA ALA A 701 -0.26 -29.39 -13.77
C ALA A 701 -0.40 -30.09 -15.13
N ASN A 702 -1.22 -29.55 -16.04
CA ASN A 702 -1.47 -30.19 -17.34
C ASN A 702 -0.28 -30.13 -18.31
N ASN A 703 0.56 -29.08 -18.23
CA ASN A 703 1.68 -28.87 -19.15
C ASN A 703 3.04 -29.10 -18.47
N ALA A 704 3.35 -28.36 -17.39
CA ALA A 704 4.71 -28.32 -16.86
C ALA A 704 4.83 -28.03 -15.35
N PHE A 705 5.90 -28.57 -14.77
CA PHE A 705 6.45 -28.24 -13.46
C PHE A 705 7.84 -27.64 -13.66
N ASN A 706 7.96 -26.32 -13.61
CA ASN A 706 9.19 -25.59 -13.94
C ASN A 706 10.04 -25.39 -12.67
N ILE A 707 11.20 -26.05 -12.58
CA ILE A 707 12.15 -25.90 -11.48
C ILE A 707 13.16 -24.80 -11.84
N THR A 708 13.29 -23.78 -10.99
CA THR A 708 14.09 -22.58 -11.33
C THR A 708 15.03 -22.05 -10.24
N GLY A 709 14.89 -22.45 -8.97
CA GLY A 709 15.61 -21.85 -7.84
C GLY A 709 17.10 -22.19 -7.72
N GLY A 710 17.72 -22.85 -8.70
CA GLY A 710 18.91 -23.69 -8.48
C GLY A 710 18.53 -25.03 -7.87
N SER A 711 19.49 -25.81 -7.37
CA SER A 711 19.21 -27.18 -6.87
C SER A 711 18.08 -27.20 -5.84
N THR A 712 17.08 -28.06 -6.10
CA THR A 712 15.77 -28.05 -5.42
C THR A 712 15.48 -29.39 -4.76
N SER A 713 15.04 -29.35 -3.50
CA SER A 713 14.65 -30.54 -2.73
C SER A 713 13.16 -30.52 -2.37
N PHE A 714 12.43 -31.56 -2.77
CA PHE A 714 11.10 -31.89 -2.25
C PHE A 714 11.26 -32.92 -1.13
N ILE A 715 10.73 -32.64 0.05
CA ILE A 715 10.99 -33.42 1.27
C ILE A 715 9.68 -33.68 2.01
N ALA A 716 9.37 -34.94 2.29
CA ALA A 716 8.25 -35.36 3.12
C ALA A 716 8.70 -36.28 4.28
N SER A 717 7.84 -36.50 5.27
CA SER A 717 8.15 -37.24 6.50
C SER A 717 7.48 -38.63 6.54
N GLY A 718 7.66 -39.44 5.50
CA GLY A 718 6.98 -40.73 5.31
C GLY A 718 5.68 -40.63 4.50
N ASP A 719 5.32 -39.43 4.03
CA ASP A 719 4.13 -39.17 3.20
C ASP A 719 4.45 -39.24 1.70
N ASN A 720 3.42 -39.42 0.87
CA ASN A 720 3.58 -39.48 -0.60
C ASN A 720 3.93 -38.10 -1.20
N ILE A 721 4.78 -38.12 -2.23
CA ILE A 721 5.06 -36.97 -3.10
C ILE A 721 4.62 -37.32 -4.53
N THR A 722 3.69 -36.55 -5.10
CA THR A 722 3.07 -36.85 -6.40
C THR A 722 3.05 -35.64 -7.32
N PHE A 723 3.54 -35.80 -8.56
CA PHE A 723 3.47 -34.84 -9.66
C PHE A 723 2.70 -35.47 -10.83
N THR A 724 1.70 -34.77 -11.40
CA THR A 724 0.89 -35.31 -12.52
C THR A 724 0.11 -34.24 -13.31
N PRO A 725 -0.17 -34.40 -14.61
CA PRO A 725 0.47 -35.29 -15.60
C PRO A 725 1.60 -34.61 -16.41
N GLY A 726 1.78 -33.29 -16.32
CA GLY A 726 2.73 -32.49 -17.12
C GLY A 726 4.20 -32.78 -16.84
N THR A 727 5.14 -32.25 -17.64
CA THR A 727 6.59 -32.58 -17.55
C THR A 727 7.33 -31.77 -16.48
N ILE A 728 8.26 -32.38 -15.74
CA ILE A 728 9.21 -31.64 -14.88
C ILE A 728 10.35 -31.08 -15.73
N ASN A 729 10.46 -29.75 -15.75
CA ASN A 729 11.45 -28.99 -16.52
C ASN A 729 12.52 -28.42 -15.58
N LEU A 730 13.75 -28.91 -15.70
CA LEU A 730 14.95 -28.42 -15.02
C LEU A 730 15.58 -27.32 -15.88
N LEU A 731 15.45 -26.06 -15.45
CA LEU A 731 15.67 -24.93 -16.35
C LEU A 731 17.14 -24.48 -16.39
N VAL A 732 17.65 -24.34 -17.61
CA VAL A 732 19.08 -24.23 -17.89
C VAL A 732 19.66 -22.81 -17.58
N PRO A 733 18.84 -21.87 -17.06
CA PRO A 733 19.27 -20.85 -16.11
C PRO A 733 20.29 -21.30 -15.07
N SER A 734 19.85 -22.27 -14.27
CA SER A 734 20.45 -22.63 -12.99
C SER A 734 20.78 -24.11 -12.88
N LEU A 735 20.49 -24.89 -13.95
CA LEU A 735 20.71 -26.34 -14.07
C LEU A 735 20.39 -27.09 -12.75
N PRO A 736 19.16 -26.93 -12.25
CA PRO A 736 18.83 -27.27 -10.87
C PRO A 736 18.86 -28.77 -10.66
N SER A 737 19.81 -29.27 -9.87
CA SER A 737 19.81 -30.67 -9.47
C SER A 737 18.56 -30.94 -8.64
N LEU A 738 17.78 -31.95 -9.03
CA LEU A 738 16.50 -32.27 -8.41
C LEU A 738 16.69 -33.36 -7.36
N THR A 739 16.14 -33.16 -6.18
CA THR A 739 16.12 -34.14 -5.10
C THR A 739 14.69 -34.32 -4.60
N ILE A 740 14.21 -35.56 -4.51
CA ILE A 740 12.87 -35.89 -4.01
C ILE A 740 13.02 -36.98 -2.95
N LEU A 741 12.69 -36.66 -1.69
CA LEU A 741 12.85 -37.54 -0.53
C LEU A 741 11.49 -37.71 0.16
N SER A 742 10.81 -38.85 -0.04
CA SER A 742 9.55 -39.11 0.69
C SER A 742 9.79 -39.58 2.12
N ASN A 743 10.99 -40.11 2.40
CA ASN A 743 11.37 -40.78 3.65
C ASN A 743 10.43 -41.93 4.08
N GLY A 744 9.74 -42.58 3.13
CA GLY A 744 8.88 -43.76 3.38
C GLY A 744 7.60 -43.82 2.56
N GLY A 745 7.13 -42.69 2.02
CA GLY A 745 5.96 -42.64 1.14
C GLY A 745 6.29 -42.99 -0.31
N ASN A 746 5.27 -43.18 -1.13
CA ASN A 746 5.46 -43.40 -2.57
C ASN A 746 5.85 -42.10 -3.27
N VAL A 747 6.75 -42.19 -4.26
CA VAL A 747 7.09 -41.09 -5.16
C VAL A 747 6.50 -41.39 -6.54
N THR A 748 5.67 -40.47 -7.04
CA THR A 748 5.15 -40.49 -8.41
C THR A 748 5.60 -39.24 -9.14
N VAL A 749 6.38 -39.41 -10.20
CA VAL A 749 6.85 -38.33 -11.08
C VAL A 749 6.54 -38.61 -12.56
N PRO A 750 6.27 -37.58 -13.36
CA PRO A 750 6.10 -37.65 -14.81
C PRO A 750 7.47 -37.76 -15.49
N ASP A 751 7.54 -37.44 -16.79
CA ASP A 751 8.81 -37.22 -17.48
C ASP A 751 9.59 -36.03 -16.84
N ILE A 752 10.92 -36.14 -16.77
CA ILE A 752 11.86 -35.15 -16.22
C ILE A 752 12.90 -34.80 -17.29
N LYS A 753 13.16 -33.52 -17.53
CA LYS A 753 14.15 -33.09 -18.52
C LYS A 753 14.84 -31.77 -18.22
N ALA A 754 16.03 -31.57 -18.78
CA ALA A 754 16.63 -30.24 -18.88
C ALA A 754 16.03 -29.50 -20.08
N THR A 755 15.72 -28.21 -19.94
CA THR A 755 15.23 -27.41 -21.08
C THR A 755 15.60 -25.92 -20.99
N ASN A 756 15.71 -25.31 -22.17
CA ASN A 756 16.00 -23.88 -22.34
C ASN A 756 14.70 -23.06 -22.47
N ALA A 757 13.54 -23.72 -22.61
CA ALA A 757 12.27 -23.06 -22.88
C ALA A 757 11.54 -22.65 -21.59
N ILE A 758 11.52 -21.35 -21.31
CA ILE A 758 10.67 -20.75 -20.27
C ILE A 758 9.49 -20.07 -20.95
N ALA A 759 8.30 -20.63 -20.76
CA ALA A 759 7.06 -19.95 -21.11
C ALA A 759 6.78 -18.86 -20.07
N THR A 760 7.33 -17.66 -20.28
CA THR A 760 7.03 -16.49 -19.43
C THR A 760 5.54 -16.17 -19.48
N VAL A 761 4.86 -16.30 -18.34
CA VAL A 761 3.42 -16.03 -18.21
C VAL A 761 3.23 -14.53 -17.96
N PRO A 762 2.56 -13.76 -18.86
CA PRO A 762 2.45 -12.31 -18.71
C PRO A 762 1.75 -11.86 -17.43
N ASN A 763 0.81 -12.67 -16.93
CA ASN A 763 0.12 -12.41 -15.67
C ASN A 763 1.07 -12.48 -14.46
N GLU A 764 2.01 -13.43 -14.43
CA GLU A 764 2.98 -13.53 -13.34
C GLU A 764 3.88 -12.28 -13.29
N GLN A 765 4.32 -11.78 -14.44
CA GLN A 765 5.10 -10.54 -14.54
C GLN A 765 4.29 -9.29 -14.11
N ARG A 766 2.99 -9.24 -14.45
CA ARG A 766 2.09 -8.14 -14.03
C ARG A 766 1.85 -8.14 -12.52
N ILE A 767 1.72 -9.32 -11.89
CA ILE A 767 1.60 -9.44 -10.42
C ILE A 767 2.94 -9.10 -9.75
N PHE A 768 4.05 -9.55 -10.33
CA PHE A 768 5.39 -9.30 -9.79
C PHE A 768 5.70 -7.80 -9.69
N SER A 769 5.39 -7.03 -10.74
CA SER A 769 5.54 -5.56 -10.75
C SER A 769 4.54 -4.80 -9.87
N GLN A 770 3.53 -5.47 -9.30
CA GLN A 770 2.65 -4.93 -8.26
C GLN A 770 3.11 -5.29 -6.83
N LEU A 771 3.89 -6.38 -6.68
CA LEU A 771 4.42 -6.87 -5.40
C LEU A 771 5.78 -6.28 -5.06
N VAL A 772 6.67 -6.12 -6.05
CA VAL A 772 7.94 -5.40 -5.85
C VAL A 772 7.64 -3.90 -5.93
N PRO A 773 7.73 -3.14 -4.83
CA PRO A 773 7.71 -1.69 -4.92
C PRO A 773 8.94 -1.22 -5.70
N GLU A 774 8.86 -0.08 -6.39
CA GLU A 774 10.04 0.62 -6.87
C GLU A 774 11.03 0.75 -5.72
N GLN A 775 12.19 0.09 -5.83
CA GLN A 775 13.12 0.04 -4.71
C GLN A 775 13.71 1.43 -4.50
N PRO A 776 13.69 1.97 -3.26
CA PRO A 776 14.50 3.15 -2.96
C PRO A 776 15.97 2.77 -3.18
N GLU A 777 16.68 3.55 -4.00
CA GLU A 777 17.93 3.16 -4.69
C GLU A 777 19.16 2.87 -3.79
N ASN A 778 18.99 2.66 -2.48
CA ASN A 778 20.05 2.71 -1.47
C ASN A 778 20.18 1.48 -0.55
N GLU A 779 19.36 0.43 -0.66
CA GLU A 779 19.56 -0.82 0.11
C GLU A 779 20.46 -1.84 -0.64
N ILE A 780 21.75 -1.51 -0.75
CA ILE A 780 22.76 -2.38 -1.38
C ILE A 780 23.09 -3.58 -0.47
N THR A 781 22.53 -4.75 -0.78
CA THR A 781 22.81 -6.02 -0.09
C THR A 781 23.92 -6.83 -0.80
N SER A 782 25.16 -6.47 -0.48
CA SER A 782 26.43 -7.05 -0.99
C SER A 782 26.73 -6.86 -2.48
N ASP A 783 27.85 -6.18 -2.76
CA ASP A 783 28.48 -6.11 -4.08
C ASP A 783 28.92 -7.51 -4.53
N ARG A 784 28.58 -7.87 -5.77
CA ARG A 784 28.82 -9.21 -6.33
C ARG A 784 30.04 -9.28 -7.24
N ILE A 785 30.59 -8.14 -7.63
CA ILE A 785 31.80 -8.04 -8.45
C ILE A 785 33.02 -8.33 -7.57
N ARG A 786 33.89 -9.27 -7.98
CA ARG A 786 35.13 -9.51 -7.24
C ARG A 786 36.09 -8.32 -7.37
N PRO A 787 36.65 -7.78 -6.27
CA PRO A 787 37.59 -6.66 -6.31
C PRO A 787 38.98 -7.07 -6.82
N GLY A 788 39.79 -6.09 -7.19
CA GLY A 788 41.22 -6.26 -7.54
C GLY A 788 41.53 -6.40 -9.04
N PHE A 789 40.54 -6.74 -9.88
CA PHE A 789 40.71 -6.92 -11.32
C PHE A 789 40.62 -5.62 -12.15
N ASN A 790 41.11 -4.51 -11.59
CA ASN A 790 40.98 -3.16 -12.15
C ASN A 790 42.33 -2.43 -12.33
N SER A 791 43.43 -3.18 -12.40
CA SER A 791 44.80 -2.66 -12.58
C SER A 791 45.02 -1.85 -13.86
N ASN A 792 44.21 -2.11 -14.89
CA ASN A 792 44.24 -1.46 -16.19
C ASN A 792 42.81 -1.05 -16.60
N ILE A 793 42.70 -0.07 -17.49
CA ILE A 793 41.44 0.35 -18.10
C ILE A 793 41.55 0.31 -19.63
N LEU A 794 40.45 -0.04 -20.30
CA LEU A 794 40.24 0.29 -21.70
C LEU A 794 39.72 1.74 -21.75
N ALA A 795 40.32 2.58 -22.60
CA ALA A 795 39.92 3.99 -22.72
C ALA A 795 38.49 4.11 -23.28
N ARG A 796 37.75 5.15 -22.88
CA ARG A 796 36.35 5.41 -23.27
C ARG A 796 36.13 5.30 -24.79
N ASN A 797 35.24 4.41 -25.23
CA ASN A 797 35.04 4.04 -26.64
C ASN A 797 33.65 3.40 -26.89
N ASP A 798 33.43 2.94 -28.13
CA ASP A 798 32.25 2.19 -28.61
C ASP A 798 32.63 0.70 -28.83
N ASP A 799 33.23 0.36 -29.98
CA ASP A 799 33.46 -1.03 -30.42
C ASP A 799 34.90 -1.51 -30.21
N GLY A 800 35.63 -0.85 -29.32
CA GLY A 800 37.06 -1.02 -29.15
C GLY A 800 37.45 -2.32 -28.45
N SER A 801 38.60 -2.86 -28.86
CA SER A 801 39.31 -3.92 -28.16
C SER A 801 40.69 -3.43 -27.70
N THR A 802 41.25 -4.05 -26.66
CA THR A 802 42.69 -3.93 -26.33
C THR A 802 43.57 -4.59 -27.40
N ASP A 803 44.89 -4.47 -27.27
CA ASP A 803 45.84 -5.46 -27.80
C ASP A 803 45.81 -6.76 -26.98
N LEU A 804 46.65 -7.74 -27.33
CA LEU A 804 46.81 -8.98 -26.56
C LEU A 804 47.35 -8.70 -25.16
N VAL A 805 46.51 -8.86 -24.13
CA VAL A 805 46.87 -8.68 -22.72
C VAL A 805 47.15 -10.03 -22.05
N PRO A 806 48.11 -10.12 -21.10
CA PRO A 806 48.49 -11.37 -20.46
C PRO A 806 47.47 -11.82 -19.40
N ILE A 807 47.13 -13.11 -19.43
CA ILE A 807 46.25 -13.78 -18.45
C ILE A 807 47.04 -14.12 -17.15
N GLY A 808 48.37 -14.23 -17.23
CA GLY A 808 49.25 -14.56 -16.10
C GLY A 808 49.49 -16.06 -15.89
N PHE A 809 48.64 -16.92 -16.46
CA PHE A 809 48.77 -18.39 -16.47
C PHE A 809 48.39 -18.96 -17.85
N ARG A 810 48.40 -20.29 -18.01
CA ARG A 810 47.94 -20.96 -19.25
C ARG A 810 46.52 -21.48 -19.09
N VAL A 811 45.71 -21.33 -20.12
CA VAL A 811 44.33 -21.85 -20.21
C VAL A 811 44.18 -22.76 -21.42
N GLY A 812 43.62 -23.96 -21.22
CA GLY A 812 43.38 -24.97 -22.25
C GLY A 812 41.93 -24.93 -22.72
N PHE A 813 41.68 -24.32 -23.87
CA PHE A 813 40.33 -24.01 -24.36
C PHE A 813 40.10 -24.68 -25.73
N PHE A 814 39.30 -25.75 -25.72
CA PHE A 814 38.91 -26.55 -26.90
C PHE A 814 40.10 -27.01 -27.75
N GLY A 815 41.01 -27.75 -27.09
CA GLY A 815 42.20 -28.35 -27.71
C GLY A 815 43.33 -27.37 -28.06
N ARG A 816 43.30 -26.14 -27.53
CA ARG A 816 44.33 -25.11 -27.77
C ARG A 816 44.74 -24.43 -26.46
N GLU A 817 46.03 -24.14 -26.32
CA GLU A 817 46.56 -23.38 -25.17
C GLU A 817 46.65 -21.89 -25.44
N PHE A 818 46.25 -21.06 -24.48
CA PHE A 818 46.40 -19.61 -24.50
C PHE A 818 47.02 -19.09 -23.21
N ASN A 819 47.71 -17.94 -23.29
CA ASN A 819 48.21 -17.18 -22.13
C ASN A 819 47.93 -15.67 -22.23
N ARG A 820 47.22 -15.27 -23.30
CA ARG A 820 46.86 -13.90 -23.66
C ARG A 820 45.48 -13.92 -24.33
N LEU A 821 44.76 -12.80 -24.23
CA LEU A 821 43.45 -12.57 -24.85
C LEU A 821 43.29 -11.09 -25.24
N TYR A 822 42.20 -10.76 -25.94
CA TYR A 822 41.75 -9.39 -26.16
C TYR A 822 40.57 -9.08 -25.24
N VAL A 823 40.55 -7.89 -24.64
CA VAL A 823 39.43 -7.35 -23.86
C VAL A 823 38.63 -6.40 -24.73
N ASN A 824 37.32 -6.61 -24.83
CA ASN A 824 36.43 -5.85 -25.71
C ASN A 824 35.44 -4.98 -24.90
N ASN A 825 35.12 -3.78 -25.41
CA ASN A 825 34.19 -2.86 -24.77
C ASN A 825 32.76 -3.42 -24.70
N ASN A 826 32.31 -4.10 -25.77
CA ASN A 826 31.01 -4.78 -25.92
C ASN A 826 30.94 -6.12 -25.16
N GLY A 827 31.43 -6.16 -23.92
CA GLY A 827 31.05 -7.17 -22.92
C GLY A 827 31.58 -8.60 -23.12
N ASN A 828 32.69 -8.75 -23.85
CA ASN A 828 33.29 -10.04 -24.18
C ASN A 828 34.83 -10.03 -24.12
N VAL A 829 35.43 -11.23 -24.17
CA VAL A 829 36.86 -11.46 -24.40
C VAL A 829 37.06 -12.51 -25.49
N THR A 830 38.11 -12.36 -26.30
CA THR A 830 38.46 -13.28 -27.38
C THR A 830 39.91 -13.74 -27.33
N PHE A 831 40.17 -14.99 -27.74
CA PHE A 831 41.49 -15.61 -27.66
C PHE A 831 42.27 -15.61 -28.99
N ASP A 832 41.60 -15.31 -30.10
CA ASP A 832 42.15 -15.40 -31.47
C ASP A 832 42.30 -14.04 -32.16
N GLN A 833 41.24 -13.22 -32.22
CA GLN A 833 41.22 -11.92 -32.87
C GLN A 833 40.37 -10.90 -32.12
N ARG A 834 40.70 -9.61 -32.26
CA ARG A 834 39.85 -8.49 -31.81
C ARG A 834 38.43 -8.61 -32.41
N LEU A 835 37.44 -8.16 -31.67
CA LEU A 835 36.05 -8.03 -32.13
C LEU A 835 35.72 -6.54 -32.33
N SER A 836 34.83 -6.24 -33.28
CA SER A 836 34.32 -4.87 -33.56
C SER A 836 32.82 -4.85 -33.86
N GLU A 837 32.18 -6.02 -33.83
CA GLU A 837 30.75 -6.22 -33.99
C GLU A 837 30.03 -5.86 -32.67
N PHE A 838 29.06 -4.93 -32.72
CA PHE A 838 28.26 -4.49 -31.56
C PHE A 838 26.95 -5.25 -31.39
N THR A 839 26.25 -5.57 -32.49
CA THR A 839 24.99 -6.32 -32.45
C THR A 839 25.25 -7.81 -32.17
N PRO A 840 24.70 -8.41 -31.09
CA PRO A 840 25.10 -9.74 -30.64
C PRO A 840 24.73 -10.92 -31.56
N PHE A 841 25.74 -11.57 -32.15
CA PHE A 841 25.58 -12.78 -32.97
C PHE A 841 25.53 -14.08 -32.14
N ASN A 842 24.85 -15.10 -32.67
CA ASN A 842 24.65 -16.40 -32.01
C ASN A 842 25.99 -17.14 -31.77
N LEU A 843 26.24 -17.55 -30.52
CA LEU A 843 27.51 -18.17 -30.11
C LEU A 843 27.74 -19.59 -30.70
N THR A 844 26.76 -20.17 -31.40
CA THR A 844 26.90 -21.48 -32.06
C THR A 844 27.91 -21.46 -33.22
N ARG A 845 28.02 -20.39 -34.02
CA ARG A 845 28.91 -20.34 -35.21
C ARG A 845 29.58 -18.97 -35.37
N THR A 846 30.38 -18.60 -34.38
CA THR A 846 31.00 -17.25 -34.27
C THR A 846 32.21 -17.02 -35.18
N GLN A 847 32.91 -18.08 -35.61
CA GLN A 847 34.29 -17.96 -36.13
C GLN A 847 35.24 -17.19 -35.18
N ARG A 848 34.99 -17.27 -33.85
CA ARG A 848 35.76 -16.65 -32.77
C ARG A 848 35.84 -17.58 -31.57
N LEU A 849 37.02 -17.73 -30.99
CA LEU A 849 37.21 -18.30 -29.66
C LEU A 849 36.87 -17.22 -28.64
N ILE A 850 35.64 -17.24 -28.11
CA ILE A 850 35.02 -16.14 -27.36
C ILE A 850 34.45 -16.62 -26.03
N VAL A 851 34.57 -15.76 -25.01
CA VAL A 851 33.86 -15.85 -23.73
C VAL A 851 33.14 -14.52 -23.51
N ALA A 852 31.82 -14.58 -23.36
CA ALA A 852 30.94 -13.42 -23.35
C ALA A 852 30.09 -13.41 -22.05
N PRO A 853 30.51 -12.70 -20.99
CA PRO A 853 29.67 -12.49 -19.81
C PRO A 853 28.43 -11.64 -20.13
N PHE A 854 28.49 -10.70 -21.09
CA PHE A 854 27.31 -9.93 -21.54
C PHE A 854 27.59 -9.25 -22.89
N PHE A 855 27.60 -10.02 -23.99
CA PHE A 855 27.81 -9.43 -25.32
C PHE A 855 26.60 -8.57 -25.70
N ALA A 856 26.81 -7.24 -25.69
CA ALA A 856 25.81 -6.21 -25.97
C ALA A 856 26.49 -4.91 -26.44
N ASP A 857 25.68 -3.98 -26.95
CA ASP A 857 26.02 -2.71 -27.58
C ASP A 857 26.32 -1.62 -26.51
N ILE A 858 27.56 -1.62 -25.99
CA ILE A 858 28.00 -0.87 -24.79
C ILE A 858 28.68 0.45 -25.19
N ASP A 859 28.26 1.56 -24.58
CA ASP A 859 28.86 2.87 -24.83
C ASP A 859 29.55 3.42 -23.57
N THR A 860 30.88 3.53 -23.62
CA THR A 860 31.68 4.11 -22.52
C THR A 860 32.12 5.55 -22.82
N ARG A 861 31.65 6.19 -23.90
CA ARG A 861 32.04 7.58 -24.26
C ARG A 861 31.42 8.62 -23.33
N ASN A 862 30.17 8.43 -22.90
CA ASN A 862 29.52 9.33 -21.96
C ASN A 862 30.29 9.35 -20.62
N PRO A 863 30.71 10.53 -20.09
CA PRO A 863 31.43 10.62 -18.82
C PRO A 863 30.72 10.02 -17.59
N ALA A 864 29.38 9.94 -17.61
CA ALA A 864 28.57 9.31 -16.56
C ALA A 864 28.47 7.77 -16.71
N SER A 865 28.80 7.22 -17.87
CA SER A 865 29.00 5.78 -18.06
C SER A 865 30.29 5.34 -17.37
N GLY A 866 30.36 4.11 -16.91
CA GLY A 866 31.60 3.48 -16.45
C GLY A 866 32.63 3.25 -17.55
N VAL A 867 33.66 2.47 -17.25
CA VAL A 867 34.67 2.01 -18.21
C VAL A 867 34.98 0.53 -17.99
N THR A 868 35.33 -0.18 -19.07
CA THR A 868 35.87 -1.54 -18.96
C THR A 868 37.23 -1.50 -18.30
N SER A 869 37.39 -2.25 -17.21
CA SER A 869 38.64 -2.39 -16.47
C SER A 869 39.07 -3.86 -16.40
N TYR A 870 40.37 -4.13 -16.30
CA TYR A 870 40.89 -5.50 -16.31
C TYR A 870 42.21 -5.63 -15.52
N GLY A 871 42.59 -6.87 -15.21
CA GLY A 871 43.86 -7.15 -14.54
C GLY A 871 44.05 -8.59 -14.11
N THR A 872 45.28 -8.91 -13.72
CA THR A 872 45.59 -10.10 -12.93
C THR A 872 45.39 -9.82 -11.44
N GLY A 873 45.07 -10.87 -10.69
CA GLY A 873 44.82 -10.82 -9.25
C GLY A 873 44.68 -12.24 -8.70
N THR A 874 43.88 -12.41 -7.65
CA THR A 874 43.60 -13.73 -7.06
C THR A 874 42.11 -13.92 -6.77
N ALA A 875 41.59 -15.09 -7.13
CA ALA A 875 40.26 -15.55 -6.71
C ALA A 875 40.41 -16.87 -5.94
N ASP A 876 39.78 -16.97 -4.77
CA ASP A 876 39.73 -18.18 -3.93
C ASP A 876 41.10 -18.85 -3.73
N GLY A 877 42.11 -18.02 -3.44
CA GLY A 877 43.51 -18.41 -3.19
C GLY A 877 44.35 -18.71 -4.44
N ARG A 878 43.76 -18.69 -5.64
CA ARG A 878 44.40 -19.06 -6.91
C ARG A 878 44.69 -17.82 -7.76
N ALA A 879 45.64 -17.94 -8.69
CA ALA A 879 45.92 -16.91 -9.68
C ALA A 879 44.70 -16.71 -10.58
N ALA A 880 44.36 -15.45 -10.90
CA ALA A 880 43.19 -15.14 -11.70
C ALA A 880 43.41 -13.91 -12.59
N PHE A 881 42.64 -13.81 -13.67
CA PHE A 881 42.55 -12.65 -14.56
C PHE A 881 41.08 -12.25 -14.69
N GLY A 882 40.75 -10.98 -14.46
CA GLY A 882 39.37 -10.50 -14.53
C GLY A 882 39.20 -9.30 -15.46
N VAL A 883 37.97 -9.15 -15.95
CA VAL A 883 37.49 -8.02 -16.76
C VAL A 883 36.13 -7.59 -16.23
N THR A 884 35.98 -6.29 -15.97
CA THR A 884 34.85 -5.71 -15.25
C THR A 884 34.27 -4.52 -16.02
N TRP A 885 32.98 -4.58 -16.33
CA TRP A 885 32.18 -3.52 -16.91
C TRP A 885 31.21 -3.03 -15.84
N ARG A 886 31.63 -2.03 -15.06
CA ARG A 886 30.86 -1.55 -13.89
C ARG A 886 30.18 -0.22 -14.19
N ASN A 887 28.88 -0.12 -13.92
CA ASN A 887 28.02 1.02 -14.23
C ASN A 887 28.09 1.45 -15.72
N VAL A 888 28.20 0.51 -16.67
CA VAL A 888 28.28 0.84 -18.10
C VAL A 888 26.90 1.12 -18.70
N GLY A 889 26.84 2.20 -19.49
CA GLY A 889 25.72 2.59 -20.33
C GLY A 889 25.70 1.89 -21.69
N TYR A 890 24.73 2.25 -22.52
CA TYR A 890 24.46 1.62 -23.82
C TYR A 890 24.43 2.64 -24.96
N PHE A 891 24.58 2.16 -26.20
CA PHE A 891 24.54 3.02 -27.37
C PHE A 891 23.15 3.67 -27.55
N SER A 892 22.99 4.95 -27.92
CA SER A 892 24.05 5.95 -28.14
C SER A 892 24.22 6.87 -26.92
N GLN A 893 25.34 6.74 -26.21
CA GLN A 893 25.74 7.51 -25.03
C GLN A 893 24.69 7.58 -23.91
N LYS A 894 23.87 6.53 -23.75
CA LYS A 894 22.76 6.46 -22.78
C LYS A 894 23.25 6.00 -21.40
N VAL A 895 22.71 6.63 -20.35
CA VAL A 895 23.12 6.42 -18.95
C VAL A 895 21.93 6.45 -17.98
N ASP A 896 20.69 6.52 -18.48
CA ASP A 896 19.47 6.40 -17.67
C ASP A 896 19.26 5.00 -17.08
N LYS A 897 19.99 4.01 -17.60
CA LYS A 897 20.13 2.65 -17.08
C LYS A 897 21.59 2.24 -17.22
N THR A 898 22.12 1.50 -16.24
CA THR A 898 23.53 1.05 -16.28
C THR A 898 23.72 -0.35 -15.72
N ASN A 899 24.53 -1.14 -16.42
CA ASN A 899 24.83 -2.52 -16.07
C ASN A 899 26.17 -2.63 -15.31
N SER A 900 26.27 -3.61 -14.41
CA SER A 900 27.46 -3.95 -13.63
C SER A 900 27.69 -5.45 -13.66
N PHE A 901 28.70 -5.89 -14.43
CA PHE A 901 29.05 -7.30 -14.60
C PHE A 901 30.56 -7.50 -14.81
N GLN A 902 31.01 -8.75 -14.68
CA GLN A 902 32.42 -9.14 -14.74
C GLN A 902 32.58 -10.58 -15.24
N VAL A 903 33.70 -10.87 -15.91
CA VAL A 903 34.25 -12.24 -16.05
C VAL A 903 35.56 -12.35 -15.26
N VAL A 904 35.79 -13.49 -14.63
CA VAL A 904 37.06 -13.87 -14.01
C VAL A 904 37.47 -15.25 -14.53
N LEU A 905 38.68 -15.36 -15.07
CA LEU A 905 39.34 -16.61 -15.39
C LEU A 905 40.22 -17.01 -14.20
N ILE A 906 40.08 -18.23 -13.68
CA ILE A 906 40.77 -18.68 -12.46
C ILE A 906 41.63 -19.90 -12.78
N ASP A 907 42.91 -19.88 -12.43
CA ASP A 907 43.83 -21.02 -12.65
C ASP A 907 43.38 -22.25 -11.87
N ARG A 908 43.25 -23.39 -12.55
CA ARG A 908 42.95 -24.71 -11.96
C ARG A 908 44.01 -25.75 -12.32
N SER A 909 45.26 -25.31 -12.47
CA SER A 909 46.45 -26.17 -12.55
C SER A 909 46.53 -27.22 -11.42
N ASP A 910 45.84 -26.99 -10.30
CA ASP A 910 45.64 -27.94 -9.20
C ASP A 910 44.82 -29.19 -9.56
N THR A 911 44.07 -29.18 -10.66
CA THR A 911 43.26 -30.29 -11.18
C THR A 911 43.81 -30.93 -12.46
N GLY A 912 44.79 -30.32 -13.12
CA GLY A 912 45.32 -30.77 -14.40
C GLY A 912 45.98 -29.63 -15.20
N ALA A 913 46.87 -29.99 -16.12
CA ALA A 913 47.63 -29.00 -16.89
C ALA A 913 46.70 -28.12 -17.77
N ASN A 914 46.85 -26.80 -17.64
CA ASN A 914 46.05 -25.78 -18.32
C ASN A 914 44.54 -25.77 -17.98
N ASN A 915 44.07 -26.53 -16.98
CA ASN A 915 42.70 -26.43 -16.48
C ASN A 915 42.45 -25.05 -15.87
N PHE A 916 41.23 -24.52 -16.01
CA PHE A 916 40.83 -23.22 -15.46
C PHE A 916 39.33 -23.15 -15.24
N ASP A 917 38.84 -22.14 -14.54
CA ASP A 917 37.40 -21.85 -14.42
C ASP A 917 37.07 -20.52 -15.07
N ILE A 918 35.87 -20.42 -15.65
CA ILE A 918 35.25 -19.19 -16.15
C ILE A 918 34.13 -18.81 -15.19
N GLU A 919 34.33 -17.75 -14.41
CA GLU A 919 33.31 -17.19 -13.53
C GLU A 919 32.70 -15.92 -14.15
N PHE A 920 31.38 -15.84 -14.25
CA PHE A 920 30.65 -14.59 -14.50
C PHE A 920 30.03 -14.07 -13.20
N ASN A 921 30.09 -12.76 -12.98
CA ASN A 921 29.47 -12.06 -11.86
C ASN A 921 28.52 -10.96 -12.36
N TYR A 922 27.31 -10.91 -11.82
CA TYR A 922 26.26 -9.94 -12.16
C TYR A 922 25.76 -9.24 -10.89
N ASP A 923 25.93 -7.92 -10.87
CA ASP A 923 25.57 -7.02 -9.76
C ASP A 923 24.31 -6.21 -10.10
N ARG A 924 24.17 -5.77 -11.36
CA ARG A 924 22.99 -5.07 -11.88
C ARG A 924 22.89 -5.21 -13.40
N ILE A 925 21.71 -5.53 -13.94
CA ILE A 925 21.38 -5.60 -15.38
C ILE A 925 20.02 -4.89 -15.60
N GLN A 926 20.09 -3.60 -15.98
CA GLN A 926 18.92 -2.75 -16.24
C GLN A 926 18.60 -2.59 -17.73
N TRP A 927 19.54 -2.93 -18.62
CA TRP A 927 19.40 -2.81 -20.08
C TRP A 927 19.97 -4.04 -20.79
N GLU A 928 19.52 -4.30 -22.02
CA GLU A 928 19.83 -5.52 -22.79
C GLU A 928 20.26 -5.27 -24.25
N THR A 929 20.10 -4.06 -24.78
CA THR A 929 20.39 -3.70 -26.17
C THR A 929 20.76 -2.22 -26.32
N GLY A 930 21.36 -1.85 -27.45
CA GLY A 930 21.62 -0.46 -27.85
C GLY A 930 20.69 0.03 -28.95
N ASP A 931 20.60 1.35 -29.13
CA ASP A 931 19.76 1.98 -30.16
C ASP A 931 20.13 1.50 -31.59
N ALA A 932 21.42 1.25 -31.86
CA ALA A 932 21.91 0.75 -33.15
C ALA A 932 21.54 -0.73 -33.39
N SER A 933 21.51 -1.53 -32.32
CA SER A 933 21.06 -2.93 -32.33
C SER A 933 19.52 -3.10 -32.33
N GLY A 934 18.78 -2.03 -32.69
CA GLY A 934 17.33 -2.01 -32.84
C GLY A 934 16.56 -1.87 -31.52
N GLY A 935 17.23 -1.47 -30.44
CA GLY A 935 16.61 -1.23 -29.14
C GLY A 935 15.80 0.06 -29.06
N THR A 936 15.13 0.26 -27.93
CA THR A 936 14.57 1.56 -27.53
C THR A 936 14.64 1.68 -26.02
N ASN A 937 15.23 2.77 -25.52
CA ASN A 937 15.47 2.99 -24.08
C ASN A 937 16.21 1.81 -23.39
N GLY A 938 17.10 1.14 -24.13
CA GLY A 938 17.93 0.03 -23.62
C GLY A 938 17.25 -1.34 -23.65
N LEU A 939 16.03 -1.44 -24.20
CA LEU A 939 15.20 -2.64 -24.18
C LEU A 939 14.83 -3.10 -25.61
N GLY A 940 14.61 -4.40 -25.80
CA GLY A 940 14.15 -4.96 -27.08
C GLY A 940 15.26 -5.22 -28.11
N GLY A 941 14.96 -4.97 -29.39
CA GLY A 941 15.93 -5.13 -30.49
C GLY A 941 16.57 -6.52 -30.56
N SER A 942 17.87 -6.55 -30.85
CA SER A 942 18.73 -7.73 -30.70
C SER A 942 19.35 -7.78 -29.30
N SER A 943 18.64 -8.38 -28.35
CA SER A 943 19.10 -8.46 -26.95
C SER A 943 20.40 -9.24 -26.75
N ALA A 944 21.07 -8.93 -25.63
CA ALA A 944 22.36 -9.45 -25.21
C ALA A 944 22.48 -11.00 -25.27
N ARG A 945 23.71 -11.47 -25.50
CA ARG A 945 24.07 -12.90 -25.50
C ARG A 945 25.14 -13.20 -24.47
N VAL A 946 25.00 -14.33 -23.79
CA VAL A 946 25.86 -14.71 -22.66
C VAL A 946 26.30 -16.17 -22.81
N GLY A 947 27.60 -16.45 -22.67
CA GLY A 947 28.14 -17.80 -22.76
C GLY A 947 29.56 -17.88 -23.32
N TYR A 948 29.87 -18.95 -24.06
CA TYR A 948 31.20 -19.19 -24.65
C TYR A 948 31.12 -19.98 -25.96
N SER A 949 32.19 -19.93 -26.77
CA SER A 949 32.31 -20.72 -28.00
C SER A 949 33.75 -20.89 -28.46
N ASN A 950 34.05 -22.04 -29.10
CA ASN A 950 35.24 -22.20 -29.92
C ASN A 950 35.07 -21.75 -31.39
N GLY A 951 33.86 -21.31 -31.76
CA GLY A 951 33.51 -20.83 -33.11
C GLY A 951 33.35 -21.88 -34.20
N THR A 952 33.50 -23.17 -33.92
CA THR A 952 33.33 -24.26 -34.91
C THR A 952 31.89 -24.73 -35.05
N GLY A 953 31.07 -24.60 -33.99
CA GLY A 953 29.70 -25.11 -33.94
C GLY A 953 29.59 -26.63 -33.86
N GLN A 954 30.65 -27.32 -33.41
CA GLN A 954 30.57 -28.72 -33.01
C GLN A 954 29.79 -28.85 -31.69
N PRO A 955 28.90 -29.85 -31.53
CA PRO A 955 28.24 -30.13 -30.26
C PRO A 955 29.27 -30.27 -29.12
N GLY A 956 28.96 -29.73 -27.94
CA GLY A 956 29.88 -29.72 -26.81
C GLY A 956 30.94 -28.61 -26.82
N THR A 957 31.00 -27.75 -27.85
CA THR A 957 32.06 -26.73 -27.99
C THR A 957 31.61 -25.27 -27.94
N PHE A 958 30.34 -25.06 -27.59
CA PHE A 958 29.72 -23.75 -27.37
C PHE A 958 28.57 -23.89 -26.36
N PHE A 959 28.21 -22.78 -25.72
CA PHE A 959 27.07 -22.68 -24.81
C PHE A 959 26.54 -21.25 -24.82
N GLU A 960 25.21 -21.10 -24.84
CA GLU A 960 24.53 -19.84 -24.53
C GLU A 960 23.67 -20.05 -23.27
N ILE A 961 23.75 -19.13 -22.31
CA ILE A 961 22.79 -19.08 -21.19
C ILE A 961 21.41 -18.81 -21.82
N PRO A 962 20.37 -19.62 -21.53
CA PRO A 962 19.04 -19.40 -22.08
C PRO A 962 18.47 -18.04 -21.63
N GLY A 963 17.78 -17.36 -22.54
CA GLY A 963 17.52 -15.93 -22.44
C GLY A 963 18.45 -15.10 -23.34
N SER A 964 19.55 -15.67 -23.84
CA SER A 964 20.40 -15.04 -24.86
C SER A 964 19.57 -14.67 -26.11
N ALA A 965 19.58 -13.38 -26.45
CA ALA A 965 18.73 -12.76 -27.47
C ALA A 965 17.20 -12.98 -27.28
N VAL A 966 16.73 -13.06 -26.04
CA VAL A 966 15.32 -13.02 -25.68
C VAL A 966 15.05 -11.74 -24.87
N ASN A 967 14.22 -10.86 -25.43
CA ASN A 967 13.95 -9.55 -24.85
C ASN A 967 13.25 -9.67 -23.47
N GLY A 968 13.69 -8.86 -22.52
CA GLY A 968 13.29 -8.90 -21.11
C GLY A 968 13.87 -10.07 -20.30
N ALA A 969 14.71 -10.95 -20.86
CA ALA A 969 15.11 -12.18 -20.18
C ALA A 969 16.14 -11.94 -19.06
N PHE A 970 17.21 -11.20 -19.34
CA PHE A 970 18.36 -11.08 -18.42
C PHE A 970 18.27 -9.93 -17.40
N LEU A 971 17.25 -9.08 -17.52
CA LEU A 971 17.03 -7.90 -16.68
C LEU A 971 16.73 -8.24 -15.22
N ASP A 972 17.12 -7.35 -14.30
CA ASP A 972 16.96 -7.55 -12.85
C ASP A 972 15.50 -7.74 -12.40
N GLY A 973 14.57 -7.05 -13.05
CA GLY A 973 13.13 -7.17 -12.79
C GLY A 973 12.53 -8.52 -13.20
N ASN A 974 13.27 -9.36 -13.91
CA ASN A 974 12.86 -10.71 -14.28
C ASN A 974 13.43 -11.73 -13.28
N VAL A 975 12.65 -12.12 -12.26
CA VAL A 975 13.08 -13.17 -11.32
C VAL A 975 13.22 -14.56 -11.94
N ASN A 976 12.60 -14.81 -13.10
CA ASN A 976 12.62 -16.13 -13.73
C ASN A 976 13.94 -16.40 -14.47
N THR A 977 14.50 -15.42 -15.18
CA THR A 977 15.72 -15.55 -15.99
C THR A 977 16.78 -14.46 -15.79
N GLY A 978 16.50 -13.41 -15.01
CA GLY A 978 17.40 -12.30 -14.77
C GLY A 978 18.71 -12.77 -14.14
N LEU A 979 19.85 -12.30 -14.68
CA LEU A 979 21.17 -12.86 -14.34
C LEU A 979 21.52 -12.65 -12.85
N VAL A 980 21.03 -11.57 -12.24
CA VAL A 980 21.16 -11.31 -10.80
C VAL A 980 20.29 -12.21 -9.91
N ASN A 981 19.26 -12.88 -10.46
CA ASN A 981 18.29 -13.68 -9.70
C ASN A 981 18.60 -15.19 -9.73
N ARG A 982 19.70 -15.57 -10.37
CA ARG A 982 20.10 -16.96 -10.66
C ARG A 982 21.57 -17.19 -10.34
N SER A 983 21.98 -18.45 -10.31
CA SER A 983 23.39 -18.85 -10.20
C SER A 983 23.59 -20.21 -10.87
N LEU A 984 24.84 -20.50 -11.23
CA LEU A 984 25.26 -21.78 -11.81
C LEU A 984 26.56 -22.22 -11.17
N ASN A 985 26.60 -23.44 -10.63
CA ASN A 985 27.74 -24.00 -9.89
C ASN A 985 28.25 -23.10 -8.72
N ALA A 986 27.39 -22.21 -8.22
CA ALA A 986 27.70 -21.27 -7.14
C ALA A 986 26.49 -21.01 -6.23
N SER A 987 26.77 -20.82 -4.94
CA SER A 987 25.76 -20.49 -3.91
C SER A 987 25.33 -19.02 -3.93
N GLN A 988 26.17 -18.12 -4.46
CA GLN A 988 25.88 -16.69 -4.57
C GLN A 988 25.04 -16.40 -5.83
N LEU A 989 23.87 -15.79 -5.65
CA LEU A 989 23.07 -15.27 -6.76
C LEU A 989 23.86 -14.19 -7.53
N GLY A 990 23.72 -14.16 -8.85
CA GLY A 990 24.56 -13.38 -9.75
C GLY A 990 25.89 -14.05 -10.12
N ARG A 991 26.24 -15.24 -9.60
CA ARG A 991 27.48 -15.95 -9.96
C ARG A 991 27.22 -17.20 -10.79
N TYR A 992 27.97 -17.35 -11.88
CA TYR A 992 27.94 -18.51 -12.78
C TYR A 992 29.36 -19.03 -13.00
N VAL A 993 29.63 -20.32 -12.74
CA VAL A 993 30.96 -20.92 -12.92
C VAL A 993 30.90 -22.05 -13.94
N PHE A 994 31.74 -21.97 -14.97
CA PHE A 994 31.95 -23.03 -15.96
C PHE A 994 33.36 -23.61 -15.78
N GLU A 995 33.45 -24.92 -15.57
CA GLU A 995 34.72 -25.61 -15.34
C GLU A 995 35.35 -26.05 -16.66
N ALA A 996 36.57 -25.58 -16.95
CA ALA A 996 37.38 -26.07 -18.07
C ALA A 996 38.38 -27.12 -17.59
N ARG A 997 38.24 -28.34 -18.12
CA ARG A 997 38.96 -29.55 -17.71
C ARG A 997 39.43 -30.31 -18.94
N ASN A 998 40.68 -30.79 -18.94
CA ASN A 998 41.23 -31.62 -20.01
C ASN A 998 41.10 -31.01 -21.43
N ASN A 999 41.15 -29.68 -21.53
CA ASN A 999 40.93 -28.87 -22.73
C ASN A 999 39.49 -28.84 -23.30
N THR A 1000 38.48 -29.29 -22.56
CA THR A 1000 37.06 -29.00 -22.84
C THR A 1000 36.48 -28.08 -21.76
N VAL A 1001 35.32 -27.48 -22.00
CA VAL A 1001 34.49 -26.89 -20.93
C VAL A 1001 33.38 -27.88 -20.64
N GLU A 1002 33.22 -28.30 -19.38
CA GLU A 1002 32.12 -29.18 -19.01
C GLU A 1002 30.80 -28.40 -19.16
N ILE A 1003 29.89 -28.91 -20.00
CA ILE A 1003 28.50 -28.47 -20.00
C ILE A 1003 27.89 -29.02 -18.71
N PRO A 1004 27.50 -28.17 -17.74
CA PRO A 1004 26.89 -28.66 -16.52
C PRO A 1004 25.51 -29.27 -16.86
N ARG A 1005 25.18 -30.36 -16.18
CA ARG A 1005 23.91 -31.09 -16.34
C ARG A 1005 23.31 -31.30 -14.95
N PRO A 1006 21.97 -31.25 -14.77
CA PRO A 1006 21.38 -31.41 -13.45
C PRO A 1006 21.36 -32.89 -13.06
N ASP A 1007 21.83 -33.21 -11.85
CA ASP A 1007 21.62 -34.52 -11.24
C ASP A 1007 20.14 -34.70 -10.85
N VAL A 1008 19.66 -35.94 -10.83
CA VAL A 1008 18.32 -36.30 -10.33
C VAL A 1008 18.46 -37.39 -9.28
N THR A 1009 18.04 -37.10 -8.05
CA THR A 1009 17.99 -38.06 -6.93
C THR A 1009 16.54 -38.24 -6.48
N ILE A 1010 16.05 -39.48 -6.47
CA ILE A 1010 14.72 -39.85 -5.99
C ILE A 1010 14.87 -40.94 -4.94
N ASP A 1011 14.47 -40.68 -3.71
CA ASP A 1011 14.43 -41.67 -2.63
C ASP A 1011 13.01 -41.82 -2.07
N ALA A 1012 12.44 -43.01 -2.21
CA ALA A 1012 11.15 -43.36 -1.62
C ALA A 1012 11.27 -43.90 -0.17
N GLY A 1013 12.48 -44.08 0.37
CA GLY A 1013 12.68 -44.80 1.62
C GLY A 1013 12.06 -46.20 1.51
N GLY A 1014 11.09 -46.55 2.37
CA GLY A 1014 10.34 -47.80 2.27
C GLY A 1014 9.26 -47.88 1.17
N GLY A 1015 8.99 -46.79 0.44
CA GLY A 1015 7.92 -46.71 -0.56
C GLY A 1015 8.28 -47.30 -1.94
N ILE A 1016 7.42 -47.01 -2.92
CA ILE A 1016 7.56 -47.35 -4.35
C ILE A 1016 7.90 -46.09 -5.15
N VAL A 1017 8.72 -46.22 -6.20
CA VAL A 1017 8.95 -45.15 -7.19
C VAL A 1017 8.25 -45.48 -8.51
N ASN A 1018 7.47 -44.53 -9.02
CA ASN A 1018 6.93 -44.54 -10.37
C ASN A 1018 7.36 -43.26 -11.08
N ALA A 1019 8.19 -43.38 -12.12
CA ALA A 1019 8.74 -42.25 -12.86
C ALA A 1019 8.40 -42.34 -14.36
N GLY A 1020 8.38 -41.18 -15.02
CA GLY A 1020 8.36 -41.10 -16.48
C GLY A 1020 9.73 -41.39 -17.09
N SER A 1021 10.03 -40.72 -18.19
CA SER A 1021 11.33 -40.70 -18.86
C SER A 1021 12.22 -39.65 -18.19
N ILE A 1022 13.48 -39.98 -17.90
CA ILE A 1022 14.41 -39.09 -17.17
C ILE A 1022 15.56 -38.70 -18.10
N GLY A 1023 15.48 -37.50 -18.68
CA GLY A 1023 16.36 -36.98 -19.72
C GLY A 1023 15.83 -37.21 -21.14
N GLU A 1024 16.14 -36.30 -22.06
CA GLU A 1024 15.73 -36.38 -23.48
C GLU A 1024 16.91 -36.79 -24.37
N THR A 1025 16.64 -37.46 -25.49
CA THR A 1025 17.67 -37.86 -26.47
C THR A 1025 18.43 -36.65 -27.00
N GLY A 1026 19.77 -36.67 -26.93
CA GLY A 1026 20.63 -35.54 -27.28
C GLY A 1026 20.77 -34.48 -26.17
N GLN A 1027 19.96 -34.52 -25.12
CA GLN A 1027 20.09 -33.71 -23.90
C GLN A 1027 20.03 -34.59 -22.65
N PRO A 1028 21.03 -35.47 -22.42
CA PRO A 1028 21.11 -36.24 -21.19
C PRO A 1028 21.25 -35.35 -19.95
N LEU A 1029 20.77 -35.85 -18.82
CA LEU A 1029 20.93 -35.22 -17.51
C LEU A 1029 22.31 -35.52 -16.89
N GLY A 1030 22.54 -35.11 -15.65
CA GLY A 1030 23.70 -35.50 -14.85
C GLY A 1030 23.61 -36.96 -14.43
N ASP A 1031 24.01 -37.27 -13.20
CA ASP A 1031 23.79 -38.60 -12.64
C ASP A 1031 22.33 -38.77 -12.18
N VAL A 1032 21.74 -39.92 -12.49
CA VAL A 1032 20.39 -40.30 -12.06
C VAL A 1032 20.49 -41.39 -10.99
N ARG A 1033 20.02 -41.08 -9.78
CA ARG A 1033 20.06 -41.95 -8.59
C ARG A 1033 18.63 -42.20 -8.11
N ILE A 1034 18.22 -43.47 -8.02
CA ILE A 1034 16.86 -43.84 -7.59
C ILE A 1034 16.93 -44.95 -6.54
N SER A 1035 16.36 -44.72 -5.35
CA SER A 1035 16.28 -45.71 -4.27
C SER A 1035 14.84 -45.92 -3.77
N ALA A 1036 14.52 -47.16 -3.42
CA ALA A 1036 13.23 -47.55 -2.88
C ALA A 1036 13.30 -48.84 -2.06
N GLY A 1037 12.32 -49.03 -1.18
CA GLY A 1037 12.05 -50.30 -0.52
C GLY A 1037 11.30 -51.23 -1.47
N GLY A 1038 10.15 -50.77 -1.96
CA GLY A 1038 9.36 -51.44 -2.98
C GLY A 1038 9.90 -51.26 -4.40
N ASP A 1039 9.05 -51.57 -5.37
CA ASP A 1039 9.42 -51.56 -6.79
C ASP A 1039 9.81 -50.17 -7.31
N ILE A 1040 10.67 -50.15 -8.34
CA ILE A 1040 11.05 -48.95 -9.09
C ILE A 1040 10.62 -49.13 -10.55
N ASN A 1041 9.64 -48.35 -10.99
CA ASN A 1041 9.14 -48.32 -12.36
C ASN A 1041 9.58 -47.01 -13.05
N THR A 1042 10.23 -47.09 -14.21
CA THR A 1042 10.59 -45.91 -15.04
C THR A 1042 10.30 -46.15 -16.52
N ASN A 1043 10.26 -45.08 -17.33
CA ASN A 1043 10.37 -45.20 -18.79
C ASN A 1043 11.87 -45.26 -19.18
N ASN A 1044 12.30 -44.46 -20.17
CA ASN A 1044 13.70 -44.37 -20.60
C ASN A 1044 14.51 -43.46 -19.64
N ILE A 1045 15.81 -43.69 -19.52
CA ILE A 1045 16.72 -42.79 -18.78
C ILE A 1045 17.89 -42.41 -19.71
N ASN A 1046 18.20 -41.11 -19.81
CA ASN A 1046 19.32 -40.57 -20.58
C ASN A 1046 20.16 -39.63 -19.69
N ALA A 1047 21.36 -40.08 -19.30
CA ALA A 1047 22.12 -39.51 -18.17
C ALA A 1047 23.65 -39.57 -18.37
N ARG A 1048 24.44 -38.93 -17.49
CA ARG A 1048 25.90 -39.18 -17.37
C ARG A 1048 26.22 -40.47 -16.61
N GLY A 1049 25.27 -40.97 -15.82
CA GLY A 1049 25.40 -42.18 -15.02
C GLY A 1049 24.04 -42.57 -14.43
N VAL A 1050 23.83 -43.87 -14.18
CA VAL A 1050 22.59 -44.39 -13.61
C VAL A 1050 22.89 -45.30 -12.44
N THR A 1051 22.24 -45.07 -11.30
CA THR A 1051 22.26 -45.96 -10.13
C THR A 1051 20.83 -46.18 -9.64
N ILE A 1052 20.36 -47.42 -9.65
CA ILE A 1052 19.01 -47.78 -9.20
C ILE A 1052 19.10 -48.93 -8.19
N THR A 1053 18.49 -48.75 -7.02
CA THR A 1053 18.53 -49.73 -5.91
C THR A 1053 17.15 -49.94 -5.29
N SER A 1054 16.60 -51.16 -5.43
CA SER A 1054 15.36 -51.58 -4.77
C SER A 1054 15.65 -52.64 -3.70
N THR A 1055 15.48 -52.28 -2.42
CA THR A 1055 15.96 -53.13 -1.31
C THR A 1055 15.06 -54.32 -0.98
N GLU A 1056 13.79 -54.31 -1.40
CA GLU A 1056 12.84 -55.44 -1.24
C GLU A 1056 12.04 -55.74 -2.53
N GLY A 1057 11.84 -54.75 -3.40
CA GLY A 1057 11.15 -54.88 -4.69
C GLY A 1057 12.06 -55.16 -5.88
N GLY A 1058 11.55 -54.88 -7.08
CA GLY A 1058 12.22 -55.05 -8.38
C GLY A 1058 12.48 -53.73 -9.11
N ILE A 1059 13.20 -53.83 -10.23
CA ILE A 1059 13.49 -52.70 -11.12
C ILE A 1059 12.87 -52.99 -12.50
N ASN A 1060 12.06 -52.06 -12.98
CA ASN A 1060 11.34 -52.15 -14.25
C ASN A 1060 11.53 -50.84 -15.04
N THR A 1061 12.32 -50.87 -16.09
CA THR A 1061 12.71 -49.68 -16.89
C THR A 1061 12.54 -49.94 -18.38
N ARG A 1062 12.80 -48.94 -19.24
CA ARG A 1062 12.92 -49.15 -20.69
C ARG A 1062 14.38 -49.10 -21.16
N ASN A 1063 14.76 -48.09 -21.92
CA ASN A 1063 16.13 -47.95 -22.40
C ASN A 1063 16.94 -47.11 -21.42
N LEU A 1064 18.09 -47.61 -20.98
CA LEU A 1064 19.06 -46.87 -20.19
C LEU A 1064 20.20 -46.44 -21.11
N ASN A 1065 20.31 -45.15 -21.38
CA ASN A 1065 21.38 -44.59 -22.19
C ASN A 1065 22.28 -43.67 -21.36
N THR A 1066 23.58 -43.92 -21.45
CA THR A 1066 24.64 -43.07 -20.90
C THR A 1066 25.82 -42.95 -21.86
N SER A 1067 25.60 -43.29 -23.14
CA SER A 1067 26.62 -43.13 -24.19
C SER A 1067 27.01 -41.67 -24.40
N SER A 1068 28.25 -41.48 -24.87
CA SER A 1068 28.92 -40.19 -24.91
C SER A 1068 29.83 -40.08 -26.13
N SER A 1069 30.16 -38.85 -26.52
CA SER A 1069 31.26 -38.60 -27.47
C SER A 1069 32.64 -38.56 -26.79
N GLY A 1070 32.68 -38.56 -25.46
CA GLY A 1070 33.86 -38.86 -24.64
C GLY A 1070 33.66 -40.20 -23.91
N ASP A 1071 34.02 -40.29 -22.64
CA ASP A 1071 33.75 -41.48 -21.81
C ASP A 1071 32.24 -41.71 -21.63
N GLY A 1072 31.81 -42.95 -21.81
CA GLY A 1072 30.44 -43.42 -21.54
C GLY A 1072 30.19 -43.63 -20.05
N GLY A 1073 28.94 -43.42 -19.63
CA GLY A 1073 28.55 -43.46 -18.21
C GLY A 1073 28.39 -44.87 -17.64
N ASN A 1074 28.55 -44.97 -16.32
CA ASN A 1074 28.35 -46.22 -15.60
C ASN A 1074 26.85 -46.47 -15.33
N VAL A 1075 26.44 -47.74 -15.35
CA VAL A 1075 25.07 -48.17 -15.02
C VAL A 1075 25.12 -49.23 -13.92
N THR A 1076 24.56 -48.92 -12.76
CA THR A 1076 24.46 -49.84 -11.61
C THR A 1076 23.00 -50.12 -11.28
N LEU A 1077 22.59 -51.38 -11.31
CA LEU A 1077 21.24 -51.83 -10.95
C LEU A 1077 21.32 -52.92 -9.86
N ASP A 1078 20.62 -52.73 -8.74
CA ASP A 1078 20.59 -53.68 -7.62
C ASP A 1078 19.15 -53.88 -7.12
N ALA A 1079 18.67 -55.12 -7.10
CA ALA A 1079 17.30 -55.44 -6.66
C ALA A 1079 17.17 -56.82 -6.02
N ARG A 1080 16.25 -56.98 -5.07
CA ARG A 1080 15.89 -58.32 -4.57
C ARG A 1080 14.98 -59.09 -5.51
N ASN A 1081 14.05 -58.40 -6.17
CA ASN A 1081 13.15 -59.03 -7.13
C ASN A 1081 13.75 -59.00 -8.56
N ASP A 1082 12.97 -59.44 -9.54
CA ASP A 1082 13.38 -59.43 -10.94
C ASP A 1082 13.78 -58.01 -11.42
N ILE A 1083 14.79 -57.95 -12.30
CA ILE A 1083 15.19 -56.73 -13.02
C ILE A 1083 14.78 -56.88 -14.48
N VAL A 1084 14.03 -55.90 -15.00
CA VAL A 1084 13.50 -55.88 -16.37
C VAL A 1084 13.83 -54.53 -17.01
N LEU A 1085 14.39 -54.57 -18.21
CA LEU A 1085 14.67 -53.39 -19.02
C LEU A 1085 14.58 -53.73 -20.52
N SER A 1086 14.57 -52.71 -21.38
CA SER A 1086 14.61 -52.90 -22.83
C SER A 1086 16.05 -53.05 -23.33
N THR A 1087 16.90 -52.03 -23.13
CA THR A 1087 18.31 -52.02 -23.53
C THR A 1087 19.19 -51.20 -22.58
N ILE A 1088 20.51 -51.44 -22.60
CA ILE A 1088 21.53 -50.60 -21.97
C ILE A 1088 22.55 -50.15 -23.02
N ASN A 1089 22.77 -48.84 -23.14
CA ASN A 1089 23.88 -48.27 -23.89
C ASN A 1089 24.80 -47.44 -22.97
N THR A 1090 26.07 -47.84 -22.90
CA THR A 1090 27.18 -47.19 -22.15
C THR A 1090 28.40 -46.90 -23.05
N GLU A 1091 28.22 -46.89 -24.37
CA GLU A 1091 29.32 -46.76 -25.34
C GLU A 1091 30.06 -45.42 -25.22
N GLY A 1092 31.39 -45.47 -25.25
CA GLY A 1092 32.23 -44.27 -25.36
C GLY A 1092 32.35 -43.76 -26.80
N GLY A 1093 32.88 -42.55 -26.97
CA GLY A 1093 33.29 -42.00 -28.25
C GLY A 1093 34.63 -42.56 -28.72
N ILE A 1094 35.11 -42.14 -29.90
CA ILE A 1094 36.33 -42.68 -30.55
C ILE A 1094 37.57 -42.62 -29.65
N ASP A 1095 37.72 -41.52 -28.89
CA ASP A 1095 38.84 -41.31 -27.95
C ASP A 1095 38.44 -41.55 -26.48
N GLY A 1096 37.24 -42.10 -26.21
CA GLY A 1096 36.66 -42.26 -24.87
C GLY A 1096 36.37 -43.71 -24.52
N ARG A 1097 36.43 -44.05 -23.23
CA ARG A 1097 36.17 -45.40 -22.71
C ARG A 1097 34.66 -45.67 -22.62
N GLY A 1098 34.26 -46.92 -22.88
CA GLY A 1098 32.92 -47.40 -22.52
C GLY A 1098 32.71 -47.46 -21.00
N GLY A 1099 31.50 -47.18 -20.55
CA GLY A 1099 31.12 -47.21 -19.14
C GLY A 1099 30.98 -48.63 -18.57
N ASP A 1100 31.17 -48.77 -17.26
CA ASP A 1100 31.01 -50.05 -16.57
C ASP A 1100 29.53 -50.31 -16.23
N VAL A 1101 29.04 -51.49 -16.63
CA VAL A 1101 27.67 -51.98 -16.35
C VAL A 1101 27.72 -53.03 -15.24
N THR A 1102 27.04 -52.79 -14.13
CA THR A 1102 26.92 -53.71 -13.00
C THR A 1102 25.46 -53.96 -12.67
N ILE A 1103 25.04 -55.23 -12.69
CA ILE A 1103 23.66 -55.65 -12.45
C ILE A 1103 23.69 -56.76 -11.39
N THR A 1104 22.90 -56.61 -10.33
CA THR A 1104 22.71 -57.62 -9.28
C THR A 1104 21.23 -57.86 -9.03
N THR A 1105 20.79 -59.13 -9.10
CA THR A 1105 19.46 -59.54 -8.65
C THR A 1105 19.48 -60.87 -7.91
N GLU A 1106 18.77 -60.95 -6.77
CA GLU A 1106 18.53 -62.23 -6.08
C GLU A 1106 17.62 -63.18 -6.90
N ARG A 1107 17.02 -62.70 -8.01
CA ARG A 1107 16.14 -63.44 -8.92
C ARG A 1107 16.59 -63.36 -10.40
N PHE A 1108 15.78 -62.85 -11.32
CA PHE A 1108 16.06 -62.94 -12.77
C PHE A 1108 16.27 -61.57 -13.43
N PHE A 1109 17.21 -61.50 -14.36
CA PHE A 1109 17.47 -60.33 -15.20
C PHE A 1109 16.92 -60.55 -16.61
N ARG A 1110 16.28 -59.54 -17.20
CA ARG A 1110 15.76 -59.56 -18.57
C ARG A 1110 16.01 -58.24 -19.30
N ALA A 1111 16.81 -58.27 -20.36
CA ALA A 1111 16.90 -57.19 -21.34
C ALA A 1111 16.09 -57.57 -22.59
N THR A 1112 14.90 -56.98 -22.76
CA THR A 1112 13.84 -57.51 -23.64
C THR A 1112 13.91 -57.05 -25.09
N ASP A 1113 14.79 -56.12 -25.45
CA ASP A 1113 14.91 -55.59 -26.82
C ASP A 1113 16.39 -55.39 -27.21
N THR A 1114 16.63 -54.77 -28.37
CA THR A 1114 17.95 -54.59 -28.98
C THR A 1114 18.07 -53.26 -29.71
N PHE A 1115 19.29 -52.72 -29.79
CA PHE A 1115 19.64 -51.58 -30.63
C PHE A 1115 20.87 -51.89 -31.49
N THR A 1116 21.12 -51.06 -32.50
CA THR A 1116 22.36 -51.13 -33.29
C THR A 1116 23.48 -50.45 -32.52
N ALA A 1117 24.45 -51.23 -32.04
CA ALA A 1117 25.65 -50.76 -31.36
C ALA A 1117 26.63 -50.09 -32.36
N GLN A 1118 27.64 -49.36 -31.86
CA GLN A 1118 28.63 -48.68 -32.72
C GLN A 1118 29.40 -49.64 -33.67
N ASN A 1119 29.53 -50.92 -33.31
CA ASN A 1119 30.14 -51.96 -34.15
C ASN A 1119 29.19 -52.52 -35.24
N GLY A 1120 27.95 -52.04 -35.32
CA GLY A 1120 26.92 -52.48 -36.25
C GLY A 1120 26.09 -53.69 -35.81
N GLN A 1121 26.40 -54.33 -34.67
CA GLN A 1121 25.67 -55.49 -34.17
C GLN A 1121 24.37 -55.11 -33.45
N ARG A 1122 23.46 -56.09 -33.28
CA ARG A 1122 22.22 -55.93 -32.52
C ARG A 1122 22.41 -56.36 -31.07
N ALA A 1123 22.83 -55.42 -30.23
CA ALA A 1123 23.07 -55.63 -28.80
C ALA A 1123 21.82 -55.31 -27.96
N SER A 1124 21.63 -56.03 -26.85
CA SER A 1124 20.77 -55.60 -25.74
C SER A 1124 21.55 -54.76 -24.72
N ILE A 1125 22.86 -55.01 -24.58
CA ILE A 1125 23.77 -54.29 -23.67
C ILE A 1125 25.07 -53.98 -24.43
N SER A 1126 25.45 -52.70 -24.52
CA SER A 1126 26.69 -52.26 -25.17
C SER A 1126 27.55 -51.38 -24.26
N ALA A 1127 28.85 -51.67 -24.22
CA ALA A 1127 29.90 -50.94 -23.50
C ALA A 1127 31.16 -50.76 -24.37
N ILE A 1128 30.96 -50.44 -25.66
CA ILE A 1128 32.03 -50.29 -26.66
C ILE A 1128 33.08 -49.26 -26.20
N ASN A 1129 34.33 -49.53 -26.57
CA ASN A 1129 35.56 -48.89 -26.11
C ASN A 1129 35.91 -49.23 -24.65
N GLY A 1130 35.59 -50.45 -24.22
CA GLY A 1130 36.28 -51.10 -23.10
C GLY A 1130 35.61 -51.00 -21.72
N GLY A 1131 34.32 -50.68 -21.64
CA GLY A 1131 33.56 -50.84 -20.40
C GLY A 1131 33.38 -52.32 -20.04
N ASN A 1132 33.37 -52.67 -18.76
CA ASN A 1132 33.14 -54.03 -18.28
C ASN A 1132 31.65 -54.26 -18.06
N ILE A 1133 31.15 -55.47 -18.31
CA ILE A 1133 29.73 -55.80 -18.13
C ILE A 1133 29.64 -56.97 -17.14
N THR A 1134 29.07 -56.75 -15.96
CA THR A 1134 28.88 -57.77 -14.92
C THR A 1134 27.40 -57.93 -14.59
N ILE A 1135 26.87 -59.16 -14.73
CA ILE A 1135 25.47 -59.50 -14.48
C ILE A 1135 25.41 -60.66 -13.49
N ASN A 1136 25.09 -60.37 -12.23
CA ASN A 1136 24.86 -61.35 -11.18
C ASN A 1136 23.35 -61.63 -11.04
N HIS A 1137 22.94 -62.89 -11.27
CA HIS A 1137 21.53 -63.28 -11.26
C HIS A 1137 21.29 -64.55 -10.42
N GLY A 1138 20.13 -64.62 -9.78
CA GLY A 1138 19.60 -65.75 -9.02
C GLY A 1138 19.22 -67.00 -9.83
N GLY A 1139 19.84 -67.24 -10.99
CA GLY A 1139 19.67 -68.48 -11.76
C GLY A 1139 20.16 -69.72 -11.00
N ASN A 1140 21.18 -69.56 -10.15
CA ASN A 1140 21.68 -70.54 -9.18
C ASN A 1140 21.94 -71.95 -9.77
N GLY A 1141 22.41 -72.04 -11.02
CA GLY A 1141 22.62 -73.32 -11.72
C GLY A 1141 21.36 -74.01 -12.27
N ILE A 1142 20.17 -73.50 -11.94
CA ILE A 1142 18.87 -74.12 -12.27
C ILE A 1142 18.26 -73.45 -13.51
N THR A 1143 18.01 -72.14 -13.43
CA THR A 1143 17.52 -71.33 -14.55
C THR A 1143 18.72 -70.75 -15.29
N PRO A 1144 18.96 -71.09 -16.56
CA PRO A 1144 20.06 -70.50 -17.32
C PRO A 1144 19.83 -69.02 -17.62
N PHE A 1145 20.91 -68.31 -17.90
CA PHE A 1145 20.91 -67.03 -18.58
C PHE A 1145 21.01 -67.26 -20.09
N THR A 1146 20.02 -66.85 -20.87
CA THR A 1146 20.00 -67.08 -22.33
C THR A 1146 20.21 -65.79 -23.10
N ILE A 1147 21.16 -65.78 -24.04
CA ILE A 1147 21.38 -64.67 -24.97
C ILE A 1147 20.73 -65.05 -26.30
N GLY A 1148 19.77 -64.22 -26.73
CA GLY A 1148 18.82 -64.49 -27.82
C GLY A 1148 17.40 -64.84 -27.34
N ASP A 1149 17.16 -64.95 -26.03
CA ASP A 1149 15.83 -65.12 -25.44
C ASP A 1149 15.76 -64.51 -24.02
N ALA A 1150 14.97 -63.44 -23.88
CA ALA A 1150 14.76 -62.72 -22.63
C ALA A 1150 13.41 -63.04 -21.94
N GLN A 1151 12.67 -64.09 -22.32
CA GLN A 1151 11.35 -64.36 -21.73
C GLN A 1151 11.42 -64.59 -20.20
N LEU A 1152 12.42 -65.35 -19.74
CA LEU A 1152 12.55 -65.75 -18.32
C LEU A 1152 13.77 -65.13 -17.63
N ASN A 1153 14.97 -65.30 -18.18
CA ASN A 1153 16.23 -64.81 -17.62
C ASN A 1153 17.30 -64.76 -18.73
N GLY A 1154 17.72 -63.56 -19.16
CA GLY A 1154 18.54 -63.43 -20.37
C GLY A 1154 18.48 -62.07 -21.07
N THR A 1155 18.95 -62.03 -22.32
CA THR A 1155 18.92 -60.87 -23.21
C THR A 1155 18.33 -61.24 -24.57
N ALA A 1156 17.65 -60.29 -25.24
CA ALA A 1156 17.05 -60.51 -26.56
C ALA A 1156 18.09 -60.51 -27.71
N GLY A 1157 19.25 -59.89 -27.51
CA GLY A 1157 20.39 -59.90 -28.41
C GLY A 1157 21.73 -59.83 -27.67
N GLU A 1158 22.78 -59.47 -28.42
CA GLU A 1158 24.19 -59.54 -28.01
C GLU A 1158 24.50 -58.73 -26.74
N ILE A 1159 25.48 -59.20 -25.97
CA ILE A 1159 26.17 -58.41 -24.94
C ILE A 1159 27.56 -58.08 -25.48
N THR A 1160 27.91 -56.79 -25.62
CA THR A 1160 29.07 -56.36 -26.41
C THR A 1160 29.90 -55.26 -25.74
N ARG A 1161 31.21 -55.28 -25.93
CA ARG A 1161 32.13 -54.21 -25.48
C ARG A 1161 33.17 -53.81 -26.53
N GLY A 1162 32.89 -54.09 -27.80
CA GLY A 1162 33.72 -53.72 -28.96
C GLY A 1162 34.18 -54.95 -29.71
N GLU A 1163 35.46 -55.28 -29.56
CA GLU A 1163 36.07 -56.50 -30.12
C GLU A 1163 35.68 -57.79 -29.38
N ASN A 1164 35.17 -57.67 -28.15
CA ASN A 1164 34.71 -58.79 -27.33
C ASN A 1164 33.19 -58.72 -27.17
N ALA A 1165 32.49 -59.84 -27.45
CA ALA A 1165 31.04 -59.93 -27.42
C ALA A 1165 30.57 -61.37 -27.22
N ILE A 1166 29.41 -61.54 -26.58
CA ILE A 1166 28.71 -62.83 -26.49
C ILE A 1166 27.39 -62.70 -27.28
N ALA A 1167 27.37 -63.25 -28.49
CA ALA A 1167 26.27 -63.04 -29.45
C ALA A 1167 25.04 -63.94 -29.22
N SER A 1168 25.24 -65.17 -28.71
CA SER A 1168 24.15 -66.07 -28.29
C SER A 1168 24.70 -67.17 -27.36
N GLY A 1169 23.83 -67.79 -26.57
CA GLY A 1169 24.20 -68.89 -25.67
C GLY A 1169 23.17 -69.14 -24.58
N SER A 1170 23.37 -70.19 -23.76
CA SER A 1170 22.50 -70.47 -22.60
C SER A 1170 23.32 -71.03 -21.44
N PHE A 1171 23.59 -70.17 -20.47
CA PHE A 1171 24.62 -70.34 -19.45
C PHE A 1171 23.98 -70.66 -18.09
N ARG A 1172 24.22 -71.85 -17.54
CA ARG A 1172 23.69 -72.23 -16.21
C ARG A 1172 24.56 -71.76 -15.06
N PHE A 1173 25.87 -71.73 -15.28
CA PHE A 1173 26.89 -71.36 -14.30
C PHE A 1173 27.58 -70.07 -14.76
N ASN A 1174 28.62 -69.64 -14.03
CA ASN A 1174 29.35 -68.43 -14.37
C ASN A 1174 30.01 -68.54 -15.73
N GLU A 1175 29.82 -67.53 -16.58
CA GLU A 1175 30.52 -67.34 -17.85
C GLU A 1175 31.34 -66.04 -17.77
N ILE A 1176 32.59 -66.07 -18.22
CA ILE A 1176 33.50 -64.91 -18.14
C ILE A 1176 34.36 -64.85 -19.40
N GLU A 1177 34.01 -63.97 -20.33
CA GLU A 1177 34.67 -63.82 -21.62
C GLU A 1177 35.01 -62.34 -21.90
N GLY A 1178 36.28 -62.05 -22.18
CA GLY A 1178 36.72 -60.79 -22.78
C GLY A 1178 36.39 -59.48 -22.03
N GLY A 1179 35.98 -59.53 -20.75
CA GLY A 1179 35.50 -58.37 -19.98
C GLY A 1179 33.97 -58.31 -19.77
N ILE A 1180 33.27 -59.35 -20.19
CA ILE A 1180 31.86 -59.63 -19.89
C ILE A 1180 31.82 -60.79 -18.88
N ALA A 1181 31.01 -60.67 -17.83
CA ALA A 1181 30.84 -61.66 -16.77
C ALA A 1181 29.36 -61.88 -16.44
N ILE A 1182 28.86 -63.09 -16.65
CA ILE A 1182 27.50 -63.52 -16.30
C ILE A 1182 27.65 -64.50 -15.13
N LEU A 1183 27.10 -64.17 -13.97
CA LEU A 1183 27.35 -64.86 -12.70
C LEU A 1183 26.04 -65.43 -12.15
N SER A 1184 26.02 -66.74 -11.90
CA SER A 1184 24.81 -67.50 -11.57
C SER A 1184 24.79 -67.89 -10.09
N GLY A 1185 24.30 -66.97 -9.26
CA GLY A 1185 24.10 -67.14 -7.83
C GLY A 1185 25.21 -66.55 -6.94
N ILE A 1186 24.79 -65.93 -5.83
CA ILE A 1186 25.69 -65.39 -4.81
C ILE A 1186 26.24 -66.57 -3.99
N GLN A 1187 27.46 -67.04 -4.27
CA GLN A 1187 28.16 -67.90 -3.32
C GLN A 1187 28.66 -67.04 -2.15
N PRO A 1188 28.16 -67.19 -0.91
CA PRO A 1188 28.72 -66.49 0.23
C PRO A 1188 30.17 -66.95 0.44
N PRO A 1189 31.12 -66.04 0.70
CA PRO A 1189 32.51 -66.42 0.92
C PRO A 1189 32.60 -67.37 2.12
N THR A 1190 33.21 -68.54 1.92
CA THR A 1190 33.47 -69.43 3.05
C THR A 1190 34.47 -68.75 3.99
N PRO A 1191 34.18 -68.62 5.30
CA PRO A 1191 35.12 -67.99 6.23
C PRO A 1191 36.48 -68.70 6.19
N PRO A 1192 37.61 -67.96 6.28
CA PRO A 1192 38.93 -68.57 6.28
C PRO A 1192 39.01 -69.67 7.33
N LYS A 1193 39.49 -70.87 6.95
CA LYS A 1193 39.72 -71.97 7.88
C LYS A 1193 40.81 -71.56 8.88
N ASN A 1194 40.40 -71.02 10.03
CA ASN A 1194 41.30 -70.64 11.11
C ASN A 1194 41.94 -71.91 11.71
N ARG A 1195 43.08 -72.31 11.14
CA ARG A 1195 43.70 -73.62 11.37
C ARG A 1195 44.62 -73.61 12.58
N ASN A 1196 44.10 -73.19 13.75
CA ASN A 1196 44.67 -73.50 15.07
C ASN A 1196 43.71 -73.15 16.21
N GLN A 1197 42.88 -74.12 16.65
CA GLN A 1197 43.02 -74.76 17.97
C GLN A 1197 41.93 -75.82 18.24
N LEU A 1198 42.29 -76.82 19.03
CA LEU A 1198 41.48 -77.93 19.55
C LEU A 1198 41.85 -78.12 21.04
N PRO A 1199 41.04 -78.79 21.89
CA PRO A 1199 39.58 -78.72 22.05
C PRO A 1199 39.23 -78.54 23.58
N PRO A 1200 38.05 -78.89 24.14
CA PRO A 1200 37.56 -78.25 25.39
C PRO A 1200 37.58 -79.09 26.69
N LYS A 1201 37.37 -78.41 27.84
CA LYS A 1201 36.98 -78.90 29.19
C LYS A 1201 36.68 -77.68 30.10
N ASN A 1202 35.79 -77.67 31.12
CA ASN A 1202 34.85 -78.69 31.61
C ASN A 1202 33.69 -78.11 32.48
N ARG A 1203 32.43 -78.42 32.12
CA ARG A 1203 31.23 -78.71 32.99
C ARG A 1203 30.62 -77.74 34.05
N ASN A 1204 29.28 -77.91 34.16
CA ASN A 1204 28.33 -77.63 35.28
C ASN A 1204 27.78 -76.19 35.42
N ASN A 1205 26.50 -75.95 35.79
CA ASN A 1205 25.46 -76.87 36.30
C ASN A 1205 23.98 -76.40 36.09
N HIS A 1206 23.07 -77.29 35.62
CA HIS A 1206 21.59 -77.33 35.82
C HIS A 1206 20.69 -76.09 35.43
N ARG A 1207 19.36 -76.16 35.13
CA ARG A 1207 18.29 -77.17 35.37
C ARG A 1207 17.08 -77.07 34.38
N ILE A 1208 16.61 -78.22 33.84
CA ILE A 1208 15.23 -78.61 33.39
C ILE A 1208 14.54 -78.07 32.08
N THR A 1209 14.01 -79.07 31.38
CA THR A 1209 13.10 -79.29 30.20
C THR A 1209 11.70 -78.63 30.19
N SER A 1210 10.82 -78.65 29.15
CA SER A 1210 10.91 -78.87 27.66
C SER A 1210 9.51 -78.81 26.96
N LYS A 1211 9.47 -78.76 25.60
CA LYS A 1211 8.40 -79.15 24.63
C LYS A 1211 7.28 -78.14 24.19
N LYS A 1212 6.95 -78.24 22.88
CA LYS A 1212 5.82 -77.71 22.06
C LYS A 1212 4.71 -78.80 21.91
N PRO A 1213 3.42 -78.57 21.48
CA PRO A 1213 3.03 -78.19 20.09
C PRO A 1213 1.70 -77.39 19.91
N TYR A 1214 0.99 -77.55 18.76
CA TYR A 1214 0.06 -76.62 18.08
C TYR A 1214 -1.44 -77.08 18.02
N SER A 1215 -2.42 -76.15 17.93
CA SER A 1215 -3.30 -75.90 16.74
C SER A 1215 -4.82 -75.50 16.93
N LYS A 1216 -5.33 -74.69 15.97
CA LYS A 1216 -6.70 -74.61 15.34
C LYS A 1216 -7.91 -73.76 15.89
N LYS A 1217 -8.32 -72.81 15.02
CA LYS A 1217 -9.68 -72.41 14.51
C LYS A 1217 -10.74 -71.57 15.31
N LEU A 1218 -11.07 -70.38 14.75
CA LEU A 1218 -12.37 -69.84 14.21
C LEU A 1218 -13.74 -70.22 14.86
N PRO A 1219 -14.79 -69.33 14.86
CA PRO A 1219 -15.42 -68.78 13.64
C PRO A 1219 -15.99 -67.32 13.68
N LYS A 1220 -16.83 -66.95 12.69
CA LYS A 1220 -17.38 -65.61 12.36
C LYS A 1220 -18.82 -65.38 12.86
N THR A 1221 -19.22 -64.11 13.02
CA THR A 1221 -20.60 -63.63 12.73
C THR A 1221 -20.61 -62.19 12.17
N ILE A 1222 -21.80 -61.58 12.02
CA ILE A 1222 -22.24 -60.89 10.79
C ILE A 1222 -23.35 -59.84 11.08
N ALA A 1223 -23.35 -58.70 10.36
CA ALA A 1223 -24.43 -57.68 10.25
C ALA A 1223 -24.84 -56.95 11.57
N THR A 1224 -25.60 -55.83 11.60
CA THR A 1224 -26.46 -55.14 10.62
C THR A 1224 -26.25 -53.60 10.56
N GLN A 1225 -27.09 -52.92 9.78
CA GLN A 1225 -27.09 -51.48 9.44
C GLN A 1225 -28.10 -50.65 10.29
N ASP A 1226 -28.15 -49.34 10.01
CA ASP A 1226 -29.30 -48.40 10.11
C ASP A 1226 -29.77 -47.76 11.46
N ASN A 1227 -29.40 -46.47 11.59
CA ASN A 1227 -30.28 -45.28 11.63
C ASN A 1227 -31.11 -44.79 12.86
N PHE A 1228 -31.23 -43.44 12.87
CA PHE A 1228 -32.21 -42.52 13.50
C PHE A 1228 -32.20 -42.19 15.02
N SER A 1229 -32.08 -40.88 15.29
CA SER A 1229 -32.50 -40.10 16.48
C SER A 1229 -34.05 -39.94 16.54
N PRO A 1230 -34.76 -39.29 17.53
CA PRO A 1230 -34.35 -38.09 18.30
C PRO A 1230 -34.98 -37.82 19.72
N LEU A 1231 -34.66 -36.63 20.29
CA LEU A 1231 -35.45 -35.73 21.20
C LEU A 1231 -35.98 -36.17 22.62
N ARG A 1232 -35.42 -35.51 23.67
CA ARG A 1232 -36.02 -34.64 24.75
C ARG A 1232 -37.44 -34.93 25.39
N PRO A 1233 -37.82 -34.30 26.55
CA PRO A 1233 -37.11 -33.98 27.83
C PRO A 1233 -37.98 -34.09 29.14
N ARG A 1234 -37.45 -33.80 30.35
CA ARG A 1234 -38.00 -32.83 31.39
C ARG A 1234 -37.48 -32.98 32.86
N ASN A 1235 -37.20 -31.82 33.48
CA ASN A 1235 -37.45 -31.32 34.86
C ASN A 1235 -36.89 -31.99 36.18
N SER A 1236 -35.91 -31.31 36.81
CA SER A 1236 -35.92 -30.56 38.12
C SER A 1236 -36.45 -31.20 39.45
N PRO A 1237 -36.30 -30.59 40.68
CA PRO A 1237 -35.62 -29.33 41.11
C PRO A 1237 -34.82 -29.29 42.49
N LEU A 1238 -33.92 -28.29 42.66
CA LEU A 1238 -33.57 -27.51 43.90
C LEU A 1238 -32.90 -28.19 45.15
N PRO A 1239 -32.37 -27.44 46.18
CA PRO A 1239 -32.06 -26.00 46.35
C PRO A 1239 -30.63 -25.62 46.86
N PHE A 1240 -30.34 -24.31 47.06
CA PHE A 1240 -29.15 -23.67 47.70
C PHE A 1240 -29.47 -23.07 49.10
N PRO A 1241 -28.47 -22.67 49.95
CA PRO A 1241 -28.05 -21.24 50.05
C PRO A 1241 -26.55 -20.95 50.41
N HIS A 1242 -26.19 -19.65 50.43
CA HIS A 1242 -24.85 -19.00 50.66
C HIS A 1242 -24.63 -18.54 52.14
N PRO A 1243 -23.52 -17.89 52.60
CA PRO A 1243 -22.42 -17.11 51.93
C PRO A 1243 -20.99 -17.67 52.24
N SER A 1244 -19.82 -16.98 52.40
CA SER A 1244 -19.38 -15.56 52.55
C SER A 1244 -17.84 -15.38 52.30
N PHE A 1245 -17.31 -14.14 52.30
CA PHE A 1245 -15.87 -13.77 52.15
C PHE A 1245 -15.28 -13.06 53.40
N PRO A 1246 -13.94 -13.08 53.65
CA PRO A 1246 -13.16 -11.82 53.51
C PRO A 1246 -11.61 -11.90 53.20
N PHE A 1247 -11.12 -10.91 52.42
CA PHE A 1247 -9.86 -10.10 52.51
C PHE A 1247 -8.37 -10.64 52.56
N LEU A 1248 -7.58 -10.19 51.55
CA LEU A 1248 -6.16 -9.68 51.57
C LEU A 1248 -4.96 -10.63 51.89
N PRO A 1249 -3.65 -10.22 51.72
CA PRO A 1249 -3.07 -8.93 51.28
C PRO A 1249 -1.91 -8.90 50.23
N SER A 1250 -1.67 -7.70 49.66
CA SER A 1250 -0.36 -7.06 49.31
C SER A 1250 0.55 -7.52 48.14
N THR A 1251 1.11 -6.52 47.43
CA THR A 1251 2.51 -6.47 46.91
C THR A 1251 2.99 -5.01 46.86
N LYS A 1252 4.27 -4.72 47.17
CA LYS A 1252 4.88 -3.37 47.01
C LYS A 1252 6.43 -3.39 47.08
N HIS A 1253 7.10 -2.79 46.09
CA HIS A 1253 8.56 -2.50 45.97
C HIS A 1253 9.53 -3.72 45.98
N GLY A 1254 10.71 -3.69 45.32
CA GLY A 1254 11.20 -2.79 44.25
C GLY A 1254 12.73 -2.62 44.18
N LYS A 1255 13.28 -2.36 42.96
CA LYS A 1255 14.69 -1.98 42.64
C LYS A 1255 15.76 -3.07 42.94
N PHE A 1256 16.97 -3.10 42.37
CA PHE A 1256 17.78 -2.29 41.43
C PHE A 1256 18.66 -3.30 40.60
N SER A 1257 19.49 -3.04 39.58
CA SER A 1257 19.93 -1.92 38.70
C SER A 1257 20.68 -2.57 37.48
N GLU A 1258 21.50 -2.01 36.57
CA GLU A 1258 22.22 -0.74 36.29
C GLU A 1258 22.18 -0.40 34.76
N GLN A 1259 22.27 0.87 34.34
CA GLN A 1259 23.39 1.56 33.62
C GLN A 1259 24.05 0.86 32.41
N SER A 1260 24.29 1.51 31.24
CA SER A 1260 23.91 2.83 30.68
C SER A 1260 23.98 2.73 29.12
N ASN A 1261 23.69 3.71 28.24
CA ASN A 1261 23.70 5.18 28.37
C ASN A 1261 22.96 5.90 27.21
N LYS A 1262 22.58 7.17 27.46
CA LYS A 1262 22.20 8.26 26.51
C LYS A 1262 20.96 8.11 25.60
N LYS A 1263 20.49 9.31 25.19
CA LYS A 1263 19.23 9.67 24.51
C LYS A 1263 19.56 10.66 23.35
N PRO A 1264 18.59 11.34 22.71
CA PRO A 1264 18.33 11.36 21.26
C PRO A 1264 19.08 12.55 20.55
N PRO A 1265 18.80 12.98 19.29
CA PRO A 1265 17.47 13.12 18.65
C PRO A 1265 17.00 11.92 17.83
#